data_AF-A0AAJ2BNA2-F1
#
_entry.id   AF-A0AAJ2BNA2-F1
#
_cell.length_a   1.000
_cell.length_b   1.000
_cell.length_c   1.000
_cell.angle_alpha   90.00
_cell.angle_beta   90.00
_cell.angle_gamma   90.00
#
_symmetry.space_group_name_H-M   'P 1'
#
loop_
_entity.id
_entity.type
_entity.pdbx_description
1 polymer ?
#
loop_
_entity_poly.entity_id
_entity_poly.type
_entity_poly.pdbx_seq_one_letter_code
_entity_poly.pdbx_strand_id
1 'polypeptide(L)'
;MSEYSENWRHLQAILKGYATRDRETEAYSYEEQIYAKAFSIFLANAELATPMLDRETVQAVLAGSLQWPRSFGKPFAGNEVPLSRLESLGLVSFYAGWCSTHSDTVKDVESVDPSLAPLIEAINHLKDIRFGRNGCIQPHHFCPEVELRQLLYKEFGGHPSVEQFLTELELTQGNFRLTPGNQNFSSLVSTHLWLTLRASHNPEEAFRHWMMRLRVNCEWAMPVILENQREEQEKFNEQLLNFLSEDAGLGSDLNLYIRQLNNENHFSSLVQPVQTTYQFTIEKDGSTPSSIQTVELPKTTILSLEDLYPPKISEGSCNLEFVQNFNHLRMRERSEIFYSWLISSMVDATIRIQGQHLRSEGFTEKLVRMADTRPILKYILYIVLPRYEHSKYMVLLLARPATCDIAFYHLTKQRFENSQNSDTSYIKNLEDGYQQLVSRQYIDSLAKEPDFIPRILSAIEVLGGQCKFGVPDFSKGFEYRFLLNLLNALENQQAVQLAQFFVNLPLQIHESRHEQTLQHYQYLLGFWLIDRLESSGIDPTGTTCQALRKYIQKYYSAEFAANLKGLGSLEPSVFFATLPWQKIISETGPGNILALSNNCDEWRQAFDYNSTHPFKMASAVSQYIQVLMCLDRSTLYARPLRAIATRVQEIVRFCGFGPRDRFVQLFGEKPGSSSYDMWEQFCTYSNSFPDELYEDFVERCVPTISLDYLFVLLERCAIIGRERLLHRAIDVRQSYASDDLSLSALEQAFTSACDSGRTELAAQLLKAAKDILAQERFANSRNHFFIRIRNTWESYEYKWRLLELFEANKSDPENFEKLAYDLTIPHKLDASFGQPRANHEECEYFRRQLIAIAFSDADPEKSVRFMDYLYRQSKRSHHGFVLLYVHIKLFAIDKDKTRLQHALASFLNSAGKVEPEQMIETWVTSVLDAYQLLGAPEIDDFWIRLSAEQQTRIHILTPYCKTLIARGDALMARKILTRYQKLNKLTPDDLGIDDLISELSRVEESQPSMSELIQLINEGSQRSILQLQKHYSQIISKDFEAYVEIVKPDQPPHEYLKDAVLAVASELVLRKRNLQVEKFEKGKISYQIMMEDLINDWFTSLFEQRMSQARMAFRDQKRAGHSASGKNPGEIDGFITSSDNTRHAIFESFRLFSLDKTVISQHLNKIAGYDAESLSPVFVVGYCDVKNFSELVMSYGPYVSNQQYAGYTMVEGSSGEMTVLHNTDHIWLGMENRRRDRKNIFIYHFLINLHFSHSTAVTQEQN
;
A
#
# COMPACT_ATOMS: atom_id res chain seq x y z
N MET A 1 -4.64 -35.34 -14.98
CA MET A 1 -3.65 -35.07 -13.89
C MET A 1 -4.31 -34.20 -12.82
N SER A 2 -3.83 -34.23 -11.56
CA SER A 2 -4.44 -33.51 -10.43
C SER A 2 -3.41 -32.62 -9.75
N GLU A 3 -3.59 -31.30 -9.80
CA GLU A 3 -2.85 -30.34 -8.98
C GLU A 3 -3.66 -30.01 -7.71
N TYR A 4 -2.98 -29.77 -6.59
CA TYR A 4 -3.60 -29.52 -5.29
C TYR A 4 -3.24 -28.13 -4.76
N SER A 5 -4.26 -27.32 -4.45
CA SER A 5 -4.11 -26.07 -3.69
C SER A 5 -5.46 -25.63 -3.12
N GLU A 6 -5.44 -25.08 -1.91
CA GLU A 6 -6.64 -24.50 -1.27
C GLU A 6 -7.09 -23.20 -1.95
N ASN A 7 -6.23 -22.60 -2.76
CA ASN A 7 -6.45 -21.31 -3.39
C ASN A 7 -7.17 -21.40 -4.74
N TRP A 8 -7.21 -22.57 -5.39
CA TRP A 8 -7.79 -22.70 -6.74
C TRP A 8 -9.28 -22.32 -6.80
N ARG A 9 -10.07 -22.75 -5.82
CA ARG A 9 -11.49 -22.39 -5.75
C ARG A 9 -11.70 -20.89 -5.50
N HIS A 10 -10.88 -20.30 -4.63
CA HIS A 10 -10.95 -18.88 -4.30
C HIS A 10 -10.57 -18.01 -5.50
N LEU A 11 -9.45 -18.34 -6.16
CA LEU A 11 -8.99 -17.64 -7.35
C LEU A 11 -10.01 -17.77 -8.50
N GLN A 12 -10.58 -18.96 -8.71
CA GLN A 12 -11.66 -19.12 -9.69
C GLN A 12 -12.88 -18.26 -9.35
N ALA A 13 -13.30 -18.20 -8.08
CA ALA A 13 -14.47 -17.43 -7.66
C ALA A 13 -14.24 -15.91 -7.87
N ILE A 14 -13.06 -15.41 -7.50
CA ILE A 14 -12.67 -14.02 -7.74
C ILE A 14 -12.72 -13.75 -9.25
N LEU A 15 -12.03 -14.55 -10.07
CA LEU A 15 -12.01 -14.38 -11.53
C LEU A 15 -13.39 -14.49 -12.18
N LYS A 16 -14.30 -15.35 -11.66
CA LYS A 16 -15.67 -15.48 -12.15
C LYS A 16 -16.55 -14.26 -11.83
N GLY A 17 -16.36 -13.63 -10.68
CA GLY A 17 -17.06 -12.37 -10.34
C GLY A 17 -16.73 -11.22 -11.30
N TYR A 18 -15.69 -11.37 -12.13
CA TYR A 18 -15.24 -10.39 -13.13
C TYR A 18 -15.58 -10.71 -14.57
N ALA A 19 -15.98 -11.95 -14.88
CA ALA A 19 -16.30 -12.30 -16.26
C ALA A 19 -17.45 -11.38 -16.73
N THR A 20 -17.18 -10.45 -17.64
CA THR A 20 -18.11 -9.38 -18.06
C THR A 20 -19.18 -9.89 -19.04
N ARG A 21 -19.61 -11.14 -18.87
CA ARG A 21 -20.80 -11.67 -19.49
C ARG A 21 -21.46 -12.56 -18.45
N ASP A 22 -22.68 -12.18 -18.07
CA ASP A 22 -23.74 -13.14 -17.82
C ASP A 22 -23.83 -14.04 -19.06
N ARG A 23 -22.96 -15.06 -19.12
CA ARG A 23 -23.33 -16.28 -19.82
C ARG A 23 -24.35 -16.93 -18.88
N GLU A 24 -25.57 -16.41 -18.95
CA GLU A 24 -26.73 -17.25 -18.68
C GLU A 24 -26.44 -18.54 -19.43
N THR A 25 -26.34 -19.65 -18.70
CA THR A 25 -26.51 -20.96 -19.31
C THR A 25 -27.89 -20.91 -19.95
N GLU A 26 -27.95 -20.53 -21.23
CA GLU A 26 -29.18 -20.51 -22.01
C GLU A 26 -29.77 -21.91 -21.90
N ALA A 27 -30.84 -22.03 -21.11
CA ALA A 27 -31.63 -23.23 -21.11
C ALA A 27 -32.37 -23.24 -22.44
N TYR A 28 -31.80 -23.94 -23.43
CA TYR A 28 -32.41 -24.05 -24.75
C TYR A 28 -33.85 -24.55 -24.62
N SER A 29 -34.77 -23.79 -25.20
CA SER A 29 -36.18 -24.13 -25.30
C SER A 29 -36.38 -25.41 -26.12
N TYR A 30 -37.54 -26.03 -25.95
CA TYR A 30 -37.92 -27.19 -26.73
C TYR A 30 -37.95 -26.90 -28.25
N GLU A 31 -38.35 -25.69 -28.63
CA GLU A 31 -38.38 -25.24 -30.03
C GLU A 31 -36.97 -25.13 -30.63
N GLU A 32 -36.00 -24.59 -29.88
CA GLU A 32 -34.60 -24.51 -30.31
C GLU A 32 -33.96 -25.90 -30.44
N GLN A 33 -34.32 -26.84 -29.57
CA GLN A 33 -33.88 -28.25 -29.67
C GLN A 33 -34.42 -28.93 -30.93
N ILE A 34 -35.71 -28.72 -31.25
CA ILE A 34 -36.29 -29.26 -32.48
C ILE A 34 -35.66 -28.61 -33.71
N TYR A 35 -35.53 -27.28 -33.71
CA TYR A 35 -34.87 -26.54 -34.78
C TYR A 35 -33.46 -27.08 -35.05
N ALA A 36 -32.63 -27.15 -34.00
CA ALA A 36 -31.25 -27.60 -34.13
C ALA A 36 -31.13 -29.03 -34.67
N LYS A 37 -32.04 -29.92 -34.27
CA LYS A 37 -32.09 -31.30 -34.74
C LYS A 37 -32.61 -31.41 -36.17
N ALA A 38 -33.62 -30.64 -36.56
CA ALA A 38 -34.09 -30.58 -37.94
C ALA A 38 -33.00 -30.05 -38.88
N PHE A 39 -32.30 -29.00 -38.45
CA PHE A 39 -31.24 -28.39 -39.23
C PHE A 39 -30.01 -29.30 -39.33
N SER A 40 -29.68 -30.04 -38.27
CA SER A 40 -28.59 -31.03 -38.31
C SER A 40 -28.88 -32.18 -39.27
N ILE A 41 -30.14 -32.63 -39.38
CA ILE A 41 -30.56 -33.64 -40.36
C ILE A 41 -30.35 -33.13 -41.78
N PHE A 42 -30.73 -31.88 -42.07
CA PHE A 42 -30.42 -31.25 -43.36
C PHE A 42 -28.91 -31.24 -43.62
N LEU A 43 -28.10 -30.68 -42.71
CA LEU A 43 -26.65 -30.54 -42.91
C LEU A 43 -25.92 -31.88 -43.04
N ALA A 44 -26.37 -32.92 -42.34
CA ALA A 44 -25.79 -34.26 -42.41
C ALA A 44 -26.00 -34.94 -43.77
N ASN A 45 -27.12 -34.63 -44.46
CA ASN A 45 -27.49 -35.23 -45.74
C ASN A 45 -27.34 -34.29 -46.95
N ALA A 46 -26.94 -33.04 -46.73
CA ALA A 46 -26.75 -32.09 -47.81
C ALA A 46 -25.41 -32.26 -48.54
N GLU A 47 -25.39 -32.03 -49.85
CA GLU A 47 -24.21 -32.04 -50.71
C GLU A 47 -23.70 -30.62 -51.00
N LEU A 48 -22.43 -30.45 -51.37
CA LEU A 48 -21.88 -29.14 -51.74
C LEU A 48 -22.24 -28.84 -53.21
N ALA A 49 -22.92 -27.72 -53.46
CA ALA A 49 -23.39 -27.34 -54.79
C ALA A 49 -22.28 -26.81 -55.72
N THR A 50 -21.08 -26.55 -55.18
CA THR A 50 -19.93 -25.99 -55.89
C THR A 50 -18.70 -26.89 -55.69
N PRO A 51 -17.62 -26.72 -56.48
CA PRO A 51 -16.31 -27.26 -56.11
C PRO A 51 -15.90 -26.83 -54.70
N MET A 52 -15.04 -27.62 -54.05
CA MET A 52 -14.47 -27.24 -52.75
C MET A 52 -13.56 -26.02 -52.93
N LEU A 53 -13.59 -25.08 -51.99
CA LEU A 53 -12.68 -23.93 -52.02
C LEU A 53 -11.36 -24.27 -51.31
N ASP A 54 -10.78 -25.41 -51.69
CA ASP A 54 -9.52 -25.93 -51.19
C ASP A 54 -8.32 -25.39 -51.99
N ARG A 55 -7.11 -25.75 -51.55
CA ARG A 55 -5.86 -25.23 -52.13
C ARG A 55 -5.70 -25.60 -53.60
N GLU A 56 -6.04 -26.83 -53.97
CA GLU A 56 -5.93 -27.33 -55.34
C GLU A 56 -6.92 -26.63 -56.26
N THR A 57 -8.17 -26.48 -55.83
CA THR A 57 -9.21 -25.80 -56.60
C THR A 57 -8.90 -24.32 -56.74
N VAL A 58 -8.47 -23.63 -55.68
CA VAL A 58 -8.08 -22.22 -55.76
C VAL A 58 -6.89 -22.04 -56.71
N GLN A 59 -5.89 -22.93 -56.66
CA GLN A 59 -4.78 -22.89 -57.60
C GLN A 59 -5.26 -23.06 -59.07
N ALA A 60 -6.20 -23.97 -59.31
CA ALA A 60 -6.78 -24.17 -60.64
C ALA A 60 -7.64 -22.99 -61.11
N VAL A 61 -8.38 -22.35 -60.21
CA VAL A 61 -9.17 -21.13 -60.49
C VAL A 61 -8.25 -19.97 -60.84
N LEU A 62 -7.19 -19.75 -60.05
CA LEU A 62 -6.23 -18.67 -60.30
C LEU A 62 -5.44 -18.87 -61.60
N ALA A 63 -5.15 -20.12 -61.98
CA ALA A 63 -4.52 -20.47 -63.25
C ALA A 63 -5.48 -20.44 -64.45
N GLY A 64 -6.79 -20.22 -64.24
CA GLY A 64 -7.81 -20.25 -65.29
C GLY A 64 -8.11 -21.66 -65.84
N SER A 65 -7.56 -22.73 -65.22
CA SER A 65 -7.80 -24.11 -65.63
C SER A 65 -9.12 -24.68 -65.10
N LEU A 66 -9.68 -24.08 -64.05
CA LEU A 66 -11.02 -24.36 -63.53
C LEU A 66 -11.86 -23.09 -63.49
N GLN A 67 -13.05 -23.12 -64.11
CA GLN A 67 -13.99 -22.00 -64.07
C GLN A 67 -14.94 -22.14 -62.89
N TRP A 68 -14.98 -21.14 -62.00
CA TRP A 68 -15.91 -21.12 -60.88
C TRP A 68 -17.37 -20.93 -61.36
N PRO A 69 -18.37 -21.60 -60.75
CA PRO A 69 -19.78 -21.42 -61.11
C PRO A 69 -20.26 -19.96 -60.97
N ARG A 70 -21.01 -19.46 -61.98
CA ARG A 70 -21.52 -18.08 -62.01
C ARG A 70 -23.00 -18.02 -62.41
N SER A 71 -23.71 -17.04 -61.86
CA SER A 71 -25.07 -16.67 -62.26
C SER A 71 -25.09 -15.66 -63.43
N PHE A 72 -24.07 -14.80 -63.51
CA PHE A 72 -23.85 -13.85 -64.62
C PHE A 72 -22.39 -13.36 -64.66
N GLY A 73 -22.00 -12.65 -65.74
CA GLY A 73 -20.66 -12.12 -65.94
C GLY A 73 -19.70 -13.07 -66.67
N LYS A 74 -18.55 -12.55 -67.12
CA LYS A 74 -17.52 -13.35 -67.83
C LYS A 74 -16.70 -14.19 -66.84
N PRO A 75 -16.30 -15.42 -67.20
CA PRO A 75 -15.39 -16.24 -66.38
C PRO A 75 -14.08 -15.50 -66.11
N PHE A 76 -13.46 -15.76 -64.95
CA PHE A 76 -12.12 -15.28 -64.65
C PHE A 76 -11.13 -16.01 -65.56
N ALA A 77 -10.32 -15.26 -66.31
CA ALA A 77 -9.43 -15.82 -67.33
C ALA A 77 -8.15 -16.46 -66.73
N GLY A 78 -7.98 -16.36 -65.41
CA GLY A 78 -6.72 -16.65 -64.74
C GLY A 78 -5.76 -15.46 -64.78
N ASN A 79 -4.76 -15.47 -63.91
CA ASN A 79 -3.67 -14.50 -63.93
C ASN A 79 -2.32 -15.16 -63.69
N GLU A 80 -1.24 -14.39 -63.89
CA GLU A 80 0.14 -14.90 -63.77
C GLU A 80 0.62 -15.01 -62.32
N VAL A 81 -0.19 -14.60 -61.32
CA VAL A 81 0.22 -14.59 -59.91
C VAL A 81 -0.05 -15.96 -59.30
N PRO A 82 0.99 -16.75 -58.96
CA PRO A 82 0.78 -18.07 -58.39
C PRO A 82 0.22 -17.96 -56.96
N LEU A 83 -0.58 -18.97 -56.57
CA LEU A 83 -1.14 -19.05 -55.21
C LEU A 83 -0.07 -18.95 -54.12
N SER A 84 1.10 -19.55 -54.34
CA SER A 84 2.23 -19.49 -53.41
C SER A 84 2.71 -18.06 -53.13
N ARG A 85 2.57 -17.14 -54.09
CA ARG A 85 2.91 -15.72 -53.90
C ARG A 85 1.87 -14.99 -53.05
N LEU A 86 0.59 -15.31 -53.23
CA LEU A 86 -0.48 -14.75 -52.38
C LEU A 86 -0.37 -15.28 -50.94
N GLU A 87 -0.01 -16.56 -50.79
CA GLU A 87 0.27 -17.17 -49.49
C GLU A 87 1.48 -16.49 -48.82
N SER A 88 2.62 -16.32 -49.52
CA SER A 88 3.83 -15.70 -48.94
C SER A 88 3.63 -14.25 -48.51
N LEU A 89 2.77 -13.51 -49.20
CA LEU A 89 2.40 -12.13 -48.85
C LEU A 89 1.36 -12.06 -47.72
N GLY A 90 0.83 -13.19 -47.25
CA GLY A 90 -0.21 -13.24 -46.23
C GLY A 90 -1.56 -12.70 -46.70
N LEU A 91 -1.86 -12.78 -48.01
CA LEU A 91 -3.12 -12.30 -48.59
C LEU A 91 -4.16 -13.42 -48.71
N VAL A 92 -3.70 -14.67 -48.71
CA VAL A 92 -4.52 -15.90 -48.75
C VAL A 92 -3.99 -16.91 -47.74
N SER A 93 -4.88 -17.69 -47.10
CA SER A 93 -4.53 -18.81 -46.22
C SER A 93 -5.55 -19.95 -46.30
N PHE A 94 -5.22 -21.14 -45.77
CA PHE A 94 -6.06 -22.34 -45.82
C PHE A 94 -6.25 -23.00 -44.45
N TYR A 95 -6.84 -22.28 -43.49
CA TYR A 95 -7.24 -22.88 -42.22
C TYR A 95 -8.41 -23.87 -42.45
N ALA A 96 -8.31 -25.05 -41.85
CA ALA A 96 -9.21 -26.19 -42.04
C ALA A 96 -9.33 -26.62 -43.52
N GLY A 97 -8.26 -26.44 -44.30
CA GLY A 97 -8.22 -26.80 -45.73
C GLY A 97 -9.06 -25.91 -46.64
N TRP A 98 -9.51 -24.75 -46.18
CA TRP A 98 -10.43 -23.88 -46.92
C TRP A 98 -9.94 -22.44 -47.01
N CYS A 99 -10.09 -21.85 -48.20
CA CYS A 99 -9.54 -20.54 -48.53
C CYS A 99 -10.12 -19.40 -47.68
N SER A 100 -9.22 -18.66 -47.04
CA SER A 100 -9.44 -17.35 -46.43
C SER A 100 -8.67 -16.28 -47.21
N THR A 101 -9.25 -15.09 -47.33
CA THR A 101 -8.62 -13.91 -47.94
C THR A 101 -8.45 -12.82 -46.89
N HIS A 102 -7.27 -12.18 -46.88
CA HIS A 102 -6.82 -11.25 -45.85
C HIS A 102 -6.44 -9.91 -46.52
N SER A 103 -7.43 -9.04 -46.73
CA SER A 103 -7.18 -7.67 -47.23
C SER A 103 -8.44 -6.81 -47.07
N ASP A 104 -8.27 -5.52 -46.82
CA ASP A 104 -9.33 -4.53 -47.00
C ASP A 104 -9.62 -4.27 -48.49
N THR A 105 -10.61 -3.41 -48.78
CA THR A 105 -11.06 -3.16 -50.16
C THR A 105 -10.28 -2.00 -50.78
N VAL A 106 -9.57 -2.25 -51.88
CA VAL A 106 -8.93 -1.20 -52.70
C VAL A 106 -9.99 -0.56 -53.60
N LYS A 107 -10.31 0.73 -53.38
CA LYS A 107 -11.41 1.43 -54.07
C LYS A 107 -11.06 1.91 -55.47
N ASP A 108 -9.80 2.24 -55.72
CA ASP A 108 -9.34 2.78 -56.99
C ASP A 108 -8.14 1.99 -57.51
N VAL A 109 -8.40 0.96 -58.32
CA VAL A 109 -7.35 0.09 -58.86
C VAL A 109 -6.52 0.80 -59.93
N GLU A 110 -6.98 1.92 -60.49
CA GLU A 110 -6.23 2.68 -61.49
C GLU A 110 -5.11 3.52 -60.85
N SER A 111 -5.24 3.87 -59.56
CA SER A 111 -4.23 4.61 -58.81
C SER A 111 -3.14 3.75 -58.16
N VAL A 112 -3.20 2.41 -58.21
CA VAL A 112 -2.07 1.55 -57.79
C VAL A 112 -1.00 1.40 -58.89
N ASP A 113 0.14 0.80 -58.55
CA ASP A 113 1.15 0.44 -59.54
C ASP A 113 0.65 -0.72 -60.44
N PRO A 114 0.88 -0.68 -61.76
CA PRO A 114 0.42 -1.74 -62.67
C PRO A 114 0.91 -3.15 -62.30
N SER A 115 2.07 -3.29 -61.64
CA SER A 115 2.59 -4.60 -61.21
C SER A 115 1.73 -5.27 -60.12
N LEU A 116 0.90 -4.51 -59.39
CA LEU A 116 0.01 -5.02 -58.35
C LEU A 116 -1.40 -5.32 -58.87
N ALA A 117 -1.78 -4.84 -60.06
CA ALA A 117 -3.12 -5.02 -60.59
C ALA A 117 -3.53 -6.51 -60.72
N PRO A 118 -2.69 -7.42 -61.26
CA PRO A 118 -3.03 -8.85 -61.33
C PRO A 118 -3.26 -9.48 -59.94
N LEU A 119 -2.48 -9.05 -58.94
CA LEU A 119 -2.59 -9.53 -57.57
C LEU A 119 -3.89 -9.07 -56.90
N ILE A 120 -4.26 -7.80 -57.07
CA ILE A 120 -5.52 -7.24 -56.56
C ILE A 120 -6.73 -7.90 -57.24
N GLU A 121 -6.65 -8.14 -58.55
CA GLU A 121 -7.68 -8.83 -59.31
C GLU A 121 -7.89 -10.27 -58.80
N ALA A 122 -6.81 -11.02 -58.56
CA ALA A 122 -6.85 -12.36 -57.98
C ALA A 122 -7.61 -12.38 -56.64
N ILE A 123 -7.24 -11.47 -55.75
CA ILE A 123 -7.79 -11.41 -54.38
C ILE A 123 -9.24 -10.97 -54.40
N ASN A 124 -9.59 -9.97 -55.22
CA ASN A 124 -10.97 -9.54 -55.40
C ASN A 124 -11.83 -10.66 -55.99
N HIS A 125 -11.31 -11.43 -56.95
CA HIS A 125 -12.03 -12.58 -57.49
C HIS A 125 -12.27 -13.67 -56.43
N LEU A 126 -11.29 -13.97 -55.59
CA LEU A 126 -11.47 -14.91 -54.47
C LEU A 126 -12.47 -14.38 -53.43
N LYS A 127 -12.46 -13.08 -53.13
CA LYS A 127 -13.50 -12.44 -52.29
C LYS A 127 -14.88 -12.56 -52.93
N ASP A 128 -14.98 -12.38 -54.24
CA ASP A 128 -16.25 -12.51 -54.97
C ASP A 128 -16.80 -13.93 -54.89
N ILE A 129 -15.95 -14.95 -54.99
CA ILE A 129 -16.33 -16.35 -54.77
C ILE A 129 -16.82 -16.57 -53.33
N ARG A 130 -16.05 -16.11 -52.33
CA ARG A 130 -16.37 -16.32 -50.91
C ARG A 130 -17.69 -15.66 -50.49
N PHE A 131 -17.99 -14.48 -51.01
CA PHE A 131 -19.15 -13.67 -50.62
C PHE A 131 -20.28 -13.66 -51.67
N GLY A 132 -20.17 -14.45 -52.74
CA GLY A 132 -21.18 -14.52 -53.81
C GLY A 132 -21.39 -13.21 -54.56
N ARG A 133 -20.32 -12.43 -54.78
CA ARG A 133 -20.38 -11.10 -55.45
C ARG A 133 -20.06 -11.20 -56.94
N ASN A 134 -20.38 -10.16 -57.70
CA ASN A 134 -20.07 -10.04 -59.13
C ASN A 134 -20.52 -11.24 -59.98
N GLY A 135 -21.62 -11.89 -59.58
CA GLY A 135 -22.18 -13.05 -60.27
C GLY A 135 -21.49 -14.39 -59.96
N CYS A 136 -20.47 -14.44 -59.09
CA CYS A 136 -19.94 -15.70 -58.57
C CYS A 136 -20.96 -16.37 -57.64
N ILE A 137 -21.13 -17.68 -57.75
CA ILE A 137 -21.99 -18.44 -56.84
C ILE A 137 -21.20 -18.75 -55.58
N GLN A 138 -21.69 -18.29 -54.42
CA GLN A 138 -21.09 -18.63 -53.12
C GLN A 138 -21.19 -20.14 -52.86
N PRO A 139 -20.15 -20.80 -52.28
CA PRO A 139 -20.26 -22.16 -51.80
C PRO A 139 -21.46 -22.34 -50.86
N HIS A 140 -22.33 -23.31 -51.15
CA HIS A 140 -23.52 -23.59 -50.35
C HIS A 140 -23.91 -25.06 -50.42
N HIS A 141 -24.69 -25.50 -49.43
CA HIS A 141 -25.21 -26.86 -49.35
C HIS A 141 -26.64 -26.96 -49.88
N PHE A 142 -26.94 -28.08 -50.54
CA PHE A 142 -28.29 -28.40 -51.01
C PHE A 142 -28.69 -29.84 -50.66
N CYS A 143 -29.98 -30.08 -50.51
CA CYS A 143 -30.57 -31.41 -50.31
C CYS A 143 -31.84 -31.53 -51.17
N PRO A 144 -32.06 -32.66 -51.87
CA PRO A 144 -33.27 -32.88 -52.65
C PRO A 144 -34.55 -32.77 -51.81
N GLU A 145 -35.57 -32.10 -52.34
CA GLU A 145 -36.82 -31.83 -51.62
C GLU A 145 -37.48 -33.10 -51.09
N VAL A 146 -37.57 -34.13 -51.94
CA VAL A 146 -38.21 -35.42 -51.62
C VAL A 146 -37.48 -36.12 -50.47
N GLU A 147 -36.15 -36.06 -50.48
CA GLU A 147 -35.30 -36.71 -49.49
C GLU A 147 -35.39 -36.01 -48.13
N LEU A 148 -35.24 -34.68 -48.10
CA LEU A 148 -35.31 -33.92 -46.84
C LEU A 148 -36.69 -34.05 -46.18
N ARG A 149 -37.78 -33.95 -46.95
CA ARG A 149 -39.14 -34.12 -46.42
C ARG A 149 -39.35 -35.51 -45.83
N GLN A 150 -38.80 -36.57 -46.43
CA GLN A 150 -38.88 -37.93 -45.89
C GLN A 150 -38.09 -38.09 -44.59
N LEU A 151 -36.87 -37.54 -44.53
CA LEU A 151 -36.00 -37.61 -43.34
C LEU A 151 -36.63 -36.89 -42.15
N LEU A 152 -37.17 -35.68 -42.36
CA LEU A 152 -37.85 -34.93 -41.30
C LEU A 152 -39.17 -35.57 -40.88
N TYR A 153 -39.96 -36.12 -41.82
CA TYR A 153 -41.18 -36.87 -41.49
C TYR A 153 -40.89 -38.09 -40.61
N LYS A 154 -39.78 -38.80 -40.88
CA LYS A 154 -39.36 -39.95 -40.08
C LYS A 154 -39.03 -39.56 -38.63
N GLU A 155 -38.41 -38.41 -38.43
CA GLU A 155 -37.96 -37.95 -37.10
C GLU A 155 -39.09 -37.25 -36.31
N PHE A 156 -39.91 -36.42 -36.96
CA PHE A 156 -40.88 -35.52 -36.33
C PHE A 156 -42.36 -35.82 -36.63
N GLY A 157 -42.66 -36.78 -37.52
CA GLY A 157 -44.03 -37.12 -37.93
C GLY A 157 -44.69 -36.09 -38.86
N GLY A 158 -46.02 -35.95 -38.79
CA GLY A 158 -46.83 -35.08 -39.67
C GLY A 158 -46.96 -33.60 -39.24
N HIS A 159 -46.11 -33.15 -38.33
CA HIS A 159 -46.01 -31.76 -37.86
C HIS A 159 -44.91 -30.99 -38.63
N PRO A 160 -44.78 -29.66 -38.46
CA PRO A 160 -44.83 -28.62 -39.50
C PRO A 160 -43.93 -28.78 -40.74
N SER A 161 -44.26 -28.08 -41.83
CA SER A 161 -43.55 -28.18 -43.12
C SER A 161 -42.08 -27.71 -42.99
N VAL A 162 -41.19 -28.15 -43.91
CA VAL A 162 -39.74 -27.80 -43.89
C VAL A 162 -39.55 -26.29 -43.72
N GLU A 163 -40.39 -25.50 -44.38
CA GLU A 163 -40.37 -24.04 -44.41
C GLU A 163 -40.79 -23.40 -43.08
N GLN A 164 -41.49 -24.14 -42.23
CA GLN A 164 -41.88 -23.71 -40.88
C GLN A 164 -40.78 -24.02 -39.86
N PHE A 165 -40.03 -25.11 -40.03
CA PHE A 165 -38.90 -25.45 -39.16
C PHE A 165 -37.62 -24.74 -39.55
N LEU A 166 -37.32 -24.61 -40.84
CA LEU A 166 -36.03 -24.15 -41.37
C LEU A 166 -36.26 -22.98 -42.34
N THR A 167 -36.53 -21.80 -41.78
CA THR A 167 -36.82 -20.58 -42.55
C THR A 167 -35.67 -20.10 -43.44
N GLU A 168 -34.47 -20.62 -43.19
CA GLU A 168 -33.22 -20.32 -43.90
C GLU A 168 -33.07 -21.04 -45.24
N LEU A 169 -33.88 -22.08 -45.47
CA LEU A 169 -33.81 -22.91 -46.66
C LEU A 169 -34.72 -22.37 -47.75
N GLU A 170 -34.17 -22.17 -48.93
CA GLU A 170 -34.91 -21.80 -50.13
C GLU A 170 -35.12 -23.02 -51.02
N LEU A 171 -36.34 -23.25 -51.48
CA LEU A 171 -36.62 -24.27 -52.49
C LEU A 171 -36.34 -23.72 -53.89
N THR A 172 -35.27 -24.22 -54.54
CA THR A 172 -34.89 -23.83 -55.89
C THR A 172 -34.67 -25.07 -56.75
N GLN A 173 -35.38 -25.17 -57.88
CA GLN A 173 -35.24 -26.27 -58.84
C GLN A 173 -35.38 -27.69 -58.22
N GLY A 174 -36.28 -27.86 -57.24
CA GLY A 174 -36.53 -29.15 -56.58
C GLY A 174 -35.53 -29.52 -55.48
N ASN A 175 -34.62 -28.61 -55.11
CA ASN A 175 -33.67 -28.78 -54.02
C ASN A 175 -33.85 -27.69 -52.98
N PHE A 176 -33.82 -28.06 -51.69
CA PHE A 176 -33.65 -27.09 -50.62
C PHE A 176 -32.18 -26.68 -50.56
N ARG A 177 -31.90 -25.38 -50.65
CA ARG A 177 -30.56 -24.81 -50.51
C ARG A 177 -30.50 -23.91 -49.28
N LEU A 178 -29.35 -23.91 -48.61
CA LEU A 178 -29.08 -22.94 -47.55
C LEU A 178 -28.76 -21.57 -48.16
N THR A 179 -29.47 -20.54 -47.73
CA THR A 179 -29.31 -19.18 -48.27
C THR A 179 -27.90 -18.64 -47.97
N PRO A 180 -27.11 -18.21 -48.97
CA PRO A 180 -25.77 -17.71 -48.74
C PRO A 180 -25.76 -16.37 -47.98
N GLY A 181 -24.80 -16.18 -47.07
CA GLY A 181 -24.60 -14.92 -46.35
C GLY A 181 -25.32 -14.80 -45.00
N ASN A 182 -26.01 -15.84 -44.53
CA ASN A 182 -26.64 -15.87 -43.22
C ASN A 182 -26.19 -17.11 -42.40
N GLN A 183 -25.76 -16.85 -41.16
CA GLN A 183 -25.64 -17.76 -40.01
C GLN A 183 -24.29 -18.46 -39.74
N ASN A 184 -23.62 -17.98 -38.69
CA ASN A 184 -22.86 -18.85 -37.82
C ASN A 184 -23.85 -19.75 -37.07
N PHE A 185 -23.73 -21.08 -37.22
CA PHE A 185 -24.63 -22.03 -36.53
C PHE A 185 -24.61 -21.83 -35.02
N SER A 186 -25.66 -22.21 -34.30
CA SER A 186 -25.57 -22.28 -32.83
C SER A 186 -24.72 -23.46 -32.39
N SER A 187 -24.13 -23.38 -31.18
CA SER A 187 -23.45 -24.53 -30.56
C SER A 187 -24.38 -25.75 -30.44
N LEU A 188 -25.69 -25.53 -30.30
CA LEU A 188 -26.68 -26.58 -30.27
C LEU A 188 -26.83 -27.29 -31.63
N VAL A 189 -26.91 -26.55 -32.74
CA VAL A 189 -26.88 -27.11 -34.11
C VAL A 189 -25.59 -27.91 -34.34
N SER A 190 -24.44 -27.34 -33.95
CA SER A 190 -23.13 -28.00 -34.06
C SER A 190 -23.10 -29.35 -33.31
N THR A 191 -23.70 -29.39 -32.12
CA THR A 191 -23.81 -30.60 -31.29
C THR A 191 -24.69 -31.66 -31.94
N HIS A 192 -25.90 -31.30 -32.37
CA HIS A 192 -26.81 -32.24 -33.03
C HIS A 192 -26.24 -32.75 -34.36
N LEU A 193 -25.50 -31.91 -35.09
CA LEU A 193 -24.80 -32.32 -36.31
C LEU A 193 -23.74 -33.38 -36.02
N TRP A 194 -22.90 -33.17 -35.01
CA TRP A 194 -21.94 -34.19 -34.58
C TRP A 194 -22.65 -35.50 -34.24
N LEU A 195 -23.68 -35.48 -33.40
CA LEU A 195 -24.41 -36.68 -32.98
C LEU A 195 -25.11 -37.40 -34.15
N THR A 196 -25.68 -36.63 -35.09
CA THR A 196 -26.34 -37.18 -36.28
C THR A 196 -25.34 -37.89 -37.20
N LEU A 197 -24.16 -37.28 -37.42
CA LEU A 197 -23.09 -37.90 -38.21
C LEU A 197 -22.50 -39.13 -37.51
N ARG A 198 -22.35 -39.09 -36.18
CA ARG A 198 -21.87 -40.21 -35.36
C ARG A 198 -22.79 -41.43 -35.38
N ALA A 199 -24.08 -41.26 -35.65
CA ALA A 199 -25.01 -42.37 -35.82
C ALA A 199 -24.78 -43.17 -37.11
N SER A 200 -24.10 -42.58 -38.11
CA SER A 200 -23.91 -43.17 -39.44
C SER A 200 -22.45 -43.40 -39.83
N HIS A 201 -21.50 -42.76 -39.15
CA HIS A 201 -20.07 -42.77 -39.51
C HIS A 201 -19.17 -43.07 -38.29
N ASN A 202 -17.94 -43.53 -38.54
CA ASN A 202 -16.91 -43.61 -37.51
C ASN A 202 -16.48 -42.19 -37.04
N PRO A 203 -15.77 -42.04 -35.89
CA PRO A 203 -15.46 -40.72 -35.34
C PRO A 203 -14.66 -39.81 -36.29
N GLU A 204 -13.70 -40.36 -37.03
CA GLU A 204 -12.84 -39.61 -37.96
C GLU A 204 -13.65 -39.07 -39.16
N GLU A 205 -14.43 -39.95 -39.80
CA GLU A 205 -15.31 -39.57 -40.91
C GLU A 205 -16.36 -38.54 -40.46
N ALA A 206 -17.01 -38.78 -39.31
CA ALA A 206 -17.98 -37.86 -38.74
C ALA A 206 -17.36 -36.48 -38.50
N PHE A 207 -16.14 -36.42 -37.97
CA PHE A 207 -15.44 -35.17 -37.68
C PHE A 207 -15.10 -34.42 -38.97
N ARG A 208 -14.59 -35.12 -39.99
CA ARG A 208 -14.29 -34.54 -41.29
C ARG A 208 -15.53 -33.94 -41.95
N HIS A 209 -16.66 -34.66 -41.93
CA HIS A 209 -17.94 -34.17 -42.45
C HIS A 209 -18.43 -32.96 -41.65
N TRP A 210 -18.38 -33.03 -40.32
CA TRP A 210 -18.76 -31.94 -39.43
C TRP A 210 -17.95 -30.66 -39.68
N MET A 211 -16.62 -30.77 -39.74
CA MET A 211 -15.71 -29.64 -39.97
C MET A 211 -15.98 -28.98 -41.32
N MET A 212 -16.20 -29.79 -42.36
CA MET A 212 -16.54 -29.30 -43.70
C MET A 212 -17.84 -28.48 -43.70
N ARG A 213 -18.89 -28.93 -43.01
CA ARG A 213 -20.17 -28.18 -42.93
C ARG A 213 -19.99 -26.83 -42.23
N LEU A 214 -19.21 -26.80 -41.15
CA LEU A 214 -18.89 -25.56 -40.46
C LEU A 214 -18.06 -24.63 -41.34
N ARG A 215 -17.03 -25.12 -42.01
CA ARG A 215 -16.10 -24.25 -42.74
C ARG A 215 -16.72 -23.57 -43.96
N VAL A 216 -17.70 -24.21 -44.59
CA VAL A 216 -18.45 -23.64 -45.73
C VAL A 216 -19.35 -22.48 -45.31
N ASN A 217 -19.96 -22.54 -44.12
CA ASN A 217 -21.05 -21.63 -43.72
C ASN A 217 -20.70 -20.70 -42.56
N CYS A 218 -19.74 -21.08 -41.70
CA CYS A 218 -19.37 -20.32 -40.51
C CYS A 218 -18.01 -19.62 -40.68
N GLU A 219 -17.92 -18.41 -40.14
CA GLU A 219 -16.67 -17.64 -40.10
C GLU A 219 -15.67 -18.19 -39.06
N TRP A 220 -16.20 -18.90 -38.07
CA TRP A 220 -15.51 -19.52 -36.94
C TRP A 220 -16.07 -20.90 -36.62
N ALA A 221 -15.27 -21.77 -36.02
CA ALA A 221 -15.66 -23.14 -35.68
C ALA A 221 -16.56 -23.15 -34.44
N MET A 222 -17.79 -23.67 -34.60
CA MET A 222 -18.77 -23.75 -33.52
C MET A 222 -18.45 -24.87 -32.53
N PRO A 223 -18.50 -24.62 -31.21
CA PRO A 223 -18.26 -25.67 -30.22
C PRO A 223 -19.42 -26.66 -30.13
N VAL A 224 -19.12 -27.87 -29.64
CA VAL A 224 -20.11 -28.90 -29.31
C VAL A 224 -20.38 -28.94 -27.80
N ILE A 225 -21.64 -29.11 -27.39
CA ILE A 225 -22.09 -29.15 -26.00
C ILE A 225 -22.41 -30.60 -25.65
N LEU A 226 -21.40 -31.35 -25.21
CA LEU A 226 -21.51 -32.78 -24.87
C LEU A 226 -21.57 -33.01 -23.36
N GLU A 227 -22.16 -32.06 -22.63
CA GLU A 227 -22.31 -32.15 -21.18
C GLU A 227 -23.09 -33.42 -20.82
N ASN A 228 -22.51 -34.24 -19.93
CA ASN A 228 -23.02 -35.55 -19.51
C ASN A 228 -22.85 -36.71 -20.52
N GLN A 229 -22.18 -36.51 -21.66
CA GLN A 229 -21.81 -37.56 -22.63
C GLN A 229 -20.28 -37.73 -22.73
N ARG A 230 -19.64 -38.14 -21.63
CA ARG A 230 -18.17 -38.19 -21.51
C ARG A 230 -17.49 -38.99 -22.64
N GLU A 231 -18.04 -40.15 -23.01
CA GLU A 231 -17.44 -41.00 -24.05
C GLU A 231 -17.42 -40.31 -25.43
N GLU A 232 -18.51 -39.64 -25.82
CA GLU A 232 -18.54 -38.92 -27.10
C GLU A 232 -17.69 -37.63 -27.04
N GLN A 233 -17.59 -36.98 -25.88
CA GLN A 233 -16.68 -35.86 -25.68
C GLN A 233 -15.21 -36.28 -25.84
N GLU A 234 -14.81 -37.43 -25.29
CA GLU A 234 -13.45 -37.98 -25.45
C GLU A 234 -13.15 -38.28 -26.92
N LYS A 235 -14.08 -38.91 -27.65
CA LYS A 235 -13.94 -39.17 -29.09
C LYS A 235 -13.81 -37.88 -29.90
N PHE A 236 -14.66 -36.89 -29.65
CA PHE A 236 -14.58 -35.61 -30.35
C PHE A 236 -13.25 -34.90 -30.08
N ASN A 237 -12.81 -34.86 -28.81
CA ASN A 237 -11.55 -34.23 -28.41
C ASN A 237 -10.34 -34.91 -29.07
N GLU A 238 -10.34 -36.24 -29.19
CA GLU A 238 -9.29 -36.98 -29.88
C GLU A 238 -9.21 -36.60 -31.37
N GLN A 239 -10.35 -36.57 -32.06
CA GLN A 239 -10.39 -36.19 -33.47
C GLN A 239 -10.00 -34.72 -33.70
N LEU A 240 -10.43 -33.82 -32.80
CA LEU A 240 -10.00 -32.43 -32.84
C LEU A 240 -8.47 -32.29 -32.68
N LEU A 241 -7.86 -33.04 -31.76
CA LEU A 241 -6.41 -33.03 -31.59
C LEU A 241 -5.69 -33.53 -32.84
N ASN A 242 -6.14 -34.65 -33.41
CA ASN A 242 -5.56 -35.20 -34.64
C ASN A 242 -5.66 -34.19 -35.79
N PHE A 243 -6.83 -33.59 -35.99
CA PHE A 243 -7.04 -32.59 -37.04
C PHE A 243 -6.18 -31.34 -36.84
N LEU A 244 -6.13 -30.81 -35.62
CA LEU A 244 -5.27 -29.67 -35.28
C LEU A 244 -3.78 -30.01 -35.40
N SER A 245 -3.40 -31.30 -35.39
CA SER A 245 -2.02 -31.77 -35.56
C SER A 245 -1.61 -31.96 -37.01
N GLU A 246 -2.56 -31.94 -37.94
CA GLU A 246 -2.36 -32.11 -39.38
C GLU A 246 -2.54 -30.80 -40.16
N ASP A 247 -3.33 -29.85 -39.66
CA ASP A 247 -3.59 -28.57 -40.34
C ASP A 247 -2.31 -27.76 -40.60
N ALA A 248 -1.93 -27.56 -41.87
CA ALA A 248 -0.70 -26.86 -42.21
C ALA A 248 -0.74 -25.35 -41.89
N GLY A 249 -1.93 -24.75 -41.86
CA GLY A 249 -2.13 -23.34 -41.52
C GLY A 249 -1.67 -23.02 -40.11
N LEU A 250 -1.98 -23.89 -39.14
CA LEU A 250 -1.55 -23.72 -37.74
C LEU A 250 -0.03 -23.87 -37.52
N GLY A 251 0.65 -24.55 -38.44
CA GLY A 251 2.11 -24.71 -38.44
C GLY A 251 2.87 -23.59 -39.15
N SER A 252 2.18 -22.60 -39.71
CA SER A 252 2.82 -21.50 -40.45
C SER A 252 3.56 -20.52 -39.52
N ASP A 253 4.57 -19.83 -40.07
CA ASP A 253 5.34 -18.79 -39.37
C ASP A 253 4.40 -17.66 -38.88
N LEU A 254 4.60 -17.21 -37.64
CA LEU A 254 3.86 -16.09 -37.06
C LEU A 254 4.02 -14.79 -37.85
N ASN A 255 5.15 -14.58 -38.53
CA ASN A 255 5.32 -13.43 -39.42
C ASN A 255 4.31 -13.45 -40.57
N LEU A 256 3.94 -14.64 -41.07
CA LEU A 256 2.91 -14.78 -42.10
C LEU A 256 1.54 -14.36 -41.56
N TYR A 257 1.22 -14.76 -40.33
CA TYR A 257 -0.01 -14.36 -39.66
C TYR A 257 -0.06 -12.85 -39.38
N ILE A 258 1.06 -12.24 -39.00
CA ILE A 258 1.16 -10.78 -38.81
C ILE A 258 0.94 -10.05 -40.13
N ARG A 259 1.42 -10.57 -41.27
CA ARG A 259 1.09 -10.03 -42.59
C ARG A 259 -0.41 -10.11 -42.87
N GLN A 260 -1.05 -11.23 -42.56
CA GLN A 260 -2.51 -11.39 -42.69
C GLN A 260 -3.26 -10.29 -41.91
N LEU A 261 -2.91 -10.08 -40.63
CA LEU A 261 -3.53 -9.03 -39.79
C LEU A 261 -3.30 -7.61 -40.31
N ASN A 262 -2.10 -7.31 -40.80
CA ASN A 262 -1.82 -6.00 -41.39
C ASN A 262 -2.62 -5.79 -42.67
N ASN A 263 -2.70 -6.82 -43.52
CA ASN A 263 -3.39 -6.69 -44.79
C ASN A 263 -4.89 -6.47 -44.60
N GLU A 264 -5.52 -7.18 -43.67
CA GLU A 264 -6.95 -7.01 -43.37
C GLU A 264 -7.34 -5.58 -43.00
N ASN A 265 -6.43 -4.85 -42.33
CA ASN A 265 -6.72 -3.51 -41.82
C ASN A 265 -6.09 -2.38 -42.64
N HIS A 266 -5.00 -2.66 -43.37
CA HIS A 266 -4.11 -1.63 -43.94
C HIS A 266 -3.63 -1.93 -45.36
N PHE A 267 -4.06 -3.01 -46.03
CA PHE A 267 -3.56 -3.36 -47.36
C PHE A 267 -3.74 -2.23 -48.38
N SER A 268 -4.89 -1.54 -48.40
CA SER A 268 -5.14 -0.40 -49.27
C SER A 268 -4.13 0.74 -49.06
N SER A 269 -3.79 1.04 -47.80
CA SER A 269 -2.80 2.06 -47.45
C SER A 269 -1.36 1.66 -47.79
N LEU A 270 -1.05 0.35 -47.83
CA LEU A 270 0.26 -0.16 -48.23
C LEU A 270 0.48 -0.05 -49.74
N VAL A 271 -0.58 -0.25 -50.54
CA VAL A 271 -0.51 -0.19 -52.00
C VAL A 271 -0.75 1.22 -52.57
N GLN A 272 -1.34 2.12 -51.77
CA GLN A 272 -1.55 3.55 -52.08
C GLN A 272 -1.00 4.43 -50.95
N PRO A 273 0.33 4.47 -50.74
CA PRO A 273 0.91 5.22 -49.65
C PRO A 273 0.74 6.73 -49.86
N VAL A 274 0.22 7.42 -48.84
CA VAL A 274 0.09 8.88 -48.81
C VAL A 274 0.78 9.45 -47.57
N GLN A 275 1.58 10.50 -47.76
CA GLN A 275 2.15 11.27 -46.66
C GLN A 275 1.22 12.44 -46.35
N THR A 276 0.67 12.46 -45.14
CA THR A 276 -0.12 13.60 -44.66
C THR A 276 0.71 14.42 -43.68
N THR A 277 1.11 15.63 -44.09
CA THR A 277 1.80 16.59 -43.24
C THR A 277 0.79 17.55 -42.63
N TYR A 278 0.72 17.55 -41.30
CA TYR A 278 -0.04 18.52 -40.52
C TYR A 278 0.89 19.67 -40.16
N GLN A 279 0.71 20.82 -40.81
CA GLN A 279 1.45 22.02 -40.46
C GLN A 279 0.59 22.89 -39.55
N PHE A 280 1.03 23.02 -38.30
CA PHE A 280 0.43 23.92 -37.32
C PHE A 280 1.30 25.17 -37.25
N THR A 281 0.82 26.29 -37.77
CA THR A 281 1.49 27.58 -37.57
C THR A 281 0.81 28.28 -36.40
N ILE A 282 1.56 28.59 -35.35
CA ILE A 282 1.05 29.42 -34.25
C ILE A 282 1.39 30.87 -34.61
N GLU A 283 0.40 31.64 -35.04
CA GLU A 283 0.61 33.06 -35.34
C GLU A 283 0.72 33.90 -34.06
N LYS A 284 1.20 35.15 -34.19
CA LYS A 284 1.38 36.07 -33.06
C LYS A 284 0.08 36.36 -32.28
N ASP A 285 -1.07 36.16 -32.90
CA ASP A 285 -2.38 36.33 -32.28
C ASP A 285 -2.89 35.06 -31.56
N GLY A 286 -2.15 33.95 -31.67
CA GLY A 286 -2.49 32.64 -31.12
C GLY A 286 -3.45 31.81 -31.97
N SER A 287 -3.75 32.24 -33.19
CA SER A 287 -4.43 31.38 -34.15
C SER A 287 -3.51 30.22 -34.55
N THR A 288 -4.10 29.04 -34.67
CA THR A 288 -3.46 27.81 -35.15
C THR A 288 -4.06 27.41 -36.50
N PRO A 289 -3.85 28.17 -37.58
CA PRO A 289 -4.16 27.68 -38.91
C PRO A 289 -3.44 26.34 -39.13
N SER A 290 -4.25 25.30 -39.31
CA SER A 290 -3.77 23.98 -39.71
C SER A 290 -3.91 23.87 -41.21
N SER A 291 -2.80 23.75 -41.93
CA SER A 291 -2.84 23.29 -43.32
C SER A 291 -2.51 21.81 -43.36
N ILE A 292 -3.40 21.04 -43.96
CA ILE A 292 -3.17 19.62 -44.24
C ILE A 292 -2.68 19.53 -45.67
N GLN A 293 -1.46 19.06 -45.85
CA GLN A 293 -0.95 18.71 -47.17
C GLN A 293 -0.83 17.19 -47.24
N THR A 294 -1.57 16.58 -48.15
CA THR A 294 -1.44 15.16 -48.47
C THR A 294 -0.68 15.04 -49.78
N VAL A 295 0.47 14.38 -49.73
CA VAL A 295 1.34 14.11 -50.88
C VAL A 295 1.30 12.62 -51.15
N GLU A 296 1.04 12.24 -52.41
CA GLU A 296 1.16 10.85 -52.83
C GLU A 296 2.63 10.42 -52.80
N LEU A 297 2.91 9.29 -52.14
CA LEU A 297 4.25 8.70 -52.13
C LEU A 297 4.45 7.82 -53.37
N PRO A 298 5.70 7.46 -53.71
CA PRO A 298 5.97 6.52 -54.81
C PRO A 298 5.13 5.26 -54.68
N LYS A 299 4.43 4.89 -55.76
CA LYS A 299 3.56 3.71 -55.77
C LYS A 299 4.37 2.45 -55.45
N THR A 300 3.85 1.64 -54.55
CA THR A 300 4.44 0.37 -54.15
C THR A 300 4.41 -0.61 -55.32
N THR A 301 5.52 -1.27 -55.61
CA THR A 301 5.59 -2.35 -56.62
C THR A 301 5.47 -3.72 -55.96
N ILE A 302 5.12 -4.75 -56.74
CA ILE A 302 5.04 -6.13 -56.22
C ILE A 302 6.35 -6.67 -55.60
N LEU A 303 7.50 -6.12 -56.00
CA LEU A 303 8.82 -6.47 -55.47
C LEU A 303 9.11 -5.77 -54.13
N SER A 304 8.63 -4.54 -53.95
CA SER A 304 8.87 -3.74 -52.73
C SER A 304 7.81 -3.93 -51.65
N LEU A 305 6.68 -4.56 -51.98
CA LEU A 305 5.59 -4.80 -51.04
C LEU A 305 6.02 -5.61 -49.79
N GLU A 306 6.97 -6.52 -49.94
CA GLU A 306 7.46 -7.31 -48.80
C GLU A 306 8.25 -6.47 -47.79
N ASP A 307 8.94 -5.43 -48.25
CA ASP A 307 9.75 -4.55 -47.42
C ASP A 307 8.90 -3.58 -46.57
N LEU A 308 7.60 -3.47 -46.88
CA LEU A 308 6.67 -2.60 -46.15
C LEU A 308 6.05 -3.26 -44.90
N TYR A 309 6.13 -4.58 -44.79
CA TYR A 309 5.63 -5.27 -43.60
C TYR A 309 6.52 -5.02 -42.38
N PRO A 310 5.96 -5.02 -41.16
CA PRO A 310 6.75 -4.82 -39.95
C PRO A 310 7.89 -5.85 -39.82
N PRO A 311 8.98 -5.49 -39.11
CA PRO A 311 10.12 -6.36 -38.92
C PRO A 311 9.71 -7.69 -38.27
N LYS A 312 10.48 -8.74 -38.57
CA LYS A 312 10.22 -10.09 -38.04
C LYS A 312 10.15 -10.05 -36.52
N ILE A 313 9.10 -10.64 -35.97
CA ILE A 313 8.92 -10.72 -34.52
C ILE A 313 9.67 -11.94 -34.01
N SER A 314 10.51 -11.72 -32.99
CA SER A 314 11.14 -12.80 -32.26
C SER A 314 10.08 -13.60 -31.51
N GLU A 315 10.06 -14.92 -31.67
CA GLU A 315 9.24 -15.82 -30.84
C GLU A 315 9.70 -15.81 -29.36
N GLY A 316 10.80 -15.13 -29.06
CA GLY A 316 11.41 -15.06 -27.75
C GLY A 316 12.13 -16.36 -27.39
N SER A 317 13.02 -16.24 -26.41
CA SER A 317 13.71 -17.37 -25.80
C SER A 317 12.83 -18.14 -24.82
N CYS A 318 11.74 -17.52 -24.34
CA CYS A 318 10.80 -18.11 -23.39
C CYS A 318 9.35 -17.65 -23.61
N ASN A 319 8.41 -18.31 -22.93
CA ASN A 319 6.98 -18.01 -23.06
C ASN A 319 6.60 -16.61 -22.54
N LEU A 320 7.31 -16.07 -21.55
CA LEU A 320 7.07 -14.71 -21.04
C LEU A 320 7.44 -13.65 -22.08
N GLU A 321 8.63 -13.78 -22.69
CA GLU A 321 9.12 -12.91 -23.75
C GLU A 321 8.20 -12.95 -24.99
N PHE A 322 7.74 -14.16 -25.35
CA PHE A 322 6.73 -14.34 -26.40
C PHE A 322 5.49 -13.48 -26.16
N VAL A 323 4.89 -13.56 -24.97
CA VAL A 323 3.66 -12.81 -24.65
C VAL A 323 3.91 -11.30 -24.58
N GLN A 324 5.07 -10.87 -24.07
CA GLN A 324 5.47 -9.47 -24.06
C GLN A 324 5.55 -8.91 -25.50
N ASN A 325 6.32 -9.56 -26.38
CA ASN A 325 6.52 -9.14 -27.77
C ASN A 325 5.19 -8.93 -28.51
N PHE A 326 4.25 -9.87 -28.36
CA PHE A 326 2.95 -9.79 -29.03
C PHE A 326 1.98 -8.76 -28.43
N ASN A 327 2.17 -8.37 -27.17
CA ASN A 327 1.36 -7.32 -26.57
C ASN A 327 1.79 -5.90 -27.01
N HIS A 328 3.07 -5.68 -27.31
CA HIS A 328 3.59 -4.38 -27.75
C HIS A 328 3.07 -3.94 -29.12
N LEU A 329 2.63 -4.88 -29.96
CA LEU A 329 2.20 -4.60 -31.33
C LEU A 329 0.92 -3.75 -31.46
N ARG A 330 0.21 -3.45 -30.35
CA ARG A 330 -0.99 -2.59 -30.32
C ARG A 330 -1.96 -2.78 -31.51
N MET A 331 -2.09 -4.01 -32.03
CA MET A 331 -3.03 -4.35 -33.11
C MET A 331 -4.44 -4.10 -32.58
N ARG A 332 -5.04 -2.97 -33.02
CA ARG A 332 -6.25 -2.36 -32.47
C ARG A 332 -7.53 -3.11 -32.88
N GLU A 333 -7.51 -3.85 -33.98
CA GLU A 333 -8.62 -4.68 -34.45
C GLU A 333 -8.04 -6.04 -34.85
N ARG A 334 -8.61 -7.13 -34.32
CA ARG A 334 -8.05 -8.48 -34.42
C ARG A 334 -9.08 -9.41 -35.02
N SER A 335 -8.75 -10.02 -36.15
CA SER A 335 -9.48 -11.15 -36.70
C SER A 335 -9.24 -12.38 -35.84
N GLU A 336 -10.31 -13.00 -35.36
CA GLU A 336 -10.23 -14.26 -34.63
C GLU A 336 -9.93 -15.38 -35.62
N ILE A 337 -8.93 -16.22 -35.33
CA ILE A 337 -8.62 -17.39 -36.15
C ILE A 337 -9.80 -18.36 -36.04
N PHE A 338 -10.16 -19.03 -37.14
CA PHE A 338 -11.31 -19.93 -37.24
C PHE A 338 -11.49 -20.88 -36.03
N TYR A 339 -10.39 -21.39 -35.47
CA TYR A 339 -10.40 -22.35 -34.36
C TYR A 339 -10.61 -21.74 -32.96
N SER A 340 -10.47 -20.43 -32.79
CA SER A 340 -10.33 -19.80 -31.48
C SER A 340 -11.48 -20.12 -30.52
N TRP A 341 -12.73 -20.01 -30.98
CA TRP A 341 -13.90 -20.27 -30.13
C TRP A 341 -14.08 -21.77 -29.81
N LEU A 342 -13.91 -22.65 -30.79
CA LEU A 342 -13.96 -24.11 -30.57
C LEU A 342 -12.93 -24.56 -29.53
N ILE A 343 -11.66 -24.20 -29.73
CA ILE A 343 -10.57 -24.57 -28.81
C ILE A 343 -10.86 -24.01 -27.42
N SER A 344 -11.25 -22.74 -27.32
CA SER A 344 -11.55 -22.11 -26.02
C SER A 344 -12.64 -22.86 -25.26
N SER A 345 -13.72 -23.22 -25.94
CA SER A 345 -14.86 -23.93 -25.33
C SER A 345 -14.48 -25.35 -24.90
N MET A 346 -13.72 -26.09 -25.72
CA MET A 346 -13.28 -27.45 -25.39
C MET A 346 -12.27 -27.45 -24.23
N VAL A 347 -11.38 -26.46 -24.18
CA VAL A 347 -10.46 -26.26 -23.06
C VAL A 347 -11.24 -25.97 -21.77
N ASP A 348 -12.23 -25.07 -21.78
CA ASP A 348 -13.01 -24.78 -20.56
C ASP A 348 -13.84 -25.98 -20.08
N ALA A 349 -14.39 -26.77 -21.01
CA ALA A 349 -15.19 -27.96 -20.72
C ALA A 349 -14.39 -29.12 -20.12
N THR A 350 -13.08 -29.21 -20.43
CA THR A 350 -12.20 -30.30 -19.98
C THR A 350 -11.49 -30.00 -18.65
N ILE A 351 -11.61 -28.77 -18.13
CA ILE A 351 -11.02 -28.35 -16.85
C ILE A 351 -12.09 -28.35 -15.76
N ARG A 352 -11.78 -28.99 -14.62
CA ARG A 352 -12.65 -29.02 -13.44
C ARG A 352 -11.87 -28.61 -12.20
N ILE A 353 -12.45 -27.72 -11.41
CA ILE A 353 -11.96 -27.35 -10.08
C ILE A 353 -12.96 -27.90 -9.06
N GLN A 354 -12.55 -28.91 -8.29
CA GLN A 354 -13.37 -29.58 -7.28
C GLN A 354 -12.70 -29.43 -5.91
N GLY A 355 -13.17 -28.47 -5.11
CA GLY A 355 -12.54 -28.13 -3.84
C GLY A 355 -11.11 -27.66 -4.05
N GLN A 356 -10.14 -28.43 -3.54
CA GLN A 356 -8.71 -28.16 -3.61
C GLN A 356 -8.03 -28.78 -4.85
N HIS A 357 -8.77 -29.57 -5.64
CA HIS A 357 -8.22 -30.29 -6.80
C HIS A 357 -8.53 -29.58 -8.12
N LEU A 358 -7.49 -29.31 -8.89
CA LEU A 358 -7.56 -28.91 -10.29
C LEU A 358 -7.32 -30.14 -11.17
N ARG A 359 -8.32 -30.53 -11.95
CA ARG A 359 -8.27 -31.69 -12.85
C ARG A 359 -8.45 -31.23 -14.29
N SER A 360 -7.57 -31.71 -15.16
CA SER A 360 -7.72 -31.68 -16.62
C SER A 360 -7.80 -33.11 -17.15
N GLU A 361 -8.68 -33.33 -18.13
CA GLU A 361 -8.88 -34.59 -18.85
C GLU A 361 -7.78 -34.84 -19.91
N GLY A 362 -6.69 -34.05 -19.92
CA GLY A 362 -5.49 -34.26 -20.74
C GLY A 362 -5.52 -33.63 -22.14
N PHE A 363 -6.68 -33.14 -22.58
CA PHE A 363 -6.86 -32.45 -23.85
C PHE A 363 -5.99 -31.17 -23.94
N THR A 364 -6.09 -30.28 -22.94
CA THR A 364 -5.34 -29.02 -22.91
C THR A 364 -3.82 -29.24 -22.87
N GLU A 365 -3.35 -30.27 -22.17
CA GLU A 365 -1.94 -30.66 -22.10
C GLU A 365 -1.39 -31.05 -23.46
N LYS A 366 -2.15 -31.83 -24.23
CA LYS A 366 -1.76 -32.22 -25.58
C LYS A 366 -1.70 -30.99 -26.50
N LEU A 367 -2.66 -30.07 -26.39
CA LEU A 367 -2.62 -28.80 -27.12
C LEU A 367 -1.38 -27.96 -26.78
N VAL A 368 -1.05 -27.83 -25.50
CA VAL A 368 0.15 -27.10 -25.04
C VAL A 368 1.43 -27.73 -25.60
N ARG A 369 1.54 -29.06 -25.61
CA ARG A 369 2.69 -29.76 -26.22
C ARG A 369 2.74 -29.58 -27.75
N MET A 370 1.59 -29.55 -28.41
CA MET A 370 1.52 -29.31 -29.86
C MET A 370 1.91 -27.88 -30.24
N ALA A 371 1.72 -26.92 -29.34
CA ALA A 371 2.08 -25.52 -29.58
C ALA A 371 3.57 -25.31 -29.83
N ASP A 372 4.44 -26.20 -29.33
CA ASP A 372 5.89 -26.12 -29.51
C ASP A 372 6.31 -26.25 -30.98
N THR A 373 5.52 -26.95 -31.81
CA THR A 373 5.79 -27.14 -33.25
C THR A 373 4.79 -26.40 -34.14
N ARG A 374 3.84 -25.67 -33.54
CA ARG A 374 2.73 -25.00 -34.25
C ARG A 374 2.60 -23.55 -33.76
N PRO A 375 3.34 -22.59 -34.36
CA PRO A 375 3.43 -21.22 -33.85
C PRO A 375 2.09 -20.47 -33.77
N ILE A 376 1.20 -20.66 -34.73
CA ILE A 376 -0.13 -20.04 -34.72
C ILE A 376 -1.02 -20.67 -33.64
N LEU A 377 -0.91 -21.98 -33.40
CA LEU A 377 -1.58 -22.62 -32.26
C LEU A 377 -1.06 -22.06 -30.92
N LYS A 378 0.26 -21.85 -30.79
CA LYS A 378 0.88 -21.19 -29.64
C LYS A 378 0.31 -19.80 -29.41
N TYR A 379 0.15 -19.01 -30.47
CA TYR A 379 -0.50 -17.69 -30.40
C TYR A 379 -1.95 -17.79 -29.91
N ILE A 380 -2.74 -18.73 -30.44
CA ILE A 380 -4.11 -18.96 -29.98
C ILE A 380 -4.13 -19.25 -28.47
N LEU A 381 -3.33 -20.22 -28.01
CA LEU A 381 -3.32 -20.64 -26.60
C LEU A 381 -2.79 -19.56 -25.64
N TYR A 382 -1.75 -18.80 -26.01
CA TYR A 382 -1.05 -17.92 -25.07
C TYR A 382 -1.44 -16.44 -25.20
N ILE A 383 -2.03 -16.03 -26.32
CA ILE A 383 -2.43 -14.64 -26.57
C ILE A 383 -3.95 -14.48 -26.69
N VAL A 384 -4.63 -15.37 -27.42
CA VAL A 384 -6.06 -15.24 -27.71
C VAL A 384 -6.91 -15.75 -26.54
N LEU A 385 -6.76 -17.02 -26.17
CA LEU A 385 -7.60 -17.66 -25.15
C LEU A 385 -7.56 -16.98 -23.77
N PRO A 386 -6.41 -16.53 -23.24
CA PRO A 386 -6.35 -15.83 -21.95
C PRO A 386 -7.19 -14.54 -21.90
N ARG A 387 -7.55 -13.97 -23.06
CA ARG A 387 -8.39 -12.77 -23.16
C ARG A 387 -9.89 -13.05 -23.10
N TYR A 388 -10.32 -14.29 -23.32
CA TYR A 388 -11.73 -14.69 -23.24
C TYR A 388 -12.23 -14.88 -21.80
N GLU A 389 -11.47 -14.42 -20.79
CA GLU A 389 -11.85 -14.43 -19.36
C GLU A 389 -12.20 -15.83 -18.79
N HIS A 390 -11.66 -16.90 -19.40
CA HIS A 390 -11.85 -18.27 -18.90
C HIS A 390 -11.07 -18.52 -17.61
N SER A 391 -11.72 -18.25 -16.48
CA SER A 391 -11.15 -18.43 -15.12
C SER A 391 -10.49 -19.79 -14.91
N LYS A 392 -11.10 -20.88 -15.38
CA LYS A 392 -10.55 -22.24 -15.25
C LYS A 392 -9.25 -22.42 -16.03
N TYR A 393 -9.18 -21.87 -17.24
CA TYR A 393 -8.01 -21.97 -18.10
C TYR A 393 -6.85 -21.17 -17.51
N MET A 394 -7.11 -19.95 -17.03
CA MET A 394 -6.10 -19.13 -16.35
C MET A 394 -5.53 -19.82 -15.11
N VAL A 395 -6.37 -20.45 -14.30
CA VAL A 395 -5.92 -21.25 -13.14
C VAL A 395 -5.09 -22.45 -13.58
N LEU A 396 -5.46 -23.14 -14.66
CA LEU A 396 -4.67 -24.25 -15.22
C LEU A 396 -3.30 -23.82 -15.71
N LEU A 397 -3.23 -22.70 -16.43
CA LEU A 397 -1.95 -22.18 -16.89
C LEU A 397 -1.07 -21.77 -15.71
N LEU A 398 -1.65 -21.13 -14.68
CA LEU A 398 -0.93 -20.69 -13.48
C LEU A 398 -0.38 -21.85 -12.67
N ALA A 399 -1.12 -22.95 -12.54
CA ALA A 399 -0.75 -24.12 -11.73
C ALA A 399 0.41 -24.95 -12.30
N ARG A 400 0.95 -24.59 -13.47
CA ARG A 400 1.94 -25.40 -14.20
C ARG A 400 3.23 -24.65 -14.46
N PRO A 401 4.39 -25.21 -14.11
CA PRO A 401 5.66 -24.55 -14.35
C PRO A 401 5.89 -24.14 -15.81
N ALA A 402 5.50 -24.96 -16.79
CA ALA A 402 5.71 -24.64 -18.21
C ALA A 402 4.89 -23.44 -18.73
N THR A 403 3.79 -23.08 -18.07
CA THR A 403 2.82 -22.09 -18.56
C THR A 403 2.49 -20.97 -17.58
N CYS A 404 2.97 -21.05 -16.34
CA CYS A 404 2.58 -20.11 -15.28
C CYS A 404 2.98 -18.67 -15.58
N ASP A 405 4.09 -18.42 -16.29
CA ASP A 405 4.50 -17.06 -16.68
C ASP A 405 3.46 -16.38 -17.59
N ILE A 406 2.83 -17.15 -18.49
CA ILE A 406 1.78 -16.66 -19.38
C ILE A 406 0.56 -16.25 -18.55
N ALA A 407 0.15 -17.12 -17.62
CA ALA A 407 -0.96 -16.83 -16.73
C ALA A 407 -0.68 -15.57 -15.90
N PHE A 408 0.50 -15.52 -15.28
CA PHE A 408 0.95 -14.40 -14.46
C PHE A 408 0.95 -13.08 -15.24
N TYR A 409 1.45 -13.09 -16.48
CA TYR A 409 1.45 -11.90 -17.34
C TYR A 409 0.04 -11.34 -17.60
N HIS A 410 -0.95 -12.19 -17.87
CA HIS A 410 -2.31 -11.71 -18.13
C HIS A 410 -3.04 -11.33 -16.83
N LEU A 411 -2.86 -12.11 -15.75
CA LEU A 411 -3.46 -11.84 -14.44
C LEU A 411 -2.97 -10.53 -13.83
N THR A 412 -1.72 -10.14 -14.08
CA THR A 412 -1.15 -8.85 -13.61
C THR A 412 -1.72 -7.62 -14.34
N LYS A 413 -2.52 -7.82 -15.39
CA LYS A 413 -3.19 -6.73 -16.13
C LYS A 413 -4.68 -6.62 -15.85
N GLN A 414 -5.25 -7.58 -15.12
CA GLN A 414 -6.67 -7.59 -14.80
C GLN A 414 -6.94 -6.63 -13.63
N ARG A 415 -7.64 -5.52 -13.92
CA ARG A 415 -8.02 -4.49 -12.95
C ARG A 415 -9.51 -4.56 -12.62
N PHE A 416 -9.88 -4.12 -11.42
CA PHE A 416 -11.23 -4.27 -10.87
C PHE A 416 -12.09 -2.99 -10.94
N GLU A 417 -11.67 -2.01 -11.76
CA GLU A 417 -12.32 -0.71 -11.92
C GLU A 417 -13.51 -0.79 -12.90
N ASN A 418 -14.74 -0.94 -12.39
CA ASN A 418 -15.95 -0.76 -13.23
C ASN A 418 -17.21 -0.26 -12.50
N SER A 419 -17.07 0.32 -11.30
CA SER A 419 -18.21 0.83 -10.54
C SER A 419 -17.99 2.30 -10.20
N GLN A 420 -18.77 3.19 -10.81
CA GLN A 420 -18.74 4.63 -10.52
C GLN A 420 -19.24 4.99 -9.09
N ASN A 421 -19.63 4.01 -8.26
CA ASN A 421 -20.31 4.24 -6.97
C ASN A 421 -19.92 3.30 -5.82
N SER A 422 -18.79 2.58 -5.89
CA SER A 422 -18.36 1.67 -4.82
C SER A 422 -17.38 2.32 -3.85
N ASP A 423 -17.56 2.02 -2.56
CA ASP A 423 -16.63 2.31 -1.48
C ASP A 423 -15.20 1.87 -1.86
N THR A 424 -14.30 2.85 -2.05
CA THR A 424 -12.94 2.64 -2.55
C THR A 424 -12.12 1.69 -1.68
N SER A 425 -12.50 1.51 -0.41
CA SER A 425 -11.81 0.63 0.54
C SER A 425 -12.05 -0.86 0.27
N TYR A 426 -13.29 -1.25 -0.08
CA TYR A 426 -13.65 -2.65 -0.33
C TYR A 426 -12.96 -3.20 -1.59
N ILE A 427 -12.99 -2.43 -2.69
CA ILE A 427 -12.32 -2.81 -3.93
C ILE A 427 -10.84 -3.02 -3.65
N LYS A 428 -10.19 -2.06 -2.98
CA LYS A 428 -8.76 -2.13 -2.67
C LYS A 428 -8.37 -3.42 -1.93
N ASN A 429 -9.14 -3.79 -0.89
CA ASN A 429 -8.89 -5.02 -0.13
C ASN A 429 -9.05 -6.28 -0.97
N LEU A 430 -10.04 -6.29 -1.87
CA LEU A 430 -10.26 -7.41 -2.76
C LEU A 430 -9.17 -7.51 -3.83
N GLU A 431 -8.67 -6.37 -4.34
CA GLU A 431 -7.50 -6.37 -5.23
C GLU A 431 -6.28 -6.92 -4.51
N ASP A 432 -6.00 -6.47 -3.29
CA ASP A 432 -4.84 -6.93 -2.52
C ASP A 432 -4.92 -8.44 -2.26
N GLY A 433 -6.10 -8.97 -1.89
CA GLY A 433 -6.31 -10.41 -1.73
C GLY A 433 -6.12 -11.21 -3.03
N TYR A 434 -6.60 -10.69 -4.16
CA TYR A 434 -6.37 -11.29 -5.48
C TYR A 434 -4.87 -11.34 -5.81
N GLN A 435 -4.16 -10.23 -5.66
CA GLN A 435 -2.74 -10.12 -5.97
C GLN A 435 -1.91 -11.09 -5.13
N GLN A 436 -2.21 -11.20 -3.82
CA GLN A 436 -1.56 -12.16 -2.93
C GLN A 436 -1.78 -13.60 -3.36
N LEU A 437 -3.01 -13.97 -3.74
CA LEU A 437 -3.33 -15.31 -4.21
C LEU A 437 -2.57 -15.65 -5.50
N VAL A 438 -2.59 -14.76 -6.49
CA VAL A 438 -1.88 -14.98 -7.77
C VAL A 438 -0.37 -15.10 -7.53
N SER A 439 0.23 -14.19 -6.78
CA SER A 439 1.67 -14.21 -6.47
C SER A 439 2.09 -15.49 -5.76
N ARG A 440 1.33 -15.92 -4.75
CA ARG A 440 1.65 -17.15 -4.01
C ARG A 440 1.56 -18.38 -4.92
N GLN A 441 0.50 -18.49 -5.71
CA GLN A 441 0.31 -19.63 -6.61
C GLN A 441 1.33 -19.66 -7.76
N TYR A 442 1.77 -18.49 -8.22
CA TYR A 442 2.86 -18.39 -9.19
C TYR A 442 4.18 -18.93 -8.60
N ILE A 443 4.55 -18.50 -7.40
CA ILE A 443 5.75 -18.99 -6.69
C ILE A 443 5.66 -20.49 -6.41
N ASP A 444 4.53 -20.98 -5.88
CA ASP A 444 4.31 -22.40 -5.58
C ASP A 444 4.52 -23.27 -6.83
N SER A 445 4.05 -22.79 -7.99
CA SER A 445 4.17 -23.49 -9.27
C SER A 445 5.60 -23.50 -9.82
N LEU A 446 6.47 -22.59 -9.39
CA LEU A 446 7.87 -22.52 -9.81
C LEU A 446 8.85 -23.08 -8.79
N ALA A 447 8.48 -23.24 -7.53
CA ALA A 447 9.39 -23.47 -6.41
C ALA A 447 10.33 -24.69 -6.57
N LYS A 448 9.97 -25.65 -7.42
CA LYS A 448 10.75 -26.88 -7.68
C LYS A 448 11.60 -26.81 -8.96
N GLU A 449 11.45 -25.77 -9.76
CA GLU A 449 12.17 -25.63 -11.03
C GLU A 449 13.59 -25.10 -10.82
N PRO A 450 14.59 -25.62 -11.55
CA PRO A 450 15.98 -25.21 -11.41
C PRO A 450 16.24 -23.76 -11.86
N ASP A 451 15.38 -23.20 -12.69
CA ASP A 451 15.43 -21.84 -13.22
C ASP A 451 14.48 -20.87 -12.47
N PHE A 452 14.03 -21.24 -11.26
CA PHE A 452 13.15 -20.44 -10.40
C PHE A 452 13.60 -18.97 -10.30
N ILE A 453 14.85 -18.71 -9.91
CA ILE A 453 15.35 -17.35 -9.69
C ILE A 453 15.37 -16.51 -10.98
N PRO A 454 15.94 -16.98 -12.11
CA PRO A 454 15.83 -16.29 -13.39
C PRO A 454 14.39 -15.92 -13.77
N ARG A 455 13.43 -16.84 -13.63
CA ARG A 455 12.03 -16.60 -14.01
C ARG A 455 11.34 -15.58 -13.11
N ILE A 456 11.58 -15.66 -11.79
CA ILE A 456 11.10 -14.65 -10.83
C ILE A 456 11.67 -13.27 -11.17
N LEU A 457 12.95 -13.17 -11.53
CA LEU A 457 13.55 -11.90 -11.90
C LEU A 457 12.91 -11.32 -13.17
N SER A 458 12.66 -12.13 -14.20
CA SER A 458 11.94 -11.69 -15.39
C SER A 458 10.52 -11.23 -15.08
N ALA A 459 9.80 -11.93 -14.19
CA ALA A 459 8.47 -11.51 -13.75
C ALA A 459 8.50 -10.16 -12.99
N ILE A 460 9.51 -9.96 -12.13
CA ILE A 460 9.75 -8.69 -11.43
C ILE A 460 10.07 -7.57 -12.43
N GLU A 461 10.88 -7.83 -13.46
CA GLU A 461 11.18 -6.87 -14.51
C GLU A 461 9.91 -6.41 -15.26
N VAL A 462 9.05 -7.37 -15.64
CA VAL A 462 7.77 -7.07 -16.31
C VAL A 462 6.88 -6.17 -15.46
N LEU A 463 6.71 -6.52 -14.18
CA LEU A 463 5.88 -5.76 -13.25
C LEU A 463 6.49 -4.40 -12.92
N GLY A 464 7.79 -4.38 -12.66
CA GLY A 464 8.58 -3.20 -12.35
C GLY A 464 8.50 -2.15 -13.47
N GLY A 465 8.66 -2.56 -14.72
CA GLY A 465 8.49 -1.69 -15.88
C GLY A 465 7.09 -1.07 -16.01
N GLN A 466 6.06 -1.67 -15.38
CA GLN A 466 4.69 -1.14 -15.41
C GLN A 466 4.35 -0.22 -14.22
N CYS A 467 5.21 -0.12 -13.20
CA CYS A 467 4.94 0.62 -11.95
C CYS A 467 4.91 2.16 -12.09
N LYS A 468 5.21 2.72 -13.27
CA LYS A 468 5.18 4.18 -13.55
C LYS A 468 5.82 5.03 -12.44
N PHE A 469 7.04 4.69 -12.01
CA PHE A 469 7.75 5.33 -10.89
C PHE A 469 7.90 6.87 -10.98
N GLY A 470 7.76 7.46 -12.17
CA GLY A 470 7.79 8.92 -12.36
C GLY A 470 6.52 9.67 -11.92
N VAL A 471 5.43 8.97 -11.58
CA VAL A 471 4.15 9.59 -11.14
C VAL A 471 4.13 9.77 -9.62
N PRO A 472 3.68 10.91 -9.05
CA PRO A 472 3.68 11.14 -7.61
C PRO A 472 2.98 10.06 -6.75
N ASP A 473 1.85 9.52 -7.22
CA ASP A 473 1.06 8.50 -6.53
C ASP A 473 1.42 7.05 -6.95
N PHE A 474 2.62 6.80 -7.48
CA PHE A 474 3.02 5.46 -7.96
C PHE A 474 2.80 4.36 -6.92
N SER A 475 3.01 4.65 -5.62
CA SER A 475 2.88 3.70 -4.51
C SER A 475 1.44 3.23 -4.26
N LYS A 476 0.44 4.01 -4.71
CA LYS A 476 -0.98 3.64 -4.69
C LYS A 476 -1.38 2.81 -5.93
N GLY A 477 -0.51 2.76 -6.94
CA GLY A 477 -0.75 2.07 -8.20
C GLY A 477 -1.00 0.57 -8.02
N PHE A 478 -1.84 0.01 -8.89
CA PHE A 478 -2.15 -1.41 -8.91
C PHE A 478 -0.88 -2.27 -9.11
N GLU A 479 -0.04 -1.86 -10.05
CA GLU A 479 1.18 -2.58 -10.44
C GLU A 479 2.24 -2.57 -9.34
N TYR A 480 2.41 -1.45 -8.64
CA TYR A 480 3.34 -1.34 -7.52
C TYR A 480 2.94 -2.26 -6.37
N ARG A 481 1.64 -2.28 -6.00
CA ARG A 481 1.12 -3.20 -4.99
C ARG A 481 1.28 -4.66 -5.40
N PHE A 482 1.05 -4.97 -6.68
CA PHE A 482 1.25 -6.33 -7.20
C PHE A 482 2.71 -6.77 -7.06
N LEU A 483 3.65 -5.91 -7.46
CA LEU A 483 5.08 -6.17 -7.33
C LEU A 483 5.47 -6.43 -5.87
N LEU A 484 5.01 -5.60 -4.93
CA LEU A 484 5.26 -5.83 -3.50
C LEU A 484 4.63 -7.14 -3.00
N ASN A 485 3.42 -7.48 -3.43
CA ASN A 485 2.77 -8.74 -3.08
C ASN A 485 3.54 -9.96 -3.63
N LEU A 486 4.14 -9.85 -4.83
CA LEU A 486 5.04 -10.89 -5.37
C LEU A 486 6.31 -11.03 -4.50
N LEU A 487 6.99 -9.93 -4.21
CA LEU A 487 8.21 -9.95 -3.39
C LEU A 487 7.94 -10.50 -1.98
N ASN A 488 6.85 -10.07 -1.36
CA ASN A 488 6.47 -10.49 -0.01
C ASN A 488 6.04 -11.97 0.07
N ALA A 489 5.67 -12.58 -1.05
CA ALA A 489 5.33 -13.99 -1.11
C ALA A 489 6.58 -14.91 -1.19
N LEU A 490 7.78 -14.36 -1.37
CA LEU A 490 9.03 -15.13 -1.36
C LEU A 490 9.39 -15.60 0.05
N GLU A 491 9.77 -16.86 0.17
CA GLU A 491 10.33 -17.40 1.40
C GLU A 491 11.74 -16.85 1.67
N ASN A 492 12.19 -16.92 2.93
CA ASN A 492 13.47 -16.35 3.33
C ASN A 492 14.67 -16.92 2.54
N GLN A 493 14.70 -18.23 2.28
CA GLN A 493 15.78 -18.84 1.49
C GLN A 493 15.73 -18.38 0.02
N GLN A 494 14.53 -18.23 -0.55
CA GLN A 494 14.33 -17.74 -1.92
C GLN A 494 14.78 -16.27 -2.05
N ALA A 495 14.48 -15.43 -1.06
CA ALA A 495 14.93 -14.05 -1.02
C ALA A 495 16.47 -13.93 -0.97
N VAL A 496 17.15 -14.80 -0.20
CA VAL A 496 18.62 -14.86 -0.17
C VAL A 496 19.19 -15.28 -1.53
N GLN A 497 18.62 -16.29 -2.17
CA GLN A 497 19.05 -16.73 -3.51
C GLN A 497 18.84 -15.63 -4.56
N LEU A 498 17.70 -14.94 -4.51
CA LEU A 498 17.41 -13.80 -5.39
C LEU A 498 18.42 -12.68 -5.17
N ALA A 499 18.77 -12.36 -3.92
CA ALA A 499 19.80 -11.37 -3.60
C ALA A 499 21.18 -11.74 -4.16
N GLN A 500 21.60 -12.99 -3.99
CA GLN A 500 22.87 -13.49 -4.52
C GLN A 500 22.90 -13.43 -6.06
N PHE A 501 21.80 -13.76 -6.71
CA PHE A 501 21.69 -13.67 -8.17
C PHE A 501 21.69 -12.22 -8.65
N PHE A 502 20.93 -11.34 -7.99
CA PHE A 502 20.81 -9.93 -8.33
C PHE A 502 22.14 -9.19 -8.30
N VAL A 503 23.00 -9.46 -7.30
CA VAL A 503 24.34 -8.88 -7.19
C VAL A 503 25.27 -9.27 -8.35
N ASN A 504 25.04 -10.43 -8.96
CA ASN A 504 25.85 -10.96 -10.05
C ASN A 504 25.33 -10.57 -11.43
N LEU A 505 24.24 -9.79 -11.52
CA LEU A 505 23.73 -9.30 -12.80
C LEU A 505 24.74 -8.39 -13.49
N PRO A 506 24.88 -8.46 -14.83
CA PRO A 506 25.75 -7.56 -15.56
C PRO A 506 25.26 -6.12 -15.39
N LEU A 507 26.18 -5.21 -15.11
CA LEU A 507 25.88 -3.79 -14.97
C LEU A 507 25.70 -3.20 -16.37
N GLN A 508 24.45 -3.11 -16.83
CA GLN A 508 24.08 -2.57 -18.13
C GLN A 508 23.20 -1.32 -17.95
N ILE A 509 23.58 -0.25 -18.64
CA ILE A 509 22.79 0.98 -18.75
C ILE A 509 22.32 1.08 -20.20
N HIS A 510 21.01 1.16 -20.39
CA HIS A 510 20.42 1.27 -21.73
C HIS A 510 20.66 2.66 -22.31
N GLU A 511 20.87 2.74 -23.64
CA GLU A 511 21.09 4.02 -24.33
C GLU A 511 19.79 4.83 -24.47
N SER A 512 18.63 4.15 -24.45
CA SER A 512 17.32 4.76 -24.52
C SER A 512 16.82 5.20 -23.14
N ARG A 513 16.37 6.46 -23.01
CA ARG A 513 15.71 6.98 -21.79
C ARG A 513 14.54 6.07 -21.38
N HIS A 514 13.72 5.66 -22.34
CA HIS A 514 12.52 4.88 -22.07
C HIS A 514 12.88 3.52 -21.46
N GLU A 515 13.82 2.80 -22.07
CA GLU A 515 14.27 1.50 -21.58
C GLU A 515 14.93 1.61 -20.20
N GLN A 516 15.79 2.62 -20.00
CA GLN A 516 16.46 2.79 -18.71
C GLN A 516 15.48 3.14 -17.59
N THR A 517 14.45 3.96 -17.84
CA THR A 517 13.41 4.25 -16.84
C THR A 517 12.61 3.01 -16.47
N LEU A 518 12.41 2.06 -17.40
CA LEU A 518 11.78 0.78 -17.07
C LEU A 518 12.64 -0.03 -16.07
N GLN A 519 13.96 0.14 -16.08
CA GLN A 519 14.89 -0.53 -15.16
C GLN A 519 14.94 0.08 -13.74
N HIS A 520 14.18 1.15 -13.46
CA HIS A 520 14.14 1.76 -12.11
C HIS A 520 13.63 0.83 -11.01
N TYR A 521 12.94 -0.26 -11.37
CA TYR A 521 12.58 -1.31 -10.40
C TYR A 521 13.80 -1.95 -9.73
N GLN A 522 14.99 -1.91 -10.36
CA GLN A 522 16.21 -2.44 -9.78
C GLN A 522 16.59 -1.72 -8.49
N TYR A 523 16.31 -0.41 -8.39
CA TYR A 523 16.49 0.34 -7.14
C TYR A 523 15.53 -0.17 -6.06
N LEU A 524 14.24 -0.30 -6.39
CA LEU A 524 13.22 -0.82 -5.47
C LEU A 524 13.58 -2.22 -4.97
N LEU A 525 13.91 -3.13 -5.89
CA LEU A 525 14.29 -4.51 -5.58
C LEU A 525 15.54 -4.55 -4.70
N GLY A 526 16.58 -3.79 -5.06
CA GLY A 526 17.83 -3.74 -4.30
C GLY A 526 17.61 -3.25 -2.86
N PHE A 527 16.86 -2.17 -2.67
CA PHE A 527 16.54 -1.65 -1.33
C PHE A 527 15.63 -2.60 -0.55
N TRP A 528 14.63 -3.21 -1.20
CA TRP A 528 13.75 -4.20 -0.57
C TRP A 528 14.54 -5.43 -0.10
N LEU A 529 15.48 -5.94 -0.90
CA LEU A 529 16.33 -7.07 -0.52
C LEU A 529 17.23 -6.74 0.68
N ILE A 530 17.85 -5.55 0.69
CA ILE A 530 18.64 -5.10 1.85
C ILE A 530 17.77 -5.09 3.11
N ASP A 531 16.58 -4.49 3.03
CA ASP A 531 15.65 -4.41 4.16
C ASP A 531 15.18 -5.80 4.65
N ARG A 532 14.87 -6.70 3.72
CA ARG A 532 14.45 -8.06 4.02
C ARG A 532 15.55 -8.87 4.73
N LEU A 533 16.80 -8.76 4.27
CA LEU A 533 17.94 -9.47 4.85
C LEU A 533 18.25 -8.96 6.27
N GLU A 534 18.21 -7.63 6.47
CA GLU A 534 18.48 -7.00 7.77
C GLU A 534 17.39 -7.30 8.80
N SER A 535 16.12 -7.15 8.43
CA SER A 535 14.98 -7.33 9.34
C SER A 535 14.77 -8.79 9.77
N SER A 536 15.05 -9.74 8.87
CA SER A 536 14.82 -11.17 9.12
C SER A 536 16.02 -11.88 9.75
N GLY A 537 17.21 -11.27 9.74
CA GLY A 537 18.45 -11.89 10.25
C GLY A 537 18.92 -13.11 9.45
N ILE A 538 18.52 -13.22 8.18
CA ILE A 538 18.72 -14.41 7.33
C ILE A 538 20.06 -14.41 6.55
N ASP A 539 20.85 -13.33 6.67
CA ASP A 539 22.24 -13.21 6.20
C ASP A 539 23.17 -13.03 7.40
N PRO A 540 23.46 -14.08 8.19
CA PRO A 540 24.17 -13.96 9.47
C PRO A 540 25.61 -13.46 9.33
N THR A 541 26.23 -13.65 8.16
CA THR A 541 27.57 -13.14 7.84
C THR A 541 27.56 -11.69 7.33
N GLY A 542 26.39 -11.16 6.94
CA GLY A 542 26.22 -9.83 6.35
C GLY A 542 26.89 -9.66 4.97
N THR A 543 27.41 -10.74 4.39
CA THR A 543 28.22 -10.69 3.16
C THR A 543 27.37 -10.38 1.93
N THR A 544 26.16 -10.95 1.86
CA THR A 544 25.23 -10.72 0.75
C THR A 544 24.71 -9.29 0.81
N CYS A 545 24.32 -8.83 2.00
CA CYS A 545 23.89 -7.45 2.23
C CYS A 545 24.98 -6.44 1.85
N GLN A 546 26.24 -6.68 2.24
CA GLN A 546 27.35 -5.81 1.85
C GLN A 546 27.58 -5.77 0.33
N ALA A 547 27.40 -6.91 -0.36
CA ALA A 547 27.53 -6.98 -1.81
C ALA A 547 26.40 -6.23 -2.54
N LEU A 548 25.16 -6.33 -2.05
CA LEU A 548 24.02 -5.55 -2.54
C LEU A 548 24.27 -4.04 -2.44
N ARG A 549 24.74 -3.55 -1.28
CA ARG A 549 25.06 -2.13 -1.09
C ARG A 549 26.08 -1.64 -2.12
N LYS A 550 27.14 -2.42 -2.36
CA LYS A 550 28.16 -2.11 -3.37
C LYS A 550 27.61 -2.14 -4.80
N TYR A 551 26.72 -3.08 -5.11
CA TYR A 551 26.08 -3.19 -6.42
C TYR A 551 25.22 -1.95 -6.71
N ILE A 552 24.31 -1.58 -5.81
CA ILE A 552 23.43 -0.41 -5.98
C ILE A 552 24.25 0.89 -6.12
N GLN A 553 25.30 1.06 -5.31
CA GLN A 553 26.21 2.21 -5.44
C GLN A 553 26.86 2.29 -6.83
N LYS A 554 27.35 1.17 -7.36
CA LYS A 554 27.96 1.11 -8.68
C LYS A 554 26.95 1.35 -9.80
N TYR A 555 25.77 0.74 -9.69
CA TYR A 555 24.68 0.91 -10.66
C TYR A 555 24.27 2.38 -10.76
N TYR A 556 24.00 3.02 -9.61
CA TYR A 556 23.67 4.44 -9.55
C TYR A 556 24.78 5.33 -10.12
N SER A 557 26.05 5.04 -9.81
CA SER A 557 27.19 5.81 -10.31
C SER A 557 27.32 5.72 -11.84
N ALA A 558 27.08 4.55 -12.41
CA ALA A 558 27.10 4.32 -13.85
C ALA A 558 25.93 5.02 -14.56
N GLU A 559 24.72 4.92 -14.01
CA GLU A 559 23.55 5.62 -14.55
C GLU A 559 23.73 7.14 -14.47
N PHE A 560 24.23 7.66 -13.35
CA PHE A 560 24.54 9.08 -13.19
C PHE A 560 25.55 9.57 -14.25
N ALA A 561 26.64 8.83 -14.46
CA ALA A 561 27.63 9.16 -15.49
C ALA A 561 27.03 9.12 -16.92
N ALA A 562 26.13 8.17 -17.22
CA ALA A 562 25.43 8.13 -18.51
C ALA A 562 24.46 9.31 -18.67
N ASN A 563 23.84 9.76 -17.58
CA ASN A 563 22.95 10.93 -17.59
C ASN A 563 23.71 12.24 -17.82
N LEU A 564 24.93 12.39 -17.28
CA LEU A 564 25.80 13.52 -17.61
C LEU A 564 26.19 13.56 -19.10
N LYS A 565 26.12 12.41 -19.80
CA LYS A 565 26.32 12.30 -21.25
C LYS A 565 25.03 12.42 -22.07
N GLY A 566 23.89 12.68 -21.44
CA GLY A 566 22.63 12.94 -22.14
C GLY A 566 21.61 11.80 -22.20
N LEU A 567 21.70 10.78 -21.35
CA LEU A 567 20.68 9.72 -21.26
C LEU A 567 19.29 10.29 -20.86
N GLY A 568 19.23 10.99 -19.72
CA GLY A 568 17.99 11.61 -19.22
C GLY A 568 17.04 10.66 -18.49
N SER A 569 17.54 9.56 -17.93
CA SER A 569 16.76 8.62 -17.11
C SER A 569 16.62 9.06 -15.64
N LEU A 570 17.54 9.90 -15.12
CA LEU A 570 17.51 10.38 -13.74
C LEU A 570 16.85 11.77 -13.66
N GLU A 571 15.72 11.81 -12.97
CA GLU A 571 14.96 13.03 -12.67
C GLU A 571 14.49 12.99 -11.21
N PRO A 572 14.39 14.14 -10.53
CA PRO A 572 13.80 14.20 -9.20
C PRO A 572 12.38 13.64 -9.23
N SER A 573 12.05 12.76 -8.29
CA SER A 573 10.73 12.14 -8.22
C SER A 573 10.37 11.70 -6.80
N VAL A 574 9.07 11.54 -6.52
CA VAL A 574 8.60 10.99 -5.24
C VAL A 574 9.20 9.59 -5.01
N PHE A 575 9.32 8.77 -6.05
CA PHE A 575 9.94 7.45 -5.97
C PHE A 575 11.34 7.51 -5.36
N PHE A 576 12.25 8.31 -5.93
CA PHE A 576 13.61 8.41 -5.41
C PHE A 576 13.67 9.02 -4.00
N ALA A 577 12.73 9.90 -3.62
CA ALA A 577 12.64 10.42 -2.25
C ALA A 577 12.25 9.35 -1.22
N THR A 578 11.44 8.35 -1.62
CA THR A 578 10.95 7.30 -0.71
C THR A 578 11.95 6.16 -0.46
N LEU A 579 12.99 6.04 -1.29
CA LEU A 579 13.98 4.97 -1.14
C LEU A 579 14.89 5.21 0.08
N PRO A 580 15.23 4.15 0.85
CA PRO A 580 16.02 4.29 2.07
C PRO A 580 17.53 4.39 1.76
N TRP A 581 17.96 5.47 1.09
CA TRP A 581 19.34 5.71 0.64
C TRP A 581 20.40 5.54 1.74
N GLN A 582 20.07 5.80 3.00
CA GLN A 582 20.97 5.56 4.13
C GLN A 582 21.45 4.10 4.24
N LYS A 583 20.65 3.14 3.77
CA LYS A 583 20.97 1.70 3.85
C LYS A 583 22.10 1.27 2.91
N ILE A 584 22.43 2.07 1.89
CA ILE A 584 23.58 1.77 1.03
C ILE A 584 24.90 2.27 1.61
N ILE A 585 24.89 3.06 2.68
CA ILE A 585 26.12 3.58 3.30
C ILE A 585 26.78 2.50 4.17
N SER A 586 28.05 2.20 3.89
CA SER A 586 28.87 1.31 4.72
C SER A 586 29.48 2.04 5.91
N GLU A 587 30.11 1.30 6.85
CA GLU A 587 30.83 1.88 8.00
C GLU A 587 31.88 2.93 7.61
N THR A 588 32.41 2.85 6.39
CA THR A 588 33.39 3.80 5.82
C THR A 588 32.79 5.17 5.45
N GLY A 589 31.47 5.38 5.58
CA GLY A 589 30.79 6.64 5.32
C GLY A 589 30.41 6.88 3.85
N PRO A 590 29.83 8.06 3.52
CA PRO A 590 29.24 8.37 2.21
C PRO A 590 30.24 8.72 1.10
N GLY A 591 31.54 8.46 1.30
CA GLY A 591 32.62 8.91 0.41
C GLY A 591 32.43 8.52 -1.06
N ASN A 592 31.91 7.31 -1.34
CA ASN A 592 31.68 6.85 -2.72
C ASN A 592 30.63 7.68 -3.46
N ILE A 593 29.54 8.07 -2.77
CA ILE A 593 28.47 8.88 -3.36
C ILE A 593 28.93 10.34 -3.49
N LEU A 594 29.67 10.87 -2.50
CA LEU A 594 30.23 12.22 -2.57
C LEU A 594 31.29 12.35 -3.68
N ALA A 595 32.02 11.28 -4.01
CA ALA A 595 33.02 11.31 -5.08
C ALA A 595 32.42 11.68 -6.46
N LEU A 596 31.12 11.44 -6.68
CA LEU A 596 30.41 11.78 -7.92
C LEU A 596 30.36 13.29 -8.21
N SER A 597 30.52 14.13 -7.19
CA SER A 597 30.43 15.59 -7.29
C SER A 597 31.73 16.32 -6.95
N ASN A 598 32.88 15.63 -7.01
CA ASN A 598 34.19 16.24 -6.71
C ASN A 598 34.55 17.41 -7.65
N ASN A 599 34.04 17.40 -8.89
CA ASN A 599 34.27 18.45 -9.89
C ASN A 599 32.94 19.20 -10.21
N CYS A 600 32.10 19.43 -9.21
CA CYS A 600 30.79 20.06 -9.43
C CYS A 600 30.87 21.52 -9.90
N ASP A 601 32.01 22.17 -9.73
CA ASP A 601 32.32 23.50 -10.25
C ASP A 601 32.36 23.53 -11.79
N GLU A 602 32.76 22.43 -12.44
CA GLU A 602 32.79 22.30 -13.90
C GLU A 602 31.38 22.17 -14.52
N TRP A 603 30.38 21.73 -13.75
CA TRP A 603 29.02 21.48 -14.25
C TRP A 603 28.31 22.74 -14.74
N ARG A 604 28.67 23.92 -14.21
CA ARG A 604 28.04 25.19 -14.57
C ARG A 604 28.12 25.48 -16.06
N GLN A 605 29.23 25.14 -16.71
CA GLN A 605 29.42 25.37 -18.15
C GLN A 605 28.45 24.51 -18.97
N ALA A 606 28.17 23.30 -18.51
CA ALA A 606 27.32 22.35 -19.22
C ALA A 606 25.82 22.64 -19.12
N PHE A 607 25.42 23.61 -18.28
CA PHE A 607 24.02 24.07 -18.14
C PHE A 607 23.70 25.25 -19.05
N ASP A 608 24.69 25.75 -19.79
CA ASP A 608 24.45 26.74 -20.85
C ASP A 608 23.58 26.13 -21.95
N TYR A 609 22.61 26.88 -22.48
CA TYR A 609 21.72 26.41 -23.55
C TYR A 609 22.46 25.96 -24.81
N ASN A 610 23.68 26.44 -25.05
CA ASN A 610 24.52 26.04 -26.18
C ASN A 610 25.23 24.69 -25.97
N SER A 611 25.16 24.12 -24.76
CA SER A 611 25.71 22.80 -24.47
C SER A 611 24.88 21.69 -25.13
N THR A 612 25.47 20.50 -25.26
CA THR A 612 24.84 19.38 -25.98
C THR A 612 23.53 18.92 -25.34
N HIS A 613 23.49 18.78 -24.00
CA HIS A 613 22.34 18.23 -23.26
C HIS A 613 22.05 18.92 -21.90
N PRO A 614 21.92 20.25 -21.86
CA PRO A 614 21.89 21.02 -20.60
C PRO A 614 20.70 20.65 -19.70
N PHE A 615 19.51 20.44 -20.26
CA PHE A 615 18.32 20.06 -19.48
C PHE A 615 18.44 18.68 -18.81
N LYS A 616 18.98 17.69 -19.55
CA LYS A 616 19.15 16.33 -19.03
C LYS A 616 20.21 16.29 -17.94
N MET A 617 21.30 17.02 -18.13
CA MET A 617 22.36 17.12 -17.12
C MET A 617 21.87 17.84 -15.86
N ALA A 618 21.15 18.96 -16.01
CA ALA A 618 20.54 19.66 -14.88
C ALA A 618 19.50 18.79 -14.15
N SER A 619 18.72 17.97 -14.87
CA SER A 619 17.82 16.99 -14.25
C SER A 619 18.57 15.97 -13.39
N ALA A 620 19.65 15.39 -13.93
CA ALA A 620 20.45 14.39 -13.23
C ALA A 620 21.13 14.97 -11.98
N VAL A 621 21.69 16.19 -12.08
CA VAL A 621 22.29 16.87 -10.92
C VAL A 621 21.24 17.20 -9.87
N SER A 622 20.03 17.65 -10.25
CA SER A 622 18.94 17.84 -9.30
C SER A 622 18.53 16.53 -8.60
N GLN A 623 18.48 15.42 -9.34
CA GLN A 623 18.16 14.11 -8.77
C GLN A 623 19.29 13.64 -7.82
N TYR A 624 20.55 13.92 -8.14
CA TYR A 624 21.67 13.65 -7.24
C TYR A 624 21.61 14.47 -5.95
N ILE A 625 21.23 15.75 -6.02
CA ILE A 625 20.97 16.58 -4.83
C ILE A 625 19.86 15.95 -3.99
N GLN A 626 18.77 15.48 -4.60
CA GLN A 626 17.71 14.75 -3.90
C GLN A 626 18.25 13.55 -3.11
N VAL A 627 19.12 12.73 -3.72
CA VAL A 627 19.76 11.59 -3.03
C VAL A 627 20.61 12.05 -1.85
N LEU A 628 21.43 13.10 -2.02
CA LEU A 628 22.25 13.64 -0.93
C LEU A 628 21.39 14.16 0.23
N MET A 629 20.31 14.89 -0.05
CA MET A 629 19.37 15.37 0.98
C MET A 629 18.72 14.20 1.74
N CYS A 630 18.38 13.11 1.05
CA CYS A 630 17.83 11.91 1.69
C CYS A 630 18.84 11.22 2.62
N LEU A 631 20.13 11.21 2.26
CA LEU A 631 21.19 10.64 3.10
C LEU A 631 21.40 11.43 4.41
N ASP A 632 21.30 12.76 4.36
CA ASP A 632 21.54 13.64 5.50
C ASP A 632 20.39 13.67 6.51
N ARG A 633 19.16 13.29 6.10
CA ARG A 633 18.01 13.18 7.02
C ARG A 633 18.13 11.99 8.01
N SER A 634 19.14 11.13 7.89
CA SER A 634 19.34 9.95 8.74
C SER A 634 20.15 10.25 10.02
N THR A 635 19.56 10.02 11.19
CA THR A 635 20.16 10.30 12.51
C THR A 635 21.29 9.36 12.94
N LEU A 636 21.70 8.41 12.07
CA LEU A 636 22.59 7.31 12.44
C LEU A 636 24.08 7.70 12.58
N TYR A 637 24.52 8.85 12.03
CA TYR A 637 25.94 9.23 12.06
C TYR A 637 26.14 10.74 12.20
N ALA A 638 26.78 11.23 13.27
CA ALA A 638 26.96 12.68 13.48
C ALA A 638 28.05 13.34 12.62
N ARG A 639 29.09 12.61 12.21
CA ARG A 639 30.24 13.14 11.43
C ARG A 639 30.00 13.26 9.91
N PRO A 640 29.30 12.33 9.22
CA PRO A 640 29.04 12.41 7.79
C PRO A 640 28.11 13.54 7.34
N LEU A 641 27.25 14.05 8.24
CA LEU A 641 26.19 14.99 7.90
C LEU A 641 26.72 16.34 7.42
N ARG A 642 27.72 16.90 8.10
CA ARG A 642 28.33 18.19 7.72
C ARG A 642 28.94 18.14 6.31
N ALA A 643 29.57 17.03 5.93
CA ALA A 643 30.19 16.89 4.61
C ALA A 643 29.15 16.84 3.48
N ILE A 644 28.01 16.17 3.72
CA ILE A 644 26.90 16.13 2.76
C ILE A 644 26.27 17.51 2.62
N ALA A 645 25.93 18.17 3.73
CA ALA A 645 25.34 19.52 3.71
C ALA A 645 26.25 20.53 3.00
N THR A 646 27.56 20.51 3.27
CA THR A 646 28.54 21.35 2.56
C THR A 646 28.53 21.07 1.06
N ARG A 647 28.55 19.79 0.63
CA ARG A 647 28.54 19.46 -0.80
C ARG A 647 27.24 19.89 -1.49
N VAL A 648 26.10 19.72 -0.83
CA VAL A 648 24.81 20.18 -1.37
C VAL A 648 24.83 21.70 -1.56
N GLN A 649 25.28 22.46 -0.57
CA GLN A 649 25.40 23.92 -0.67
C GLN A 649 26.39 24.33 -1.77
N GLU A 650 27.54 23.65 -1.92
CA GLU A 650 28.50 23.90 -3.00
C GLU A 650 27.87 23.74 -4.38
N ILE A 651 27.13 22.64 -4.62
CA ILE A 651 26.46 22.40 -5.91
C ILE A 651 25.41 23.48 -6.18
N VAL A 652 24.60 23.84 -5.17
CA VAL A 652 23.59 24.90 -5.31
C VAL A 652 24.22 26.26 -5.59
N ARG A 653 25.35 26.58 -4.95
CA ARG A 653 26.10 27.81 -5.21
C ARG A 653 26.60 27.88 -6.65
N PHE A 654 27.13 26.79 -7.18
CA PHE A 654 27.71 26.78 -8.53
C PHE A 654 26.67 26.67 -9.65
N CYS A 655 25.63 25.86 -9.43
CA CYS A 655 24.73 25.40 -10.47
C CYS A 655 23.25 25.76 -10.22
N GLY A 656 22.89 26.23 -9.01
CA GLY A 656 21.50 26.46 -8.61
C GLY A 656 20.81 27.55 -9.42
N PHE A 657 21.46 28.69 -9.55
CA PHE A 657 20.89 29.92 -10.10
C PHE A 657 21.82 30.57 -11.14
N GLY A 658 21.21 31.16 -12.16
CA GLY A 658 21.89 31.79 -13.28
C GLY A 658 20.91 32.56 -14.18
N PRO A 659 21.41 33.33 -15.15
CA PRO A 659 20.59 34.16 -16.03
C PRO A 659 19.66 33.30 -16.91
N ARG A 660 18.35 33.55 -16.83
CA ARG A 660 17.30 32.71 -17.46
C ARG A 660 17.37 32.64 -18.99
N ASP A 661 18.02 33.61 -19.64
CA ASP A 661 18.17 33.66 -21.10
C ASP A 661 19.26 32.71 -21.65
N ARG A 662 20.15 32.19 -20.79
CA ARG A 662 21.31 31.39 -21.22
C ARG A 662 21.56 30.13 -20.39
N PHE A 663 20.95 30.01 -19.21
CA PHE A 663 21.32 29.00 -18.21
C PHE A 663 20.12 28.17 -17.74
N VAL A 664 20.26 26.85 -17.74
CA VAL A 664 19.28 25.94 -17.15
C VAL A 664 19.45 25.93 -15.62
N GLN A 665 18.48 26.51 -14.91
CA GLN A 665 18.47 26.50 -13.44
C GLN A 665 18.16 25.09 -12.89
N LEU A 666 18.76 24.73 -11.75
CA LEU A 666 18.52 23.41 -11.13
C LEU A 666 17.08 23.24 -10.63
N PHE A 667 16.50 24.31 -10.11
CA PHE A 667 15.20 24.32 -9.44
C PHE A 667 14.04 24.76 -10.35
N GLY A 668 14.34 25.26 -11.55
CA GLY A 668 13.35 25.71 -12.53
C GLY A 668 12.54 24.57 -13.16
N GLU A 669 11.37 24.91 -13.71
CA GLU A 669 10.56 23.99 -14.51
C GLU A 669 11.34 23.50 -15.74
N LYS A 670 11.39 22.18 -15.93
CA LYS A 670 12.08 21.53 -17.05
C LYS A 670 11.04 20.87 -17.97
N PRO A 671 11.18 20.99 -19.30
CA PRO A 671 10.27 20.34 -20.23
C PRO A 671 10.22 18.81 -20.03
N GLY A 672 9.03 18.27 -19.74
CA GLY A 672 8.83 16.84 -19.54
C GLY A 672 9.36 16.27 -18.22
N SER A 673 9.58 17.10 -17.20
CA SER A 673 9.91 16.72 -15.83
C SER A 673 8.67 16.29 -15.03
N SER A 674 8.86 15.41 -14.06
CA SER A 674 7.87 15.13 -13.02
C SER A 674 7.54 16.41 -12.23
N SER A 675 6.34 16.50 -11.65
CA SER A 675 5.88 17.63 -10.82
C SER A 675 6.52 17.67 -9.42
N TYR A 676 7.69 17.04 -9.25
CA TYR A 676 8.38 17.01 -7.97
C TYR A 676 9.06 18.35 -7.71
N ASP A 677 8.56 19.10 -6.73
CA ASP A 677 9.14 20.39 -6.35
C ASP A 677 10.45 20.21 -5.58
N MET A 678 11.56 20.25 -6.30
CA MET A 678 12.88 20.14 -5.69
C MET A 678 13.23 21.37 -4.85
N TRP A 679 12.69 22.54 -5.19
CA TRP A 679 13.00 23.78 -4.48
C TRP A 679 12.41 23.77 -3.08
N GLU A 680 11.13 23.42 -2.94
CA GLU A 680 10.49 23.27 -1.62
C GLU A 680 11.26 22.28 -0.74
N GLN A 681 11.64 21.12 -1.30
CA GLN A 681 12.36 20.08 -0.57
C GLN A 681 13.75 20.54 -0.11
N PHE A 682 14.45 21.34 -0.93
CA PHE A 682 15.70 21.97 -0.56
C PHE A 682 15.51 23.05 0.51
N CYS A 683 14.46 23.88 0.41
CA CYS A 683 14.16 24.90 1.41
C CYS A 683 13.93 24.28 2.80
N THR A 684 13.09 23.25 2.88
CA THR A 684 12.90 22.44 4.09
C THR A 684 14.22 21.87 4.60
N TYR A 685 15.02 21.29 3.71
CA TYR A 685 16.32 20.71 4.04
C TYR A 685 17.31 21.74 4.60
N SER A 686 17.33 22.97 4.07
CA SER A 686 18.24 24.03 4.52
C SER A 686 18.10 24.38 6.00
N ASN A 687 16.95 24.07 6.64
CA ASN A 687 16.78 24.22 8.08
C ASN A 687 17.73 23.31 8.89
N SER A 688 18.23 22.20 8.33
CA SER A 688 19.21 21.32 8.99
C SER A 688 20.66 21.83 8.92
N PHE A 689 20.93 22.87 8.13
CA PHE A 689 22.28 23.41 8.00
C PHE A 689 22.82 23.92 9.34
N PRO A 690 24.13 23.76 9.63
CA PRO A 690 24.78 24.55 10.67
C PRO A 690 24.65 26.04 10.39
N ASP A 691 24.55 26.88 11.43
CA ASP A 691 24.34 28.33 11.27
C ASP A 691 25.42 28.99 10.38
N GLU A 692 26.69 28.62 10.56
CA GLU A 692 27.81 29.06 9.70
C GLU A 692 27.57 28.77 8.21
N LEU A 693 27.01 27.60 7.90
CA LEU A 693 26.76 27.15 6.53
C LEU A 693 25.55 27.86 5.92
N TYR A 694 24.53 28.10 6.73
CA TYR A 694 23.34 28.83 6.31
C TYR A 694 23.64 30.31 6.06
N GLU A 695 24.44 30.94 6.91
CA GLU A 695 24.90 32.32 6.71
C GLU A 695 25.71 32.46 5.40
N ASP A 696 26.64 31.54 5.12
CA ASP A 696 27.38 31.52 3.85
C ASP A 696 26.45 31.29 2.64
N PHE A 697 25.42 30.44 2.78
CA PHE A 697 24.39 30.26 1.76
C PHE A 697 23.61 31.56 1.49
N VAL A 698 23.17 32.26 2.54
CA VAL A 698 22.46 33.54 2.41
C VAL A 698 23.36 34.58 1.76
N GLU A 699 24.60 34.72 2.20
CA GLU A 699 25.53 35.72 1.65
C GLU A 699 25.80 35.49 0.15
N ARG A 700 26.01 34.24 -0.26
CA ARG A 700 26.46 33.92 -1.64
C ARG A 700 25.37 33.60 -2.64
N CYS A 701 24.24 33.05 -2.19
CA CYS A 701 23.21 32.52 -3.09
C CYS A 701 21.98 33.43 -3.14
N VAL A 702 21.46 33.90 -2.00
CA VAL A 702 20.21 34.69 -1.92
C VAL A 702 20.16 35.90 -2.86
N PRO A 703 21.25 36.65 -3.10
CA PRO A 703 21.24 37.75 -4.08
C PRO A 703 20.90 37.32 -5.51
N THR A 704 21.05 36.04 -5.85
CA THR A 704 20.78 35.47 -7.19
C THR A 704 19.47 34.69 -7.29
N ILE A 705 18.80 34.43 -6.17
CA ILE A 705 17.52 33.70 -6.11
C ILE A 705 16.40 34.65 -6.44
N SER A 706 15.52 34.33 -7.38
CA SER A 706 14.37 35.18 -7.74
C SER A 706 13.36 35.34 -6.60
N LEU A 707 12.56 36.41 -6.64
CA LEU A 707 11.68 36.77 -5.52
C LEU A 707 10.65 35.70 -5.16
N ASP A 708 10.05 35.04 -6.14
CA ASP A 708 9.15 33.88 -5.97
C ASP A 708 9.81 32.75 -5.17
N TYR A 709 11.05 32.40 -5.50
CA TYR A 709 11.80 31.37 -4.80
C TYR A 709 12.27 31.81 -3.40
N LEU A 710 12.55 33.09 -3.19
CA LEU A 710 12.83 33.60 -1.84
C LEU A 710 11.61 33.51 -0.91
N PHE A 711 10.40 33.72 -1.44
CA PHE A 711 9.18 33.53 -0.65
C PHE A 711 8.99 32.07 -0.26
N VAL A 712 9.18 31.12 -1.17
CA VAL A 712 9.14 29.69 -0.82
C VAL A 712 10.18 29.34 0.25
N LEU A 713 11.40 29.88 0.14
CA LEU A 713 12.45 29.67 1.15
C LEU A 713 12.06 30.25 2.52
N LEU A 714 11.41 31.40 2.55
CA LEU A 714 10.89 32.04 3.76
C LEU A 714 9.74 31.22 4.37
N GLU A 715 8.77 30.80 3.56
CA GLU A 715 7.60 30.01 3.96
C GLU A 715 7.99 28.65 4.56
N ARG A 716 9.07 28.04 4.05
CA ARG A 716 9.63 26.77 4.57
C ARG A 716 10.66 26.97 5.68
N CYS A 717 10.98 28.20 6.08
CA CYS A 717 11.94 28.47 7.14
C CYS A 717 11.30 28.28 8.53
N ALA A 718 11.89 27.40 9.34
CA ALA A 718 11.41 27.07 10.69
C ALA A 718 12.16 27.81 11.81
N ILE A 719 13.23 28.54 11.49
CA ILE A 719 14.15 29.16 12.47
C ILE A 719 14.04 30.68 12.38
N ILE A 720 13.58 31.33 13.47
CA ILE A 720 13.29 32.77 13.53
C ILE A 720 14.50 33.63 13.14
N GLY A 721 15.70 33.26 13.61
CA GLY A 721 16.92 34.00 13.28
C GLY A 721 17.19 34.06 11.77
N ARG A 722 16.88 32.95 11.06
CA ARG A 722 17.04 32.82 9.60
C ARG A 722 15.91 33.51 8.86
N GLU A 723 14.69 33.41 9.35
CA GLU A 723 13.52 34.13 8.86
C GLU A 723 13.76 35.64 8.84
N ARG A 724 14.32 36.21 9.93
CA ARG A 724 14.71 37.62 10.01
C ARG A 724 15.75 38.01 8.96
N LEU A 725 16.72 37.13 8.65
CA LEU A 725 17.72 37.37 7.59
C LEU A 725 17.06 37.40 6.20
N LEU A 726 16.16 36.45 5.92
CA LEU A 726 15.43 36.39 4.66
C LEU A 726 14.50 37.58 4.48
N HIS A 727 13.78 37.99 5.52
CA HIS A 727 12.98 39.21 5.50
C HIS A 727 13.80 40.44 5.14
N ARG A 728 14.96 40.65 5.78
CA ARG A 728 15.87 41.75 5.41
C ARG A 728 16.32 41.67 3.95
N ALA A 729 16.63 40.46 3.46
CA ALA A 729 17.03 40.27 2.07
C ALA A 729 15.89 40.61 1.08
N ILE A 730 14.65 40.30 1.42
CA ILE A 730 13.46 40.67 0.63
C ILE A 730 13.21 42.19 0.70
N ASP A 731 13.30 42.80 1.88
CA ASP A 731 13.05 44.24 2.08
C ASP A 731 14.06 45.13 1.33
N VAL A 732 15.31 44.68 1.22
CA VAL A 732 16.38 45.39 0.50
C VAL A 732 16.24 45.25 -1.03
N ARG A 733 15.34 44.39 -1.51
CA ARG A 733 15.15 44.12 -2.95
C ARG A 733 14.33 45.24 -3.61
N GLN A 734 15.01 46.34 -3.96
CA GLN A 734 14.39 47.58 -4.45
C GLN A 734 13.81 47.51 -5.88
N SER A 735 14.20 46.53 -6.70
CA SER A 735 13.71 46.38 -8.08
C SER A 735 13.67 44.90 -8.48
N TYR A 736 12.47 44.37 -8.70
CA TYR A 736 12.22 43.02 -9.25
C TYR A 736 12.34 42.97 -10.79
N ALA A 737 12.58 44.11 -11.45
CA ALA A 737 12.85 44.15 -12.89
C ALA A 737 14.14 43.43 -13.28
N SER A 738 15.06 43.20 -12.34
CA SER A 738 16.28 42.40 -12.55
C SER A 738 16.05 40.89 -12.49
N ASP A 739 14.90 40.43 -12.01
CA ASP A 739 14.63 39.01 -11.77
C ASP A 739 13.98 38.30 -12.98
N ASP A 740 13.57 39.05 -14.03
CA ASP A 740 12.88 38.54 -15.22
C ASP A 740 11.78 37.49 -14.88
N LEU A 741 10.90 37.86 -13.95
CA LEU A 741 9.81 37.00 -13.49
C LEU A 741 8.78 36.77 -14.61
N SER A 742 8.39 35.51 -14.81
CA SER A 742 7.25 35.16 -15.65
C SER A 742 5.94 35.60 -15.00
N LEU A 743 4.84 35.65 -15.77
CA LEU A 743 3.52 35.97 -15.20
C LEU A 743 3.08 34.96 -14.12
N SER A 744 3.48 33.69 -14.22
CA SER A 744 3.24 32.68 -13.18
C SER A 744 4.09 32.91 -11.93
N ALA A 745 5.38 33.21 -12.09
CA ALA A 745 6.25 33.55 -10.97
C ALA A 745 5.82 34.84 -10.26
N LEU A 746 5.34 35.83 -11.02
CA LEU A 746 4.74 37.06 -10.47
C LEU A 746 3.48 36.77 -9.67
N GLU A 747 2.62 35.87 -10.15
CA GLU A 747 1.41 35.48 -9.43
C GLU A 747 1.73 34.75 -8.11
N GLN A 748 2.72 33.85 -8.13
CA GLN A 748 3.21 33.18 -6.92
C GLN A 748 3.79 34.19 -5.93
N ALA A 749 4.72 35.04 -6.37
CA ALA A 749 5.30 36.07 -5.52
C ALA A 749 4.26 37.06 -4.99
N PHE A 750 3.24 37.42 -5.79
CA PHE A 750 2.14 38.28 -5.38
C PHE A 750 1.32 37.62 -4.26
N THR A 751 0.96 36.35 -4.43
CA THR A 751 0.19 35.59 -3.45
C THR A 751 0.97 35.46 -2.13
N SER A 752 2.25 35.05 -2.19
CA SER A 752 3.13 34.98 -1.01
C SER A 752 3.34 36.33 -0.33
N ALA A 753 3.44 37.43 -1.08
CA ALA A 753 3.53 38.77 -0.52
C ALA A 753 2.23 39.17 0.21
N CYS A 754 1.06 38.78 -0.31
CA CYS A 754 -0.22 38.99 0.36
C CYS A 754 -0.29 38.18 1.66
N ASP A 755 0.06 36.89 1.62
CA ASP A 755 0.00 35.99 2.77
C ASP A 755 0.97 36.40 3.90
N SER A 756 2.12 36.96 3.54
CA SER A 756 3.11 37.50 4.49
C SER A 756 2.82 38.95 4.94
N GLY A 757 1.69 39.55 4.54
CA GLY A 757 1.29 40.90 4.94
C GLY A 757 2.13 42.03 4.34
N ARG A 758 2.89 41.77 3.27
CA ARG A 758 3.79 42.72 2.61
C ARG A 758 3.05 43.54 1.56
N THR A 759 2.14 44.41 2.04
CA THR A 759 1.17 45.09 1.18
C THR A 759 1.78 45.98 0.11
N GLU A 760 2.85 46.71 0.43
CA GLU A 760 3.57 47.56 -0.54
C GLU A 760 4.18 46.73 -1.68
N LEU A 761 4.78 45.59 -1.36
CA LEU A 761 5.40 44.70 -2.34
C LEU A 761 4.35 44.01 -3.21
N ALA A 762 3.23 43.55 -2.62
CA ALA A 762 2.12 42.98 -3.37
C ALA A 762 1.51 43.99 -4.37
N ALA A 763 1.33 45.25 -3.95
CA ALA A 763 0.84 46.32 -4.83
C ALA A 763 1.82 46.59 -6.00
N GLN A 764 3.12 46.55 -5.73
CA GLN A 764 4.16 46.68 -6.76
C GLN A 764 4.14 45.52 -7.77
N LEU A 765 4.03 44.28 -7.30
CA LEU A 765 3.95 43.09 -8.16
C LEU A 765 2.69 43.08 -9.03
N LEU A 766 1.55 43.48 -8.47
CA LEU A 766 0.30 43.65 -9.21
C LEU A 766 0.46 44.69 -10.33
N LYS A 767 1.12 45.82 -10.05
CA LYS A 767 1.44 46.82 -11.06
C LYS A 767 2.35 46.27 -12.16
N ALA A 768 3.39 45.53 -11.79
CA ALA A 768 4.32 44.92 -12.75
C ALA A 768 3.62 43.96 -13.72
N ALA A 769 2.75 43.09 -13.21
CA ALA A 769 1.95 42.18 -14.03
C ALA A 769 1.04 42.96 -15.01
N LYS A 770 0.44 44.07 -14.56
CA LYS A 770 -0.36 44.95 -15.42
C LYS A 770 0.46 45.59 -16.53
N ASP A 771 1.65 46.10 -16.22
CA ASP A 771 2.54 46.71 -17.21
C ASP A 771 2.96 45.69 -18.28
N ILE A 772 3.18 44.42 -17.90
CA ILE A 772 3.44 43.33 -18.84
C ILE A 772 2.19 43.06 -19.70
N LEU A 773 1.02 42.87 -19.09
CA LEU A 773 -0.22 42.55 -19.80
C LEU A 773 -0.73 43.68 -20.70
N ALA A 774 -0.33 44.92 -20.43
CA ALA A 774 -0.62 46.09 -21.26
C ALA A 774 0.21 46.16 -22.55
N GLN A 775 1.28 45.37 -22.69
CA GLN A 775 2.07 45.30 -23.92
C GLN A 775 1.19 44.81 -25.09
N GLU A 776 1.35 45.39 -26.28
CA GLU A 776 0.50 45.09 -27.46
C GLU A 776 0.38 43.60 -27.77
N ARG A 777 1.46 42.83 -27.56
CA ARG A 777 1.51 41.38 -27.78
C ARG A 777 0.54 40.58 -26.89
N PHE A 778 0.13 41.12 -25.74
CA PHE A 778 -0.78 40.45 -24.80
C PHE A 778 -2.16 41.14 -24.72
N ALA A 779 -2.19 42.48 -24.73
CA ALA A 779 -3.42 43.27 -24.60
C ALA A 779 -4.45 42.99 -25.70
N ASN A 780 -3.99 42.73 -26.93
CA ASN A 780 -4.87 42.49 -28.08
C ASN A 780 -4.96 41.00 -28.50
N SER A 781 -4.33 40.10 -27.74
CA SER A 781 -4.31 38.68 -28.10
C SER A 781 -5.70 38.05 -28.00
N ARG A 782 -6.09 37.29 -29.03
CA ARG A 782 -7.31 36.47 -29.04
C ARG A 782 -7.07 35.05 -28.50
N ASN A 783 -5.81 34.73 -28.18
CA ASN A 783 -5.48 33.44 -27.59
C ASN A 783 -6.19 33.28 -26.24
N HIS A 784 -6.95 32.21 -26.14
CA HIS A 784 -7.71 31.87 -24.96
C HIS A 784 -6.84 31.76 -23.69
N PHE A 785 -5.58 31.35 -23.80
CA PHE A 785 -4.63 31.33 -22.67
C PHE A 785 -4.35 32.73 -22.12
N PHE A 786 -4.06 33.71 -22.98
CA PHE A 786 -3.78 35.09 -22.56
C PHE A 786 -5.04 35.84 -22.10
N ILE A 787 -6.22 35.51 -22.66
CA ILE A 787 -7.50 36.00 -22.13
C ILE A 787 -7.71 35.51 -20.70
N ARG A 788 -7.46 34.21 -20.44
CA ARG A 788 -7.59 33.63 -19.10
C ARG A 788 -6.68 34.33 -18.09
N ILE A 789 -5.40 34.52 -18.42
CA ILE A 789 -4.43 35.19 -17.53
C ILE A 789 -4.87 36.64 -17.23
N ARG A 790 -5.29 37.41 -18.24
CA ARG A 790 -5.77 38.78 -18.03
C ARG A 790 -6.95 38.84 -17.08
N ASN A 791 -7.96 38.00 -17.31
CA ASN A 791 -9.13 37.98 -16.45
C ASN A 791 -8.79 37.59 -14.99
N THR A 792 -7.81 36.69 -14.78
CA THR A 792 -7.31 36.34 -13.44
C THR A 792 -6.70 37.56 -12.74
N TRP A 793 -5.81 38.30 -13.41
CA TRP A 793 -5.17 39.49 -12.83
C TRP A 793 -6.16 40.65 -12.62
N GLU A 794 -7.17 40.79 -13.46
CA GLU A 794 -8.29 41.73 -13.22
C GLU A 794 -9.10 41.36 -11.96
N SER A 795 -9.33 40.05 -11.73
CA SER A 795 -9.92 39.58 -10.47
C SER A 795 -9.03 39.91 -9.26
N TYR A 796 -7.72 39.70 -9.34
CA TYR A 796 -6.80 40.08 -8.26
C TYR A 796 -6.82 41.58 -7.96
N GLU A 797 -6.86 42.43 -8.99
CA GLU A 797 -6.99 43.87 -8.80
C GLU A 797 -8.31 44.25 -8.10
N TYR A 798 -9.43 43.64 -8.50
CA TYR A 798 -10.71 43.87 -7.84
C TYR A 798 -10.68 43.46 -6.36
N LYS A 799 -10.14 42.28 -6.06
CA LYS A 799 -10.00 41.78 -4.69
C LYS A 799 -9.08 42.66 -3.85
N TRP A 800 -7.97 43.13 -4.43
CA TRP A 800 -7.03 44.03 -3.79
C TRP A 800 -7.70 45.34 -3.37
N ARG A 801 -8.42 45.99 -4.29
CA ARG A 801 -9.18 47.23 -3.98
C ARG A 801 -10.24 47.00 -2.90
N LEU A 802 -10.86 45.82 -2.88
CA LEU A 802 -11.84 45.48 -1.85
C LEU A 802 -11.18 45.30 -0.47
N LEU A 803 -9.98 44.70 -0.42
CA LEU A 803 -9.18 44.60 0.80
C LEU A 803 -8.74 45.97 1.33
N GLU A 804 -8.35 46.89 0.44
CA GLU A 804 -8.02 48.29 0.81
C GLU A 804 -9.24 48.99 1.43
N LEU A 805 -10.44 48.81 0.84
CA LEU A 805 -11.68 49.33 1.39
C LEU A 805 -12.02 48.72 2.75
N PHE A 806 -11.77 47.42 2.92
CA PHE A 806 -12.00 46.70 4.17
C PHE A 806 -11.11 47.20 5.30
N GLU A 807 -9.80 47.28 5.07
CA GLU A 807 -8.87 47.78 6.09
C GLU A 807 -9.16 49.26 6.45
N ALA A 808 -9.53 50.10 5.47
CA ALA A 808 -9.92 51.48 5.72
C ALA A 808 -11.22 51.63 6.56
N ASN A 809 -12.10 50.61 6.56
CA ASN A 809 -13.40 50.63 7.22
C ASN A 809 -13.56 49.52 8.27
N LYS A 810 -12.45 48.98 8.79
CA LYS A 810 -12.46 47.84 9.73
C LYS A 810 -13.28 48.09 11.01
N SER A 811 -13.38 49.36 11.43
CA SER A 811 -14.17 49.78 12.59
C SER A 811 -15.63 50.12 12.28
N ASP A 812 -16.03 50.15 11.00
CA ASP A 812 -17.39 50.44 10.55
C ASP A 812 -17.84 49.44 9.47
N PRO A 813 -18.27 48.22 9.87
CA PRO A 813 -18.69 47.17 8.95
C PRO A 813 -19.88 47.56 8.07
N GLU A 814 -20.76 48.45 8.54
CA GLU A 814 -21.92 48.91 7.77
C GLU A 814 -21.53 49.86 6.63
N ASN A 815 -20.56 50.76 6.88
CA ASN A 815 -20.01 51.60 5.83
C ASN A 815 -19.20 50.78 4.81
N PHE A 816 -18.42 49.80 5.28
CA PHE A 816 -17.73 48.86 4.40
C PHE A 816 -18.70 48.11 3.48
N GLU A 817 -19.80 47.56 4.02
CA GLU A 817 -20.81 46.83 3.23
C GLU A 817 -21.32 47.68 2.06
N LYS A 818 -21.64 48.96 2.29
CA LYS A 818 -22.09 49.89 1.24
C LYS A 818 -21.01 50.10 0.17
N LEU A 819 -19.80 50.47 0.59
CA LEU A 819 -18.67 50.73 -0.33
C LEU A 819 -18.29 49.48 -1.14
N ALA A 820 -18.41 48.30 -0.55
CA ALA A 820 -18.16 47.02 -1.22
C ALA A 820 -19.18 46.72 -2.33
N TYR A 821 -20.46 47.09 -2.15
CA TYR A 821 -21.48 46.95 -3.20
C TYR A 821 -21.36 48.01 -4.29
N ASP A 822 -20.85 49.20 -3.97
CA ASP A 822 -20.59 50.27 -4.95
C ASP A 822 -19.40 49.95 -5.87
N LEU A 823 -18.46 49.11 -5.43
CA LEU A 823 -17.34 48.66 -6.25
C LEU A 823 -17.82 47.72 -7.38
N THR A 824 -17.60 48.13 -8.63
CA THR A 824 -18.06 47.36 -9.80
C THR A 824 -17.16 46.15 -10.06
N ILE A 825 -17.76 44.96 -10.23
CA ILE A 825 -17.05 43.73 -10.64
C ILE A 825 -16.59 43.88 -12.10
N PRO A 826 -15.31 43.63 -12.44
CA PRO A 826 -14.76 43.88 -13.78
C PRO A 826 -15.31 42.95 -14.88
N HIS A 827 -15.90 41.82 -14.50
CA HIS A 827 -16.40 40.78 -15.41
C HIS A 827 -17.89 40.95 -15.72
N LYS A 828 -18.28 40.89 -17.00
CA LYS A 828 -19.70 40.94 -17.42
C LYS A 828 -20.38 39.57 -17.28
N LEU A 829 -21.65 39.56 -16.84
CA LEU A 829 -22.48 38.35 -16.72
C LEU A 829 -22.91 37.74 -18.07
N ASP A 830 -22.80 38.49 -19.17
CA ASP A 830 -23.56 38.27 -20.41
C ASP A 830 -22.78 37.57 -21.55
N ALA A 831 -21.77 36.75 -21.23
CA ALA A 831 -21.01 36.03 -22.26
C ALA A 831 -21.44 34.56 -22.37
N SER A 832 -21.98 34.18 -23.52
CA SER A 832 -22.21 32.80 -23.95
C SER A 832 -20.96 31.93 -23.72
N PHE A 833 -21.14 30.84 -22.97
CA PHE A 833 -20.18 29.79 -22.59
C PHE A 833 -19.02 30.18 -21.63
N GLY A 834 -19.15 29.73 -20.37
CA GLY A 834 -18.04 29.19 -19.56
C GLY A 834 -17.30 30.14 -18.62
N GLN A 835 -16.44 31.02 -19.14
CA GLN A 835 -15.33 31.58 -18.35
C GLN A 835 -15.53 32.97 -17.73
N PRO A 836 -16.08 33.99 -18.43
CA PRO A 836 -16.30 35.31 -17.83
C PRO A 836 -17.27 35.24 -16.65
N ARG A 837 -18.25 34.32 -16.72
CA ARG A 837 -19.18 34.03 -15.64
C ARG A 837 -18.49 33.45 -14.41
N ALA A 838 -17.54 32.53 -14.58
CA ALA A 838 -16.82 31.94 -13.46
C ALA A 838 -15.99 32.97 -12.70
N ASN A 839 -15.31 33.88 -13.40
CA ASN A 839 -14.52 34.96 -12.78
C ASN A 839 -15.42 36.02 -12.11
N HIS A 840 -16.59 36.32 -12.70
CA HIS A 840 -17.59 37.17 -12.06
C HIS A 840 -18.08 36.56 -10.74
N GLU A 841 -18.52 35.29 -10.77
CA GLU A 841 -18.97 34.56 -9.59
C GLU A 841 -17.87 34.50 -8.52
N GLU A 842 -16.61 34.33 -8.92
CA GLU A 842 -15.45 34.30 -8.03
C GLU A 842 -15.21 35.64 -7.30
N CYS A 843 -15.26 36.76 -8.03
CA CYS A 843 -15.20 38.11 -7.44
C CYS A 843 -16.39 38.40 -6.52
N GLU A 844 -17.57 37.94 -6.91
CA GLU A 844 -18.81 38.09 -6.14
C GLU A 844 -18.73 37.33 -4.81
N TYR A 845 -18.31 36.05 -4.86
CA TYR A 845 -18.14 35.22 -3.68
C TYR A 845 -17.11 35.81 -2.72
N PHE A 846 -15.98 36.29 -3.24
CA PHE A 846 -14.97 36.96 -2.42
C PHE A 846 -15.52 38.22 -1.74
N ARG A 847 -16.34 39.03 -2.45
CA ARG A 847 -16.99 40.20 -1.86
C ARG A 847 -17.91 39.84 -0.70
N ARG A 848 -18.81 38.87 -0.90
CA ARG A 848 -19.72 38.40 0.16
C ARG A 848 -18.97 37.83 1.36
N GLN A 849 -17.92 37.07 1.10
CA GLN A 849 -17.04 36.53 2.13
C GLN A 849 -16.42 37.66 2.96
N LEU A 850 -15.86 38.69 2.31
CA LEU A 850 -15.21 39.79 3.02
C LEU A 850 -16.19 40.61 3.86
N ILE A 851 -17.41 40.83 3.35
CA ILE A 851 -18.50 41.46 4.11
C ILE A 851 -18.83 40.62 5.34
N ALA A 852 -18.96 39.29 5.19
CA ALA A 852 -19.22 38.42 6.33
C ALA A 852 -18.08 38.44 7.37
N ILE A 853 -16.82 38.54 6.93
CA ILE A 853 -15.67 38.71 7.83
C ILE A 853 -15.73 40.07 8.55
N ALA A 854 -16.13 41.16 7.88
CA ALA A 854 -16.27 42.47 8.53
C ALA A 854 -17.27 42.46 9.69
N PHE A 855 -18.34 41.68 9.58
CA PHE A 855 -19.32 41.52 10.67
C PHE A 855 -18.92 40.46 11.71
N SER A 856 -17.80 39.72 11.56
CA SER A 856 -17.53 38.56 12.41
C SER A 856 -17.30 38.88 13.88
N ASP A 857 -16.83 40.10 14.20
CA ASP A 857 -16.67 40.56 15.58
C ASP A 857 -17.85 41.43 16.06
N ALA A 858 -18.56 42.12 15.16
CA ALA A 858 -19.67 43.03 15.48
C ALA A 858 -21.04 42.33 15.58
N ASP A 859 -21.32 41.39 14.67
CA ASP A 859 -22.55 40.59 14.59
C ASP A 859 -22.24 39.19 14.01
N PRO A 860 -21.72 38.26 14.84
CA PRO A 860 -21.34 36.93 14.36
C PRO A 860 -22.54 36.12 13.83
N GLU A 861 -23.76 36.36 14.32
CA GLU A 861 -24.96 35.67 13.82
C GLU A 861 -25.32 36.10 12.40
N LYS A 862 -25.19 37.39 12.08
CA LYS A 862 -25.28 37.88 10.70
C LYS A 862 -24.22 37.21 9.82
N SER A 863 -22.97 37.13 10.27
CA SER A 863 -21.88 36.48 9.53
C SER A 863 -22.12 34.99 9.28
N VAL A 864 -22.62 34.23 10.27
CA VAL A 864 -22.96 32.80 10.09
C VAL A 864 -24.03 32.64 9.01
N ARG A 865 -25.08 33.45 9.01
CA ARG A 865 -26.16 33.39 8.00
C ARG A 865 -25.63 33.65 6.59
N PHE A 866 -24.78 34.67 6.43
CA PHE A 866 -24.17 34.96 5.12
C PHE A 866 -23.27 33.82 4.64
N MET A 867 -22.42 33.30 5.52
CA MET A 867 -21.47 32.24 5.17
C MET A 867 -22.14 30.89 4.94
N ASP A 868 -23.19 30.53 5.67
CA ASP A 868 -23.96 29.31 5.43
C ASP A 868 -24.63 29.34 4.04
N TYR A 869 -25.24 30.48 3.67
CA TYR A 869 -25.80 30.64 2.32
C TYR A 869 -24.71 30.57 1.23
N LEU A 870 -23.58 31.27 1.42
CA LEU A 870 -22.46 31.26 0.47
C LEU A 870 -21.85 29.86 0.33
N TYR A 871 -21.72 29.13 1.43
CA TYR A 871 -21.18 27.77 1.44
C TYR A 871 -22.12 26.79 0.73
N ARG A 872 -23.44 26.86 0.97
CA ARG A 872 -24.43 26.04 0.25
C ARG A 872 -24.43 26.29 -1.25
N GLN A 873 -24.24 27.54 -1.68
CA GLN A 873 -24.18 27.92 -3.09
C GLN A 873 -22.89 27.44 -3.76
N SER A 874 -21.75 27.65 -3.12
CA SER A 874 -20.42 27.44 -3.73
C SER A 874 -19.83 26.04 -3.52
N LYS A 875 -20.16 25.38 -2.40
CA LYS A 875 -19.59 24.12 -1.91
C LYS A 875 -18.04 24.11 -1.85
N ARG A 876 -17.40 25.27 -1.73
CA ARG A 876 -15.93 25.40 -1.65
C ARG A 876 -15.43 25.24 -0.21
N SER A 877 -14.37 24.47 0.00
CA SER A 877 -13.80 24.21 1.33
C SER A 877 -13.34 25.49 2.04
N HIS A 878 -12.83 26.49 1.32
CA HIS A 878 -12.44 27.79 1.89
C HIS A 878 -13.64 28.54 2.51
N HIS A 879 -14.82 28.51 1.90
CA HIS A 879 -16.01 29.11 2.51
C HIS A 879 -16.49 28.31 3.73
N GLY A 880 -16.33 26.97 3.70
CA GLY A 880 -16.55 26.13 4.87
C GLY A 880 -15.60 26.45 6.02
N PHE A 881 -14.33 26.77 5.72
CA PHE A 881 -13.36 27.26 6.71
C PHE A 881 -13.80 28.58 7.33
N VAL A 882 -14.17 29.57 6.51
CA VAL A 882 -14.62 30.88 7.03
C VAL A 882 -15.89 30.72 7.87
N LEU A 883 -16.79 29.81 7.51
CA LEU A 883 -17.95 29.47 8.32
C LEU A 883 -17.54 28.89 9.70
N LEU A 884 -16.57 27.96 9.74
CA LEU A 884 -15.99 27.46 11.00
C LEU A 884 -15.36 28.60 11.81
N TYR A 885 -14.58 29.47 11.17
CA TYR A 885 -13.95 30.63 11.81
C TYR A 885 -14.98 31.54 12.49
N VAL A 886 -16.08 31.86 11.81
CA VAL A 886 -17.17 32.65 12.39
C VAL A 886 -17.89 31.90 13.51
N HIS A 887 -18.07 30.57 13.41
CA HIS A 887 -18.62 29.77 14.50
C HIS A 887 -17.74 29.75 15.76
N ILE A 888 -16.41 29.79 15.61
CA ILE A 888 -15.47 29.95 16.73
C ILE A 888 -15.69 31.32 17.41
N LYS A 889 -15.88 32.39 16.63
CA LYS A 889 -16.20 33.73 17.16
C LYS A 889 -17.56 33.76 17.87
N LEU A 890 -18.59 33.14 17.29
CA LEU A 890 -19.91 33.05 17.89
C LEU A 890 -19.90 32.25 19.21
N PHE A 891 -19.10 31.18 19.28
CA PHE A 891 -18.89 30.40 20.51
C PHE A 891 -18.34 31.24 21.66
N ALA A 892 -17.57 32.30 21.38
CA ALA A 892 -17.11 33.22 22.42
C ALA A 892 -18.29 33.92 23.15
N ILE A 893 -19.41 34.10 22.47
CA ILE A 893 -20.64 34.75 22.97
C ILE A 893 -21.61 33.71 23.56
N ASP A 894 -21.97 32.67 22.81
CA ASP A 894 -23.07 31.76 23.17
C ASP A 894 -22.64 30.52 23.96
N LYS A 895 -21.35 30.16 23.93
CA LYS A 895 -20.76 28.94 24.53
C LYS A 895 -21.43 27.62 24.07
N ASP A 896 -22.07 27.58 22.90
CA ASP A 896 -22.76 26.41 22.35
C ASP A 896 -21.78 25.38 21.75
N LYS A 897 -21.40 24.39 22.57
CA LYS A 897 -20.45 23.33 22.16
C LYS A 897 -20.97 22.46 21.02
N THR A 898 -22.27 22.16 20.99
CA THR A 898 -22.86 21.27 19.98
C THR A 898 -22.80 21.91 18.60
N ARG A 899 -23.08 23.21 18.52
CA ARG A 899 -22.98 23.99 17.28
C ARG A 899 -21.54 24.05 16.75
N LEU A 900 -20.57 24.32 17.62
CA LEU A 900 -19.16 24.35 17.25
C LEU A 900 -18.67 22.96 16.78
N GLN A 901 -19.08 21.90 17.48
CA GLN A 901 -18.75 20.51 17.09
C GLN A 901 -19.32 20.17 15.71
N HIS A 902 -20.57 20.56 15.43
CA HIS A 902 -21.19 20.34 14.12
C HIS A 902 -20.47 21.12 13.00
N ALA A 903 -20.12 22.39 13.25
CA ALA A 903 -19.37 23.22 12.31
C ALA A 903 -18.00 22.63 11.99
N LEU A 904 -17.27 22.17 13.01
CA LEU A 904 -15.97 21.52 12.86
C LEU A 904 -16.07 20.22 12.04
N ALA A 905 -17.01 19.34 12.39
CA ALA A 905 -17.23 18.09 11.65
C ALA A 905 -17.63 18.35 10.19
N SER A 906 -18.51 19.33 9.95
CA SER A 906 -18.91 19.73 8.60
C SER A 906 -17.72 20.25 7.78
N PHE A 907 -16.86 21.08 8.38
CA PHE A 907 -15.66 21.57 7.72
C PHE A 907 -14.69 20.43 7.38
N LEU A 908 -14.34 19.58 8.34
CA LEU A 908 -13.41 18.47 8.13
C LEU A 908 -13.91 17.48 7.06
N ASN A 909 -15.21 17.16 7.05
CA ASN A 909 -15.81 16.35 6.00
C ASN A 909 -15.71 17.02 4.62
N SER A 910 -15.93 18.34 4.56
CA SER A 910 -15.82 19.09 3.30
C SER A 910 -14.40 19.30 2.81
N ALA A 911 -13.43 19.28 3.72
CA ALA A 911 -12.01 19.36 3.42
C ALA A 911 -11.42 18.01 3.01
N GLY A 912 -12.18 16.90 3.16
CA GLY A 912 -11.77 15.49 3.26
C GLY A 912 -10.84 14.86 2.22
N LYS A 913 -10.27 15.62 1.28
CA LYS A 913 -9.12 15.22 0.45
C LYS A 913 -7.79 15.88 0.82
N VAL A 914 -7.82 16.94 1.64
CA VAL A 914 -6.63 17.70 2.06
C VAL A 914 -6.14 17.12 3.37
N GLU A 915 -4.93 16.56 3.36
CA GLU A 915 -4.27 16.07 4.57
C GLU A 915 -3.88 17.25 5.49
N PRO A 916 -3.86 17.08 6.82
CA PRO A 916 -3.51 18.15 7.77
C PRO A 916 -2.16 18.84 7.47
N GLU A 917 -1.16 18.07 7.02
CA GLU A 917 0.14 18.60 6.59
C GLU A 917 0.09 19.54 5.37
N GLN A 918 -0.98 19.48 4.57
CA GLN A 918 -1.21 20.29 3.38
C GLN A 918 -2.19 21.44 3.63
N MET A 919 -2.80 21.51 4.83
CA MET A 919 -3.70 22.61 5.19
C MET A 919 -2.91 23.90 5.41
N ILE A 920 -3.46 25.02 4.95
CA ILE A 920 -2.88 26.34 5.21
C ILE A 920 -2.88 26.65 6.72
N GLU A 921 -1.91 27.42 7.19
CA GLU A 921 -1.66 27.64 8.62
C GLU A 921 -2.89 28.17 9.38
N THR A 922 -3.67 29.05 8.76
CA THR A 922 -4.90 29.60 9.34
C THR A 922 -5.99 28.55 9.56
N TRP A 923 -6.06 27.54 8.68
CA TRP A 923 -6.98 26.40 8.83
C TRP A 923 -6.55 25.52 9.99
N VAL A 924 -5.27 25.15 10.04
CA VAL A 924 -4.69 24.34 11.12
C VAL A 924 -4.94 25.01 12.46
N THR A 925 -4.64 26.30 12.57
CA THR A 925 -4.82 27.09 13.80
C THR A 925 -6.28 27.10 14.23
N SER A 926 -7.21 27.40 13.33
CA SER A 926 -8.64 27.46 13.67
C SER A 926 -9.22 26.08 14.04
N VAL A 927 -8.73 25.00 13.43
CA VAL A 927 -9.11 23.63 13.79
C VAL A 927 -8.59 23.28 15.18
N LEU A 928 -7.34 23.62 15.49
CA LEU A 928 -6.76 23.43 16.83
C LEU A 928 -7.49 24.27 17.88
N ASP A 929 -7.83 25.52 17.57
CA ASP A 929 -8.65 26.39 18.44
C ASP A 929 -10.05 25.78 18.68
N ALA A 930 -10.71 25.27 17.64
CA ALA A 930 -12.01 24.62 17.78
C ALA A 930 -11.91 23.36 18.66
N TYR A 931 -10.91 22.52 18.44
CA TYR A 931 -10.67 21.35 19.29
C TYR A 931 -10.34 21.74 20.74
N GLN A 932 -9.53 22.78 20.95
CA GLN A 932 -9.22 23.33 22.27
C GLN A 932 -10.49 23.78 22.99
N LEU A 933 -11.36 24.54 22.33
CA LEU A 933 -12.61 25.05 22.89
C LEU A 933 -13.62 23.93 23.21
N LEU A 934 -13.61 22.85 22.42
CA LEU A 934 -14.44 21.66 22.64
C LEU A 934 -13.89 20.74 23.75
N GLY A 935 -12.57 20.72 23.95
CA GLY A 935 -11.88 19.74 24.81
C GLY A 935 -11.87 18.34 24.20
N ALA A 936 -11.71 18.24 22.87
CA ALA A 936 -11.86 16.99 22.13
C ALA A 936 -10.54 16.19 22.06
N PRO A 937 -10.56 14.86 22.27
CA PRO A 937 -9.36 14.03 22.22
C PRO A 937 -8.71 13.94 20.82
N GLU A 938 -9.48 14.20 19.75
CA GLU A 938 -9.02 14.14 18.36
C GLU A 938 -7.95 15.20 18.01
N ILE A 939 -7.70 16.16 18.91
CA ILE A 939 -6.65 17.16 18.76
C ILE A 939 -5.25 16.52 18.65
N ASP A 940 -5.01 15.41 19.36
CA ASP A 940 -3.71 14.73 19.38
C ASP A 940 -3.46 14.04 18.02
N ASP A 941 -4.47 13.35 17.49
CA ASP A 941 -4.42 12.73 16.17
C ASP A 941 -4.23 13.77 15.06
N PHE A 942 -4.89 14.93 15.18
CA PHE A 942 -4.71 16.03 14.24
C PHE A 942 -3.29 16.61 14.32
N TRP A 943 -2.77 16.85 15.53
CA TRP A 943 -1.40 17.35 15.74
C TRP A 943 -0.33 16.41 15.16
N ILE A 944 -0.46 15.09 15.36
CA ILE A 944 0.49 14.08 14.86
C ILE A 944 0.56 14.08 13.33
N ARG A 945 -0.55 14.43 12.64
CA ARG A 945 -0.63 14.50 11.18
C ARG A 945 -0.10 15.81 10.59
N LEU A 946 0.28 16.79 11.42
CA LEU A 946 0.91 18.03 10.96
C LEU A 946 2.39 17.79 10.59
N SER A 947 2.90 18.61 9.67
CA SER A 947 4.31 18.57 9.31
C SER A 947 5.19 19.06 10.47
N ALA A 948 6.46 18.65 10.49
CA ALA A 948 7.42 19.11 11.50
C ALA A 948 7.61 20.64 11.48
N GLU A 949 7.44 21.28 10.31
CA GLU A 949 7.52 22.73 10.15
C GLU A 949 6.30 23.40 10.81
N GLN A 950 5.09 22.94 10.51
CA GLN A 950 3.85 23.44 11.11
C GLN A 950 3.87 23.34 12.64
N GLN A 951 4.34 22.22 13.19
CA GLN A 951 4.46 22.02 14.64
C GLN A 951 5.43 22.99 15.33
N THR A 952 6.32 23.64 14.58
CA THR A 952 7.27 24.64 15.09
C THR A 952 6.78 26.08 14.95
N ARG A 953 5.62 26.32 14.33
CA ARG A 953 5.03 27.65 14.25
C ARG A 953 4.35 28.03 15.56
N ILE A 954 4.67 29.23 16.07
CA ILE A 954 4.16 29.70 17.38
C ILE A 954 2.64 29.71 17.45
N HIS A 955 1.96 30.14 16.39
CA HIS A 955 0.50 30.22 16.34
C HIS A 955 -0.19 28.85 16.25
N ILE A 956 0.50 27.80 15.79
CA ILE A 956 0.01 26.41 15.77
C ILE A 956 0.31 25.70 17.09
N LEU A 957 1.54 25.86 17.63
CA LEU A 957 1.93 25.20 18.88
C LEU A 957 1.21 25.78 20.10
N THR A 958 0.87 27.07 20.10
CA THR A 958 0.21 27.75 21.22
C THR A 958 -1.13 27.11 21.60
N PRO A 959 -2.13 26.97 20.71
CA PRO A 959 -3.41 26.36 21.08
C PRO A 959 -3.29 24.90 21.52
N TYR A 960 -2.37 24.14 20.90
CA TYR A 960 -2.09 22.77 21.32
C TYR A 960 -1.45 22.71 22.72
N CYS A 961 -0.43 23.55 22.99
CA CYS A 961 0.19 23.66 24.32
C CYS A 961 -0.81 24.11 25.39
N LYS A 962 -1.70 25.07 25.10
CA LYS A 962 -2.78 25.46 26.03
C LYS A 962 -3.72 24.30 26.34
N THR A 963 -4.04 23.47 25.35
CA THR A 963 -4.86 22.26 25.55
C THR A 963 -4.15 21.24 26.42
N LEU A 964 -2.85 21.01 26.18
CA LEU A 964 -2.00 20.14 27.01
C LEU A 964 -1.93 20.61 28.47
N ILE A 965 -1.72 21.91 28.68
CA ILE A 965 -1.68 22.53 30.02
C ILE A 965 -3.04 22.38 30.71
N ALA A 966 -4.14 22.68 30.01
CA ALA A 966 -5.50 22.60 30.56
C ALA A 966 -5.92 21.19 30.97
N ARG A 967 -5.44 20.14 30.27
CA ARG A 967 -5.71 18.74 30.60
C ARG A 967 -4.67 18.09 31.55
N GLY A 968 -3.70 18.85 32.04
CA GLY A 968 -2.69 18.40 33.01
C GLY A 968 -1.46 17.69 32.41
N ASP A 969 -1.24 17.75 31.10
CA ASP A 969 -0.06 17.19 30.42
C ASP A 969 1.06 18.23 30.27
N ALA A 970 1.49 18.78 31.40
CA ALA A 970 2.54 19.80 31.48
C ALA A 970 3.88 19.31 30.89
N LEU A 971 4.17 18.01 31.00
CA LEU A 971 5.42 17.43 30.50
C LEU A 971 5.52 17.52 28.96
N MET A 972 4.46 17.14 28.25
CA MET A 972 4.48 17.20 26.79
C MET A 972 4.52 18.65 26.30
N ALA A 973 3.77 19.55 26.94
CA ALA A 973 3.83 20.99 26.66
C ALA A 973 5.26 21.53 26.85
N ARG A 974 5.92 21.17 27.96
CA ARG A 974 7.31 21.54 28.24
C ARG A 974 8.29 20.96 27.22
N LYS A 975 8.11 19.72 26.77
CA LYS A 975 8.96 19.12 25.72
C LYS A 975 8.86 19.90 24.41
N ILE A 976 7.65 20.29 24.01
CA ILE A 976 7.41 21.07 22.79
C ILE A 976 8.05 22.46 22.92
N LEU A 977 7.80 23.18 24.02
CA LEU A 977 8.37 24.51 24.26
C LEU A 977 9.90 24.48 24.36
N THR A 978 10.49 23.52 25.08
CA THR A 978 11.95 23.35 25.17
C THR A 978 12.56 23.02 23.81
N ARG A 979 11.88 22.21 22.97
CA ARG A 979 12.33 21.94 21.60
C ARG A 979 12.31 23.22 20.77
N TYR A 980 11.26 24.02 20.88
CA TYR A 980 11.12 25.31 20.19
C TYR A 980 12.21 26.32 20.62
N GLN A 981 12.51 26.39 21.93
CA GLN A 981 13.61 27.19 22.47
C GLN A 981 14.97 26.72 21.95
N LYS A 982 15.23 25.41 21.99
CA LYS A 982 16.51 24.83 21.52
C LYS A 982 16.73 25.06 20.03
N LEU A 983 15.67 25.00 19.23
CA LEU A 983 15.72 25.25 17.78
C LEU A 983 16.13 26.69 17.50
N ASN A 984 15.54 27.66 18.21
CA ASN A 984 15.71 29.09 17.92
C ASN A 984 16.85 29.77 18.70
N LYS A 985 17.34 29.17 19.79
CA LYS A 985 18.41 29.72 20.66
C LYS A 985 18.14 31.15 21.16
N LEU A 986 16.87 31.51 21.35
CA LEU A 986 16.41 32.82 21.82
C LEU A 986 15.83 32.71 23.24
N THR A 987 15.66 33.85 23.91
CA THR A 987 14.99 33.90 25.22
C THR A 987 13.49 33.64 25.08
N PRO A 988 12.80 33.16 26.13
CA PRO A 988 11.34 33.00 26.12
C PRO A 988 10.52 34.22 25.68
N ASP A 989 10.95 35.42 26.08
CA ASP A 989 10.33 36.70 25.72
C ASP A 989 10.49 36.98 24.21
N ASP A 990 11.71 36.82 23.70
CA ASP A 990 12.01 36.96 22.27
C ASP A 990 11.23 35.96 21.38
N LEU A 991 10.74 34.87 21.98
CA LEU A 991 9.98 33.80 21.33
C LEU A 991 8.46 33.96 21.48
N GLY A 992 7.98 34.92 22.27
CA GLY A 992 6.55 35.12 22.53
C GLY A 992 5.87 33.95 23.27
N ILE A 993 6.64 33.19 24.06
CA ILE A 993 6.12 32.03 24.83
C ILE A 993 6.05 32.28 26.34
N ASP A 994 6.35 33.50 26.81
CA ASP A 994 6.38 33.84 28.24
C ASP A 994 5.07 33.55 28.96
N ASP A 995 3.94 33.88 28.33
CA ASP A 995 2.62 33.59 28.88
C ASP A 995 2.40 32.08 29.04
N LEU A 996 2.80 31.29 28.05
CA LEU A 996 2.71 29.82 28.10
C LEU A 996 3.64 29.23 29.16
N ILE A 997 4.86 29.75 29.29
CA ILE A 997 5.80 29.30 30.33
C ILE A 997 5.30 29.70 31.72
N SER A 998 4.69 30.87 31.85
CA SER A 998 4.10 31.35 33.12
C SER A 998 2.87 30.53 33.50
N GLU A 999 1.99 30.22 32.54
CA GLU A 999 0.85 29.31 32.73
C GLU A 999 1.34 27.89 33.10
N LEU A 1000 2.34 27.38 32.38
CA LEU A 1000 2.95 26.09 32.66
C LEU A 1000 3.57 26.06 34.06
N SER A 1001 4.29 27.13 34.45
CA SER A 1001 4.94 27.26 35.76
C SER A 1001 3.92 27.32 36.89
N ARG A 1002 2.78 28.01 36.70
CA ARG A 1002 1.65 28.01 37.66
C ARG A 1002 1.01 26.64 37.85
N VAL A 1003 0.88 25.86 36.78
CA VAL A 1003 0.37 24.47 36.85
C VAL A 1003 1.43 23.55 37.46
N GLU A 1004 2.71 23.74 37.15
CA GLU A 1004 3.85 23.02 37.73
C GLU A 1004 4.04 23.34 39.23
N GLU A 1005 3.74 24.56 39.70
CA GLU A 1005 3.69 24.93 41.13
C GLU A 1005 2.57 24.21 41.90
N SER A 1006 1.54 23.75 41.20
CA SER A 1006 0.43 22.96 41.75
C SER A 1006 0.57 21.44 41.54
N GLN A 1007 1.68 20.99 40.94
CA GLN A 1007 1.95 19.59 40.63
C GLN A 1007 3.25 19.10 41.31
N PRO A 1008 3.40 17.77 41.47
CA PRO A 1008 4.50 17.20 42.24
C PRO A 1008 5.86 17.51 41.59
N SER A 1009 6.90 17.60 42.41
CA SER A 1009 8.23 18.13 42.05
C SER A 1009 8.93 17.34 40.94
N MET A 1010 9.97 17.94 40.34
CA MET A 1010 10.78 17.36 39.26
C MET A 1010 11.26 15.91 39.52
N SER A 1011 11.36 15.46 40.79
CA SER A 1011 11.70 14.07 41.11
C SER A 1011 10.56 13.08 40.85
N GLU A 1012 9.30 13.49 41.01
CA GLU A 1012 8.11 12.66 40.80
C GLU A 1012 7.81 12.49 39.30
N LEU A 1013 8.08 13.52 38.48
CA LEU A 1013 8.01 13.42 37.01
C LEU A 1013 9.12 12.54 36.41
N ILE A 1014 10.30 12.50 37.03
CA ILE A 1014 11.38 11.56 36.65
C ILE A 1014 10.99 10.12 36.96
N GLN A 1015 10.12 9.89 37.96
CA GLN A 1015 9.56 8.58 38.28
C GLN A 1015 8.57 8.10 37.20
N LEU A 1016 7.64 8.97 36.78
CA LEU A 1016 6.64 8.68 35.73
C LEU A 1016 7.27 8.41 34.33
N ILE A 1017 8.33 9.15 33.95
CA ILE A 1017 9.04 8.91 32.68
C ILE A 1017 9.73 7.53 32.67
N ASN A 1018 10.21 7.09 33.83
CA ASN A 1018 10.87 5.80 33.99
C ASN A 1018 9.90 4.60 34.06
N GLU A 1019 8.60 4.84 34.23
CA GLU A 1019 7.55 3.82 34.23
C GLU A 1019 7.01 3.53 32.82
N GLY A 1020 6.99 4.52 31.91
CA GLY A 1020 6.50 4.36 30.54
C GLY A 1020 7.53 3.91 29.49
N SER A 1021 8.80 3.78 29.88
CA SER A 1021 9.90 3.41 28.97
C SER A 1021 10.14 1.89 29.01
N GLN A 1022 9.97 1.17 27.89
CA GLN A 1022 10.43 -0.23 27.80
C GLN A 1022 11.95 -0.28 27.92
N ARG A 1023 12.44 -0.66 29.10
CA ARG A 1023 13.87 -0.86 29.39
C ARG A 1023 14.38 -2.05 28.59
N SER A 1024 15.57 -1.94 27.99
CA SER A 1024 16.15 -3.07 27.25
C SER A 1024 16.45 -4.24 28.18
N ILE A 1025 16.52 -5.47 27.64
CA ILE A 1025 16.84 -6.68 28.43
C ILE A 1025 18.15 -6.50 29.22
N LEU A 1026 19.14 -5.81 28.63
CA LEU A 1026 20.44 -5.53 29.25
C LEU A 1026 20.33 -4.51 30.41
N GLN A 1027 19.46 -3.51 30.27
CA GLN A 1027 19.17 -2.55 31.34
C GLN A 1027 18.37 -3.20 32.48
N LEU A 1028 17.39 -4.04 32.15
CA LEU A 1028 16.60 -4.79 33.13
C LEU A 1028 17.48 -5.76 33.93
N GLN A 1029 18.40 -6.48 33.29
CA GLN A 1029 19.36 -7.34 33.98
C GLN A 1029 20.28 -6.54 34.94
N LYS A 1030 20.74 -5.36 34.51
CA LYS A 1030 21.58 -4.49 35.34
C LYS A 1030 20.82 -3.97 36.56
N HIS A 1031 19.59 -3.49 36.38
CA HIS A 1031 18.76 -2.98 37.48
C HIS A 1031 18.31 -4.08 38.43
N TYR A 1032 17.88 -5.23 37.91
CA TYR A 1032 17.54 -6.39 38.74
C TYR A 1032 18.72 -6.81 39.62
N SER A 1033 19.93 -6.90 39.04
CA SER A 1033 21.16 -7.21 39.79
C SER A 1033 21.47 -6.15 40.86
N GLN A 1034 21.19 -4.87 40.60
CA GLN A 1034 21.38 -3.79 41.57
C GLN A 1034 20.37 -3.91 42.73
N ILE A 1035 19.10 -4.22 42.46
CA ILE A 1035 18.06 -4.33 43.48
C ILE A 1035 18.35 -5.49 44.44
N ILE A 1036 18.64 -6.69 43.92
CA ILE A 1036 18.93 -7.87 44.75
C ILE A 1036 20.29 -7.78 45.49
N SER A 1037 21.12 -6.77 45.20
CA SER A 1037 22.40 -6.53 45.86
C SER A 1037 22.33 -5.55 47.03
N LYS A 1038 21.18 -4.89 47.24
CA LYS A 1038 20.96 -3.95 48.34
C LYS A 1038 20.70 -4.67 49.67
N ASP A 1039 20.82 -3.94 50.77
CA ASP A 1039 20.43 -4.41 52.10
C ASP A 1039 18.91 -4.64 52.17
N PHE A 1040 18.47 -5.34 53.21
CA PHE A 1040 17.08 -5.78 53.32
C PHE A 1040 16.11 -4.60 53.40
N GLU A 1041 16.47 -3.56 54.15
CA GLU A 1041 15.69 -2.35 54.32
C GLU A 1041 15.48 -1.63 52.99
N ALA A 1042 16.53 -1.39 52.20
CA ALA A 1042 16.40 -0.75 50.89
C ALA A 1042 15.76 -1.69 49.86
N TYR A 1043 15.91 -3.01 49.99
CA TYR A 1043 15.19 -3.97 49.15
C TYR A 1043 13.68 -3.86 49.36
N VAL A 1044 13.21 -3.82 50.62
CA VAL A 1044 11.79 -3.67 50.94
C VAL A 1044 11.27 -2.31 50.47
N GLU A 1045 12.03 -1.23 50.68
CA GLU A 1045 11.67 0.11 50.20
C GLU A 1045 11.48 0.15 48.67
N ILE A 1046 12.26 -0.62 47.91
CA ILE A 1046 12.14 -0.67 46.45
C ILE A 1046 10.97 -1.56 45.99
N VAL A 1047 10.77 -2.72 46.62
CA VAL A 1047 9.79 -3.73 46.15
C VAL A 1047 8.39 -3.51 46.74
N LYS A 1048 8.30 -2.91 47.94
CA LYS A 1048 7.08 -2.60 48.69
C LYS A 1048 7.27 -1.30 49.52
N PRO A 1049 7.33 -0.11 48.89
CA PRO A 1049 7.66 1.16 49.55
C PRO A 1049 6.68 1.55 50.68
N ASP A 1050 5.42 1.16 50.56
CA ASP A 1050 4.37 1.50 51.53
C ASP A 1050 4.36 0.59 52.78
N GLN A 1051 5.31 -0.34 52.88
CA GLN A 1051 5.33 -1.36 53.93
C GLN A 1051 6.66 -1.35 54.70
N PRO A 1052 6.65 -1.23 56.03
CA PRO A 1052 7.88 -1.27 56.81
C PRO A 1052 8.47 -2.71 56.83
N PRO A 1053 9.81 -2.88 56.96
CA PRO A 1053 10.47 -4.18 56.87
C PRO A 1053 9.91 -5.27 57.81
N HIS A 1054 9.46 -4.89 59.02
CA HIS A 1054 8.87 -5.83 59.97
C HIS A 1054 7.49 -6.34 59.52
N GLU A 1055 6.70 -5.55 58.80
CA GLU A 1055 5.44 -5.99 58.21
C GLU A 1055 5.68 -6.88 56.98
N TYR A 1056 6.68 -6.56 56.16
CA TYR A 1056 7.08 -7.40 55.02
C TYR A 1056 7.53 -8.80 55.48
N LEU A 1057 8.34 -8.87 56.54
CA LEU A 1057 8.71 -10.13 57.17
C LEU A 1057 7.48 -10.85 57.75
N LYS A 1058 6.57 -10.13 58.42
CA LYS A 1058 5.32 -10.70 58.95
C LYS A 1058 4.46 -11.32 57.85
N ASP A 1059 4.33 -10.69 56.68
CA ASP A 1059 3.60 -11.27 55.55
C ASP A 1059 4.28 -12.52 54.98
N ALA A 1060 5.62 -12.54 54.92
CA ALA A 1060 6.37 -13.73 54.52
C ALA A 1060 6.13 -14.89 55.50
N VAL A 1061 6.18 -14.62 56.82
CA VAL A 1061 5.90 -15.60 57.88
C VAL A 1061 4.44 -16.09 57.81
N LEU A 1062 3.48 -15.19 57.57
CA LEU A 1062 2.07 -15.54 57.40
C LEU A 1062 1.83 -16.42 56.16
N ALA A 1063 2.52 -16.16 55.07
CA ALA A 1063 2.44 -16.97 53.87
C ALA A 1063 3.06 -18.38 54.08
N VAL A 1064 4.14 -18.49 54.83
CA VAL A 1064 4.71 -19.78 55.25
C VAL A 1064 3.74 -20.51 56.18
N ALA A 1065 3.15 -19.82 57.16
CA ALA A 1065 2.13 -20.38 58.05
C ALA A 1065 0.93 -20.94 57.28
N SER A 1066 0.47 -20.21 56.24
CA SER A 1066 -0.61 -20.65 55.35
C SER A 1066 -0.24 -21.94 54.60
N GLU A 1067 1.00 -22.04 54.10
CA GLU A 1067 1.50 -23.23 53.43
C GLU A 1067 1.63 -24.42 54.40
N LEU A 1068 2.06 -24.19 55.64
CA LEU A 1068 2.11 -25.24 56.68
C LEU A 1068 0.70 -25.77 56.99
N VAL A 1069 -0.32 -24.91 57.03
CA VAL A 1069 -1.72 -25.34 57.20
C VAL A 1069 -2.18 -26.20 56.02
N LEU A 1070 -1.86 -25.82 54.77
CA LEU A 1070 -2.17 -26.64 53.59
C LEU A 1070 -1.51 -28.03 53.67
N ARG A 1071 -0.34 -28.10 54.30
CA ARG A 1071 0.44 -29.33 54.47
C ARG A 1071 0.19 -30.03 55.80
N LYS A 1072 -0.81 -29.63 56.60
CA LYS A 1072 -1.04 -30.14 57.96
C LYS A 1072 -1.15 -31.66 58.09
N ARG A 1073 -1.59 -32.37 57.03
CA ARG A 1073 -1.59 -33.85 56.98
C ARG A 1073 -0.17 -34.41 57.04
N ASN A 1074 0.79 -33.79 56.35
CA ASN A 1074 2.18 -34.22 56.28
C ASN A 1074 2.96 -33.89 57.55
N LEU A 1075 2.38 -33.09 58.45
CA LEU A 1075 2.98 -32.66 59.71
C LEU A 1075 2.42 -33.45 60.92
N GLN A 1076 1.79 -34.60 60.69
CA GLN A 1076 1.26 -35.49 61.73
C GLN A 1076 2.17 -36.70 61.97
N VAL A 1077 2.18 -37.18 63.21
CA VAL A 1077 2.75 -38.47 63.62
C VAL A 1077 1.63 -39.36 64.11
N GLU A 1078 1.63 -40.61 63.68
CA GLU A 1078 0.68 -41.61 64.15
C GLU A 1078 1.05 -42.07 65.56
N LYS A 1079 0.11 -41.92 66.50
CA LYS A 1079 0.18 -42.50 67.84
C LYS A 1079 -0.86 -43.59 67.98
N PHE A 1080 -0.36 -44.79 68.30
CA PHE A 1080 -1.18 -45.93 68.70
C PHE A 1080 -1.38 -45.92 70.21
N GLU A 1081 -2.56 -45.52 70.67
CA GLU A 1081 -2.94 -45.61 72.08
C GLU A 1081 -4.24 -46.42 72.21
N LYS A 1082 -4.20 -47.47 73.06
CA LYS A 1082 -5.36 -48.31 73.41
C LYS A 1082 -6.18 -48.82 72.21
N GLY A 1083 -5.51 -49.25 71.14
CA GLY A 1083 -6.15 -49.82 69.95
C GLY A 1083 -6.84 -48.81 69.02
N LYS A 1084 -6.66 -47.51 69.24
CA LYS A 1084 -7.10 -46.45 68.32
C LYS A 1084 -5.90 -45.69 67.77
N ILE A 1085 -5.92 -45.42 66.47
CA ILE A 1085 -4.97 -44.54 65.81
C ILE A 1085 -5.39 -43.10 66.11
N SER A 1086 -4.49 -42.33 66.73
CA SER A 1086 -4.63 -40.89 66.93
C SER A 1086 -3.49 -40.18 66.23
N TYR A 1087 -3.77 -39.01 65.68
CA TYR A 1087 -2.77 -38.18 65.01
C TYR A 1087 -2.42 -37.02 65.94
N GLN A 1088 -1.12 -36.74 66.09
CA GLN A 1088 -0.62 -35.54 66.76
C GLN A 1088 0.39 -34.84 65.87
N ILE A 1089 0.48 -33.52 65.98
CA ILE A 1089 1.50 -32.76 65.26
C ILE A 1089 2.92 -33.24 65.62
N MET A 1090 3.82 -33.17 64.63
CA MET A 1090 5.22 -33.52 64.77
C MET A 1090 5.93 -32.79 65.92
N MET A 1091 7.13 -33.25 66.28
CA MET A 1091 7.99 -32.46 67.17
C MET A 1091 8.30 -31.12 66.53
N GLU A 1092 8.44 -30.11 67.39
CA GLU A 1092 8.58 -28.72 66.98
C GLU A 1092 9.75 -28.49 66.02
N ASP A 1093 10.93 -29.07 66.31
CA ASP A 1093 12.13 -28.98 65.47
C ASP A 1093 11.86 -29.40 64.01
N LEU A 1094 11.07 -30.47 63.81
CA LEU A 1094 10.72 -30.93 62.47
C LEU A 1094 9.78 -29.96 61.76
N ILE A 1095 8.91 -29.26 62.48
CA ILE A 1095 8.04 -28.25 61.89
C ILE A 1095 8.87 -27.00 61.53
N ASN A 1096 9.88 -26.67 62.35
CA ASN A 1096 10.84 -25.59 62.07
C ASN A 1096 11.72 -25.89 60.85
N ASP A 1097 12.11 -27.15 60.59
CA ASP A 1097 12.79 -27.54 59.35
C ASP A 1097 11.94 -27.24 58.10
N TRP A 1098 10.63 -27.53 58.16
CA TRP A 1098 9.69 -27.20 57.08
C TRP A 1098 9.50 -25.69 56.94
N PHE A 1099 9.40 -24.97 58.06
CA PHE A 1099 9.32 -23.51 58.07
C PHE A 1099 10.55 -22.90 57.41
N THR A 1100 11.76 -23.35 57.77
CA THR A 1100 13.05 -22.93 57.21
C THR A 1100 13.04 -23.06 55.69
N SER A 1101 12.75 -24.26 55.18
CA SER A 1101 12.78 -24.54 53.74
C SER A 1101 11.81 -23.65 52.95
N LEU A 1102 10.59 -23.47 53.48
CA LEU A 1102 9.55 -22.65 52.85
C LEU A 1102 9.88 -21.16 52.90
N PHE A 1103 10.46 -20.70 54.01
CA PHE A 1103 10.86 -19.31 54.20
C PHE A 1103 12.04 -18.94 53.30
N GLU A 1104 13.09 -19.77 53.23
CA GLU A 1104 14.26 -19.53 52.38
C GLU A 1104 13.90 -19.53 50.89
N GLN A 1105 13.05 -20.45 50.44
CA GLN A 1105 12.57 -20.45 49.06
C GLN A 1105 11.88 -19.12 48.72
N ARG A 1106 10.96 -18.67 49.59
CA ARG A 1106 10.16 -17.46 49.39
C ARG A 1106 11.00 -16.19 49.46
N MET A 1107 12.00 -16.15 50.33
CA MET A 1107 12.81 -14.96 50.59
C MET A 1107 14.17 -14.97 49.87
N SER A 1108 14.42 -15.95 49.00
CA SER A 1108 15.67 -16.11 48.25
C SER A 1108 16.06 -14.86 47.44
N GLN A 1109 15.09 -14.16 46.85
CA GLN A 1109 15.34 -12.91 46.09
C GLN A 1109 15.73 -11.73 46.99
N ALA A 1110 15.21 -11.69 48.22
CA ALA A 1110 15.58 -10.73 49.26
C ALA A 1110 16.88 -11.12 49.99
N ARG A 1111 17.49 -12.26 49.60
CA ARG A 1111 18.69 -12.85 50.24
C ARG A 1111 18.54 -13.05 51.75
N MET A 1112 17.32 -13.35 52.21
CA MET A 1112 17.07 -13.69 53.60
C MET A 1112 17.04 -15.20 53.77
N ALA A 1113 17.63 -15.65 54.87
CA ALA A 1113 17.70 -17.04 55.29
C ALA A 1113 17.14 -17.18 56.70
N PHE A 1114 16.57 -18.34 56.98
CA PHE A 1114 16.18 -18.71 58.33
C PHE A 1114 17.26 -19.61 58.92
N ARG A 1115 17.82 -19.22 60.05
CA ARG A 1115 18.91 -19.95 60.72
C ARG A 1115 18.37 -20.61 61.97
N ASP A 1116 17.92 -21.84 61.80
CA ASP A 1116 17.41 -22.72 62.85
C ASP A 1116 18.52 -23.12 63.86
N GLN A 1117 18.15 -23.35 65.12
CA GLN A 1117 18.99 -23.92 66.20
C GLN A 1117 20.36 -23.26 66.42
N LYS A 1118 20.45 -21.93 66.38
CA LYS A 1118 21.70 -21.24 66.76
C LYS A 1118 21.77 -20.99 68.27
N ARG A 1119 22.87 -21.40 68.92
CA ARG A 1119 23.12 -21.06 70.33
C ARG A 1119 23.42 -19.58 70.50
N ALA A 1120 22.63 -18.86 71.29
CA ALA A 1120 22.79 -17.44 71.57
C ALA A 1120 22.30 -17.08 72.98
N GLY A 1121 22.96 -16.10 73.62
CA GLY A 1121 22.54 -15.59 74.93
C GLY A 1121 22.68 -16.60 76.08
N HIS A 1122 21.93 -16.40 77.17
CA HIS A 1122 22.01 -17.24 78.37
C HIS A 1122 20.80 -18.18 78.46
N SER A 1123 21.00 -19.47 78.72
CA SER A 1123 19.88 -20.37 79.03
C SER A 1123 19.20 -19.96 80.35
N ALA A 1124 17.93 -20.34 80.52
CA ALA A 1124 17.18 -20.11 81.77
C ALA A 1124 17.88 -20.69 83.03
N SER A 1125 18.79 -21.67 82.85
CA SER A 1125 19.59 -22.26 83.93
C SER A 1125 20.90 -21.52 84.22
N GLY A 1126 21.34 -20.61 83.33
CA GLY A 1126 22.61 -19.88 83.41
C GLY A 1126 23.88 -20.73 83.19
N LYS A 1127 23.76 -22.05 82.95
CA LYS A 1127 24.92 -22.97 82.86
C LYS A 1127 25.47 -23.20 81.45
N ASN A 1128 24.63 -23.03 80.42
CA ASN A 1128 24.99 -23.15 78.99
C ASN A 1128 24.39 -21.97 78.20
N PRO A 1129 24.91 -21.64 77.00
CA PRO A 1129 24.26 -20.70 76.09
C PRO A 1129 22.81 -21.11 75.79
N GLY A 1130 21.93 -20.12 75.63
CA GLY A 1130 20.53 -20.34 75.26
C GLY A 1130 20.39 -20.96 73.86
N GLU A 1131 19.34 -21.76 73.65
CA GLU A 1131 18.97 -22.31 72.33
C GLU A 1131 17.68 -21.61 71.90
N ILE A 1132 17.78 -20.82 70.84
CA ILE A 1132 16.68 -20.08 70.22
C ILE A 1132 16.24 -20.84 68.97
N ASP A 1133 14.93 -20.89 68.74
CA ASP A 1133 14.36 -21.68 67.65
C ASP A 1133 14.74 -21.13 66.27
N GLY A 1134 14.94 -19.82 66.11
CA GLY A 1134 15.64 -19.32 64.93
C GLY A 1134 15.91 -17.83 64.87
N PHE A 1135 16.82 -17.47 63.97
CA PHE A 1135 17.03 -16.08 63.53
C PHE A 1135 16.70 -15.95 62.05
N ILE A 1136 16.04 -14.86 61.68
CA ILE A 1136 15.94 -14.43 60.29
C ILE A 1136 17.14 -13.53 60.01
N THR A 1137 17.98 -13.94 59.06
CA THR A 1137 19.23 -13.25 58.72
C THR A 1137 19.34 -12.95 57.24
N SER A 1138 19.97 -11.85 56.87
CA SER A 1138 20.40 -11.57 55.50
C SER A 1138 21.66 -12.37 55.12
N SER A 1139 22.04 -12.33 53.84
CA SER A 1139 23.20 -13.07 53.30
C SER A 1139 24.55 -12.70 53.92
N ASP A 1140 24.68 -11.50 54.51
CA ASP A 1140 25.86 -11.05 55.26
C ASP A 1140 25.85 -11.50 56.74
N ASN A 1141 24.86 -12.32 57.14
CA ASN A 1141 24.57 -12.78 58.50
C ASN A 1141 24.10 -11.70 59.48
N THR A 1142 23.66 -10.53 58.99
CA THR A 1142 22.97 -9.55 59.84
C THR A 1142 21.63 -10.13 60.31
N ARG A 1143 21.31 -9.97 61.61
CA ARG A 1143 20.08 -10.49 62.22
C ARG A 1143 18.99 -9.42 62.15
N HIS A 1144 17.83 -9.78 61.60
CA HIS A 1144 16.72 -8.85 61.44
C HIS A 1144 15.52 -9.19 62.33
N ALA A 1145 15.32 -10.48 62.64
CA ALA A 1145 14.22 -10.89 63.51
C ALA A 1145 14.56 -12.15 64.31
N ILE A 1146 13.82 -12.31 65.40
CA ILE A 1146 13.83 -13.48 66.26
C ILE A 1146 12.61 -14.33 65.98
N PHE A 1147 12.78 -15.65 66.00
CA PHE A 1147 11.71 -16.61 65.89
C PHE A 1147 11.77 -17.54 67.10
N GLU A 1148 10.70 -17.54 67.88
CA GLU A 1148 10.47 -18.45 69.00
C GLU A 1148 9.21 -19.25 68.69
N SER A 1149 9.30 -20.57 68.75
CA SER A 1149 8.17 -21.47 68.52
C SER A 1149 7.84 -22.29 69.76
N PHE A 1150 6.63 -22.83 69.80
CA PHE A 1150 6.25 -23.88 70.73
C PHE A 1150 5.00 -24.61 70.28
N ARG A 1151 4.80 -25.84 70.78
CA ARG A 1151 3.55 -26.59 70.55
C ARG A 1151 2.50 -26.28 71.59
N LEU A 1152 1.25 -26.12 71.14
CA LEU A 1152 0.09 -25.90 71.99
C LEU A 1152 -1.00 -26.95 71.73
N PHE A 1153 -1.33 -27.71 72.75
CA PHE A 1153 -2.47 -28.64 72.75
C PHE A 1153 -3.70 -28.08 73.50
N SER A 1154 -3.52 -26.96 74.20
CA SER A 1154 -4.54 -26.18 74.90
C SER A 1154 -3.95 -24.80 75.28
N LEU A 1155 -4.71 -23.94 75.95
CA LEU A 1155 -4.20 -22.69 76.53
C LEU A 1155 -3.32 -22.99 77.76
N ASP A 1156 -2.14 -23.56 77.55
CA ASP A 1156 -1.17 -23.80 78.60
C ASP A 1156 -0.40 -22.52 78.93
N LYS A 1157 -0.95 -21.79 79.91
CA LYS A 1157 -0.38 -20.55 80.44
C LYS A 1157 1.06 -20.70 80.92
N THR A 1158 1.44 -21.87 81.41
CA THR A 1158 2.80 -22.14 81.90
C THR A 1158 3.79 -22.21 80.76
N VAL A 1159 3.46 -22.96 79.70
CA VAL A 1159 4.29 -23.09 78.49
C VAL A 1159 4.43 -21.72 77.81
N ILE A 1160 3.31 -21.02 77.59
CA ILE A 1160 3.30 -19.70 76.93
C ILE A 1160 4.20 -18.71 77.70
N SER A 1161 4.05 -18.61 79.03
CA SER A 1161 4.87 -17.70 79.84
C SER A 1161 6.34 -18.11 79.88
N GLN A 1162 6.66 -19.40 79.84
CA GLN A 1162 8.05 -19.85 79.82
C GLN A 1162 8.75 -19.42 78.52
N HIS A 1163 8.11 -19.59 77.35
CA HIS A 1163 8.69 -19.19 76.08
C HIS A 1163 8.80 -17.67 75.95
N LEU A 1164 7.76 -16.91 76.29
CA LEU A 1164 7.81 -15.43 76.24
C LEU A 1164 8.91 -14.83 77.13
N ASN A 1165 9.18 -15.42 78.29
CA ASN A 1165 10.25 -14.96 79.19
C ASN A 1165 11.67 -15.37 78.73
N LYS A 1166 11.81 -16.35 77.83
CA LYS A 1166 13.13 -16.79 77.31
C LYS A 1166 13.68 -15.84 76.25
N ILE A 1167 12.81 -15.25 75.44
CA ILE A 1167 13.17 -14.38 74.30
C ILE A 1167 14.19 -13.31 74.75
N ALA A 1168 13.99 -12.72 75.93
CA ALA A 1168 14.91 -11.70 76.41
C ALA A 1168 16.33 -12.20 76.73
N GLY A 1169 16.46 -13.46 77.10
CA GLY A 1169 17.76 -14.11 77.31
C GLY A 1169 18.55 -14.33 76.03
N TYR A 1170 17.88 -14.41 74.86
CA TYR A 1170 18.48 -14.67 73.55
C TYR A 1170 18.83 -13.39 72.78
N ASP A 1171 18.02 -12.35 72.97
CA ASP A 1171 18.12 -11.09 72.23
C ASP A 1171 18.98 -10.04 72.96
N ALA A 1172 20.28 -9.98 72.64
CA ALA A 1172 21.16 -8.93 73.16
C ALA A 1172 21.10 -7.63 72.33
N GLU A 1173 20.53 -7.67 71.12
CA GLU A 1173 20.57 -6.59 70.13
C GLU A 1173 19.28 -5.76 70.12
N SER A 1174 18.26 -6.20 70.87
CA SER A 1174 16.90 -5.64 70.86
C SER A 1174 16.32 -5.64 69.44
N LEU A 1175 16.26 -6.84 68.84
CA LEU A 1175 15.78 -7.07 67.47
C LEU A 1175 14.26 -6.86 67.35
N SER A 1176 13.83 -6.32 66.21
CA SER A 1176 12.42 -6.13 65.86
C SER A 1176 12.23 -6.40 64.37
N PRO A 1177 11.33 -7.30 63.97
CA PRO A 1177 10.30 -7.93 64.79
C PRO A 1177 10.76 -9.16 65.59
N VAL A 1178 9.95 -9.53 66.58
CA VAL A 1178 9.99 -10.84 67.26
C VAL A 1178 8.77 -11.64 66.82
N PHE A 1179 8.98 -12.86 66.32
CA PHE A 1179 7.93 -13.79 65.94
C PHE A 1179 7.77 -14.86 67.01
N VAL A 1180 6.57 -14.97 67.56
CA VAL A 1180 6.19 -16.01 68.53
C VAL A 1180 5.18 -16.93 67.85
N VAL A 1181 5.56 -18.18 67.61
CA VAL A 1181 4.78 -19.11 66.77
C VAL A 1181 4.32 -20.33 67.57
N GLY A 1182 3.04 -20.35 67.92
CA GLY A 1182 2.37 -21.49 68.52
C GLY A 1182 1.85 -22.47 67.47
N TYR A 1183 2.51 -23.61 67.27
CA TYR A 1183 1.97 -24.73 66.49
C TYR A 1183 0.88 -25.44 67.30
N CYS A 1184 -0.36 -25.20 66.93
CA CYS A 1184 -1.53 -25.65 67.68
C CYS A 1184 -2.06 -26.98 67.13
N ASP A 1185 -2.44 -27.88 68.03
CA ASP A 1185 -3.13 -29.13 67.71
C ASP A 1185 -4.40 -29.22 68.55
N VAL A 1186 -5.38 -28.39 68.20
CA VAL A 1186 -6.62 -28.20 68.94
C VAL A 1186 -7.84 -28.35 68.05
N LYS A 1187 -8.88 -29.04 68.58
CA LYS A 1187 -10.16 -29.21 67.89
C LYS A 1187 -10.97 -27.92 67.80
N ASN A 1188 -10.98 -27.12 68.87
CA ASN A 1188 -11.70 -25.86 68.94
C ASN A 1188 -10.71 -24.68 68.94
N PHE A 1189 -10.25 -24.30 67.75
CA PHE A 1189 -9.24 -23.26 67.60
C PHE A 1189 -9.75 -21.86 67.99
N SER A 1190 -11.01 -21.57 67.69
CA SER A 1190 -11.63 -20.28 68.02
C SER A 1190 -11.60 -20.00 69.53
N GLU A 1191 -11.87 -21.00 70.37
CA GLU A 1191 -11.83 -20.88 71.83
C GLU A 1191 -10.41 -20.63 72.37
N LEU A 1192 -9.41 -21.29 71.79
CA LEU A 1192 -7.99 -21.05 72.12
C LEU A 1192 -7.62 -19.59 71.83
N VAL A 1193 -7.97 -19.11 70.63
CA VAL A 1193 -7.66 -17.76 70.16
C VAL A 1193 -8.34 -16.68 71.01
N MET A 1194 -9.64 -16.84 71.30
CA MET A 1194 -10.41 -15.91 72.14
C MET A 1194 -9.79 -15.73 73.54
N SER A 1195 -9.13 -16.77 74.05
CA SER A 1195 -8.51 -16.75 75.38
C SER A 1195 -7.04 -16.35 75.37
N TYR A 1196 -6.32 -16.57 74.26
CA TYR A 1196 -4.88 -16.32 74.15
C TYR A 1196 -4.54 -14.83 74.14
N GLY A 1197 -5.20 -14.04 73.30
CA GLY A 1197 -4.89 -12.61 73.18
C GLY A 1197 -5.01 -11.84 74.50
N PRO A 1198 -6.16 -11.94 75.22
CA PRO A 1198 -6.31 -11.32 76.54
C PRO A 1198 -5.31 -11.81 77.58
N TYR A 1199 -4.88 -13.08 77.52
CA TYR A 1199 -3.89 -13.62 78.43
C TYR A 1199 -2.52 -12.97 78.21
N VAL A 1200 -2.06 -12.92 76.96
CA VAL A 1200 -0.76 -12.38 76.57
C VAL A 1200 -0.67 -10.86 76.80
N SER A 1201 -1.72 -10.11 76.47
CA SER A 1201 -1.83 -8.67 76.76
C SER A 1201 -1.66 -8.33 78.25
N ASN A 1202 -2.06 -9.21 79.16
CA ASN A 1202 -1.96 -9.00 80.61
C ASN A 1202 -0.65 -9.56 81.22
N GLN A 1203 0.17 -10.22 80.42
CA GLN A 1203 1.41 -10.85 80.89
C GLN A 1203 2.59 -9.87 80.79
N GLN A 1204 3.40 -9.82 81.85
CA GLN A 1204 4.68 -9.13 81.85
C GLN A 1204 5.79 -10.12 81.47
N TYR A 1205 6.60 -9.78 80.47
CA TYR A 1205 7.76 -10.60 80.08
C TYR A 1205 9.03 -10.08 80.73
N ALA A 1206 9.94 -10.98 81.05
CA ALA A 1206 11.29 -10.65 81.46
C ALA A 1206 11.96 -9.79 80.37
N GLY A 1207 12.58 -8.67 80.73
CA GLY A 1207 13.34 -7.80 79.83
C GLY A 1207 12.51 -6.88 78.91
N TYR A 1208 11.18 -7.02 78.88
CA TYR A 1208 10.29 -6.13 78.11
C TYR A 1208 9.40 -5.31 79.05
N THR A 1209 9.13 -4.06 78.68
CA THR A 1209 8.24 -3.14 79.42
C THR A 1209 7.04 -2.76 78.55
N MET A 1210 5.89 -2.54 79.20
CA MET A 1210 4.70 -2.00 78.51
C MET A 1210 4.93 -0.54 78.13
N VAL A 1211 4.40 -0.11 76.98
CA VAL A 1211 4.49 1.29 76.53
C VAL A 1211 3.50 2.14 77.34
N GLU A 1212 3.99 3.19 78.03
CA GLU A 1212 3.18 4.09 78.86
C GLU A 1212 2.01 4.70 78.07
N GLY A 1213 0.79 4.58 78.59
CA GLY A 1213 -0.43 5.13 77.98
C GLY A 1213 -1.14 4.24 76.95
N SER A 1214 -0.58 3.07 76.61
CA SER A 1214 -1.26 2.05 75.81
C SER A 1214 -1.74 0.90 76.70
N SER A 1215 -3.01 0.51 76.60
CA SER A 1215 -3.60 -0.56 77.40
C SER A 1215 -3.19 -1.96 76.92
N GLY A 1216 -1.90 -2.23 76.69
CA GLY A 1216 -1.40 -3.56 76.30
C GLY A 1216 -2.16 -4.24 75.15
N GLU A 1217 -2.84 -3.45 74.32
CA GLU A 1217 -4.00 -3.92 73.56
C GLU A 1217 -3.49 -4.68 72.34
N MET A 1218 -3.76 -5.98 72.31
CA MET A 1218 -3.30 -6.82 71.22
C MET A 1218 -4.14 -6.55 69.97
N THR A 1219 -3.46 -6.12 68.90
CA THR A 1219 -4.09 -5.85 67.63
C THR A 1219 -4.17 -7.15 66.83
N VAL A 1220 -5.38 -7.66 66.60
CA VAL A 1220 -5.57 -8.85 65.75
C VAL A 1220 -5.45 -8.44 64.28
N LEU A 1221 -4.43 -8.97 63.60
CA LEU A 1221 -4.14 -8.64 62.20
C LEU A 1221 -4.65 -9.70 61.22
N HIS A 1222 -4.78 -10.95 61.66
CA HIS A 1222 -5.33 -12.04 60.87
C HIS A 1222 -6.05 -13.04 61.76
N ASN A 1223 -7.23 -13.48 61.37
CA ASN A 1223 -7.99 -14.48 62.13
C ASN A 1223 -8.82 -15.33 61.17
N THR A 1224 -8.45 -16.60 61.06
CA THR A 1224 -9.12 -17.62 60.27
C THR A 1224 -9.32 -18.87 61.13
N ASP A 1225 -10.06 -19.85 60.60
CA ASP A 1225 -10.30 -21.12 61.29
C ASP A 1225 -9.02 -21.91 61.62
N HIS A 1226 -7.89 -21.55 61.02
CA HIS A 1226 -6.62 -22.27 61.16
C HIS A 1226 -5.41 -21.38 61.48
N ILE A 1227 -5.48 -20.06 61.28
CA ILE A 1227 -4.37 -19.15 61.61
C ILE A 1227 -4.93 -17.93 62.31
N TRP A 1228 -4.31 -17.60 63.43
CA TRP A 1228 -4.53 -16.33 64.10
C TRP A 1228 -3.20 -15.59 64.26
N LEU A 1229 -3.23 -14.30 64.03
CA LEU A 1229 -2.10 -13.38 64.13
C LEU A 1229 -2.49 -12.19 64.98
N GLY A 1230 -1.87 -12.07 66.15
CA GLY A 1230 -1.91 -10.89 66.99
C GLY A 1230 -0.60 -10.11 66.91
N MET A 1231 -0.67 -8.80 67.06
CA MET A 1231 0.49 -7.93 67.20
C MET A 1231 0.40 -7.16 68.50
N GLU A 1232 1.51 -7.08 69.21
CA GLU A 1232 1.69 -6.18 70.34
C GLU A 1232 2.99 -5.39 70.19
N ASN A 1233 3.05 -4.25 70.87
CA ASN A 1233 4.21 -3.39 70.87
C ASN A 1233 4.75 -3.28 72.30
N ARG A 1234 6.02 -3.66 72.49
CA ARG A 1234 6.70 -3.65 73.79
C ARG A 1234 7.96 -2.80 73.70
N ARG A 1235 8.45 -2.30 74.83
CA ARG A 1235 9.66 -1.48 74.87
C ARG A 1235 10.82 -2.22 75.53
N ARG A 1236 11.98 -2.19 74.89
CA ARG A 1236 13.25 -2.76 75.38
C ARG A 1236 14.43 -1.91 74.93
N ASP A 1237 15.39 -1.66 75.82
CA ASP A 1237 16.57 -0.81 75.56
C ASP A 1237 16.24 0.51 74.84
N ARG A 1238 15.16 1.17 75.28
CA ARG A 1238 14.60 2.41 74.72
C ARG A 1238 14.02 2.32 73.29
N LYS A 1239 14.06 1.16 72.63
CA LYS A 1239 13.43 0.88 71.33
C LYS A 1239 12.03 0.28 71.49
N ASN A 1240 11.16 0.56 70.52
CA ASN A 1240 9.87 -0.13 70.37
C ASN A 1240 10.10 -1.41 69.58
N ILE A 1241 9.60 -2.52 70.09
CA ILE A 1241 9.76 -3.86 69.53
C ILE A 1241 8.37 -4.39 69.16
N PHE A 1242 8.20 -4.70 67.88
CA PHE A 1242 6.98 -5.33 67.38
C PHE A 1242 7.07 -6.84 67.63
N ILE A 1243 6.12 -7.37 68.40
CA ILE A 1243 6.00 -8.81 68.66
C ILE A 1243 4.76 -9.32 67.94
N TYR A 1244 4.96 -10.26 67.03
CA TYR A 1244 3.91 -10.92 66.27
C TYR A 1244 3.67 -12.32 66.79
N HIS A 1245 2.45 -12.58 67.25
CA HIS A 1245 2.01 -13.87 67.76
C HIS A 1245 1.24 -14.61 66.68
N PHE A 1246 1.80 -15.68 66.15
CA PHE A 1246 1.16 -16.60 65.23
C PHE A 1246 0.67 -17.82 65.99
N LEU A 1247 -0.63 -18.08 65.97
CA LEU A 1247 -1.19 -19.39 66.34
C LEU A 1247 -1.59 -20.10 65.05
N ILE A 1248 -1.01 -21.26 64.80
CA ILE A 1248 -1.20 -22.02 63.56
C ILE A 1248 -1.81 -23.38 63.92
N ASN A 1249 -3.10 -23.57 63.67
CA ASN A 1249 -3.77 -24.83 63.92
C ASN A 1249 -3.48 -25.85 62.84
N LEU A 1250 -2.65 -26.82 63.19
CA LEU A 1250 -2.30 -27.95 62.36
C LEU A 1250 -3.12 -29.20 62.71
N HIS A 1251 -4.17 -29.08 63.55
CA HIS A 1251 -5.04 -30.21 63.87
C HIS A 1251 -5.66 -30.84 62.61
N PHE A 1252 -5.56 -32.17 62.52
CA PHE A 1252 -6.09 -32.95 61.40
C PHE A 1252 -7.04 -34.05 61.90
N SER A 1253 -8.30 -34.01 61.44
CA SER A 1253 -9.31 -35.03 61.72
C SER A 1253 -9.63 -35.85 60.47
N HIS A 1254 -9.54 -37.18 60.53
CA HIS A 1254 -9.94 -38.06 59.42
C HIS A 1254 -11.46 -38.17 59.31
N SER A 1255 -12.04 -37.83 58.15
CA SER A 1255 -13.45 -38.10 57.84
C SER A 1255 -13.62 -39.53 57.30
N THR A 1256 -14.29 -40.40 58.05
CA THR A 1256 -14.81 -41.67 57.55
C THR A 1256 -16.02 -41.44 56.65
N ALA A 1257 -15.82 -41.36 55.34
CA ALA A 1257 -16.83 -41.62 54.31
C ALA A 1257 -16.19 -41.70 52.92
N VAL A 1258 -16.03 -42.91 52.37
CA VAL A 1258 -16.64 -43.40 51.10
C VAL A 1258 -16.25 -44.89 50.99
N THR A 1259 -17.26 -45.74 51.17
CA THR A 1259 -17.25 -47.15 50.80
C THR A 1259 -18.13 -47.26 49.55
N GLN A 1260 -17.73 -48.11 48.58
CA GLN A 1260 -18.45 -48.51 47.35
C GLN A 1260 -18.45 -47.43 46.23
N GLU A 1261 -18.01 -47.67 44.99
CA GLU A 1261 -17.90 -48.87 44.15
C GLU A 1261 -16.61 -48.87 43.31
N GLN A 1262 -16.13 -50.08 43.00
CA GLN A 1262 -14.99 -50.41 42.15
C GLN A 1262 -15.44 -50.69 40.70
N ASN A 1263 -14.70 -50.19 39.69
CA ASN A 1263 -14.12 -50.96 38.57
C ASN A 1263 -13.42 -50.04 37.57
#